data_AF-A0A1G5VC45-F1
#
_entry.id   AF-A0A1G5VC45-F1
#
_cell.length_a   1.000
_cell.length_b   1.000
_cell.length_c   1.000
_cell.angle_alpha   90.00
_cell.angle_beta   90.00
_cell.angle_gamma   90.00
#
_symmetry.space_group_name_H-M   'P 1'
#
loop_
_entity.id
_entity.type
_entity.pdbx_description
1 polymer ?
#
loop_
_entity_poly.entity_id
_entity_poly.type
_entity_poly.pdbx_seq_one_letter_code
_entity_poly.pdbx_strand_id
1 'polypeptide(L)'
;MKKKFLIFICLILFIVSIAGVSAADDVNQVVDDTLSVSQENNEVLNDNPGTYSQLIGEAGSGGNITLTKSIYTYDSGGTINITQPGVIDGKGAIIDMTGSYLDRVFSIESDGVTLKNMVFKNLDYADSYDSGDDYNPDDDGSGDGHELGYNDDGGVIYIGSFKNLEIINCTFSDNGLSSESLGGSAIFIDEQSRDIKITDCSFENNEGPSMEGGGAIRIESAENIEIDNCRFNENSAYNNGGAVYIRSSNYVSISNSDFKNNRAIKGGAVLSAYSSNITMDNNDFTDNHAVFEGGAVSISYGHDVYISNSSFKNNALSSEEANYGGAISISVRSDVFIYDSSFENNKASSDEVSYGGAIATVSNMAPEYNFRAFLLVDNCNFTSNVVDSEFEHGGGAIYNGHGDNSILSNCNFINNVAKGYGDEYISGGAVYWEGENGTVSNCNFVENSASTGGALYWDAEEGLLKDSNFNNNSAILNGGAVSANKLNVNNCNFTDCSSLYQGGALNVFGTVNVTKSNFDNNSATYYGGALFFTSGNIENSNFTNNWAFGIFEDGYEFGSGGAVWLQGSANLTNCNFINNTATSGGALEVYDIGGYDYSRISSLVSVSNCQFVNNNATLGGSAIGSCSNITIEKSSFIENKGDNGALYFNNELSYKHPNMTISLTDIEFKDNTPGDYGGGITFYDNILSLSVYSDGFDMAREYASGEVSVDIAGESFKKAFDSEGKVDFDLSSVSSGTWDTMISYSENGKFSSFKANIPLTIESGEPSINLTASDVTKYYGGPESLEITLTKNALPVSGANITVNLNGKNESVTTDNKGKAYCELDLDVGVYDAVAYYKDITADAKVTVNQASTNTTLSFSVNGKNVTLTATVNSTNPTGEVVFTVNGENYTASLADSKATYALSNLTAGNYTAKAAYTGDVNHKSSISNDVSFNISDYYIVINAPDLIKYYHGPERFTANLTDNEGNPVTNVSVNFTINGNTYARVTDSNGIASMAINLNSGVYPITTRYDVYEFSSTVTIKETVSGENITKMFRNGTQYYATFYDTAGNTLANNTAVEFNINGVFYTRYTNEKGVARMNINLNPGEYVITAKNPNSTEQYTNIITVLPTIVENYDLTKYYKNASQYSLRILDEKGNPVKAGVAVRLNINGVFYTRTSNDDGYVKMNINLEPGEYTITAEYNGLMASNKIKVLSVIETHDLVMKYKDGSKFEAKILDGQGKAYPGQKVTFNINGVFYERITGDDGIARLNINLMAGEYIITSSYNGMNAANKVTISS
;
A
#
# COMPACT_ATOMS: atom_id res chain seq x y z
N MET A 1 55.19 -10.42 -25.24
CA MET A 1 56.43 -9.60 -25.38
C MET A 1 56.05 -8.12 -25.32
N LYS A 2 57.00 -7.18 -25.15
CA LYS A 2 56.83 -5.71 -25.28
C LYS A 2 56.04 -5.36 -26.56
N LYS A 3 55.16 -4.34 -26.69
CA LYS A 3 54.73 -3.14 -25.90
C LYS A 3 53.23 -2.89 -26.21
N LYS A 4 52.39 -2.35 -25.31
CA LYS A 4 52.01 -0.92 -25.14
C LYS A 4 51.76 -0.10 -26.44
N PHE A 5 50.65 0.65 -26.42
CA PHE A 5 50.39 1.94 -27.11
C PHE A 5 49.84 1.91 -28.57
N LEU A 6 48.55 1.56 -28.74
CA LEU A 6 47.55 2.41 -29.43
C LEU A 6 46.12 1.88 -29.27
N ILE A 7 45.19 2.76 -28.91
CA ILE A 7 43.72 2.82 -29.14
C ILE A 7 43.20 3.82 -28.09
N PHE A 8 42.88 5.02 -28.53
CA PHE A 8 42.29 6.10 -27.71
C PHE A 8 41.66 7.11 -28.68
N ILE A 9 40.39 6.91 -29.00
CA ILE A 9 39.45 7.78 -29.77
C ILE A 9 38.11 7.02 -29.83
N CYS A 10 36.97 7.73 -29.74
CA CYS A 10 35.59 7.21 -29.79
C CYS A 10 35.29 6.08 -28.78
N LEU A 11 34.77 6.36 -27.59
CA LEU A 11 33.42 6.91 -27.41
C LEU A 11 33.30 7.83 -26.18
N ILE A 12 32.53 8.90 -26.33
CA ILE A 12 31.92 9.68 -25.25
C ILE A 12 30.45 9.78 -25.61
N LEU A 13 29.54 9.46 -24.68
CA LEU A 13 28.20 10.03 -24.49
C LEU A 13 27.48 9.28 -23.34
N PHE A 14 26.77 10.03 -22.50
CA PHE A 14 25.82 9.64 -21.44
C PHE A 14 26.25 8.61 -20.35
N ILE A 15 26.30 9.07 -19.10
CA ILE A 15 25.29 8.86 -18.04
C ILE A 15 25.82 9.51 -16.74
N VAL A 16 25.05 10.43 -16.14
CA VAL A 16 24.95 10.65 -14.68
C VAL A 16 23.54 11.20 -14.41
N SER A 17 22.84 10.63 -13.43
CA SER A 17 21.66 11.20 -12.79
C SER A 17 21.57 10.70 -11.34
N ILE A 18 20.91 11.48 -10.47
CA ILE A 18 20.42 11.15 -9.12
C ILE A 18 21.46 10.77 -8.03
N ALA A 19 21.51 11.61 -6.98
CA ALA A 19 21.47 11.24 -5.55
C ALA A 19 21.53 12.53 -4.70
N GLY A 20 20.78 12.71 -3.62
CA GLY A 20 19.79 11.83 -2.97
C GLY A 20 19.10 12.55 -1.80
N VAL A 21 18.35 11.82 -0.97
CA VAL A 21 17.38 12.36 0.02
C VAL A 21 17.67 11.86 1.44
N SER A 22 17.10 12.55 2.44
CA SER A 22 16.78 12.10 3.81
C SER A 22 17.83 12.27 4.93
N ALA A 23 17.50 13.16 5.87
CA ALA A 23 17.09 12.76 7.22
C ALA A 23 16.31 13.91 7.90
N ALA A 24 15.27 13.60 8.68
CA ALA A 24 14.41 14.57 9.38
C ALA A 24 14.44 14.35 10.91
N ASP A 25 13.99 15.35 11.67
CA ASP A 25 13.57 15.23 13.08
C ASP A 25 12.62 16.41 13.44
N ASP A 26 11.65 16.18 14.32
CA ASP A 26 10.45 17.04 14.56
C ASP A 26 10.62 18.11 15.66
N VAL A 27 9.95 19.27 15.52
CA VAL A 27 9.14 19.97 16.56
C VAL A 27 8.24 21.04 15.93
N ASN A 28 6.94 20.98 16.20
CA ASN A 28 5.92 22.00 15.91
C ASN A 28 6.13 23.39 16.58
N GLN A 29 6.03 24.50 15.82
CA GLN A 29 5.04 25.57 16.12
C GLN A 29 4.91 26.66 15.02
N VAL A 30 3.68 27.15 14.85
CA VAL A 30 3.22 28.20 13.91
C VAL A 30 3.84 29.58 14.20
N VAL A 31 4.24 30.31 13.15
CA VAL A 31 3.87 31.73 12.89
C VAL A 31 4.17 32.09 11.43
N ASP A 32 3.22 32.84 10.86
CA ASP A 32 3.27 33.62 9.61
C ASP A 32 4.58 34.40 9.39
N ASP A 33 5.28 34.13 8.29
CA ASP A 33 6.28 35.03 7.70
C ASP A 33 6.42 34.72 6.19
N THR A 34 6.33 35.75 5.34
CA THR A 34 6.40 35.60 3.88
C THR A 34 7.79 35.20 3.41
N LEU A 35 7.89 34.22 2.48
CA LEU A 35 9.17 33.69 1.98
C LEU A 35 9.99 34.78 1.25
N SER A 36 10.94 35.38 1.95
CA SER A 36 11.81 36.41 1.39
C SER A 36 12.81 35.80 0.39
N VAL A 37 12.72 36.22 -0.88
CA VAL A 37 13.60 35.80 -1.98
C VAL A 37 15.09 35.84 -1.57
N SER A 38 15.77 34.70 -1.68
CA SER A 38 17.18 34.52 -1.29
C SER A 38 18.15 35.14 -2.33
N GLN A 39 18.59 36.38 -2.06
CA GLN A 39 19.51 37.12 -2.93
C GLN A 39 20.97 36.59 -2.93
N GLU A 40 21.23 35.41 -3.48
CA GLU A 40 22.59 34.86 -3.69
C GLU A 40 23.01 34.72 -5.18
N ASN A 41 22.73 35.72 -6.03
CA ASN A 41 23.40 35.82 -7.34
C ASN A 41 23.48 37.25 -7.93
N ASN A 42 23.90 38.23 -7.12
CA ASN A 42 24.07 39.62 -7.55
C ASN A 42 25.24 39.82 -8.55
N GLU A 43 24.97 39.49 -9.82
CA GLU A 43 25.08 40.54 -10.83
C GLU A 43 23.98 41.56 -10.53
N VAL A 44 24.35 42.82 -10.27
CA VAL A 44 23.41 43.89 -9.89
C VAL A 44 22.68 44.31 -11.15
N LEU A 45 21.61 43.58 -11.40
CA LEU A 45 20.42 44.05 -12.07
C LEU A 45 20.19 45.52 -11.71
N ASN A 46 20.03 46.36 -12.73
CA ASN A 46 19.98 47.80 -12.56
C ASN A 46 18.74 48.19 -11.73
N ASP A 47 18.95 48.85 -10.59
CA ASP A 47 17.90 49.35 -9.68
C ASP A 47 16.88 50.30 -10.35
N ASN A 48 17.19 50.82 -11.54
CA ASN A 48 16.21 51.55 -12.33
C ASN A 48 15.28 50.55 -13.05
N PRO A 49 13.96 50.59 -12.80
CA PRO A 49 13.01 49.67 -13.43
C PRO A 49 13.10 49.72 -14.96
N GLY A 50 13.14 48.55 -15.58
CA GLY A 50 12.97 48.36 -17.00
C GLY A 50 11.52 48.41 -17.42
N THR A 51 11.30 48.50 -18.73
CA THR A 51 9.98 48.33 -19.35
C THR A 51 9.92 46.99 -20.07
N TYR A 52 8.74 46.41 -20.22
CA TYR A 52 8.57 45.18 -21.00
C TYR A 52 9.03 45.35 -22.47
N SER A 53 8.85 46.55 -23.04
CA SER A 53 9.44 46.95 -24.32
C SER A 53 10.99 46.88 -24.38
N GLN A 54 11.68 46.95 -23.24
CA GLN A 54 13.13 46.68 -23.13
C GLN A 54 13.41 45.18 -22.98
N LEU A 55 12.57 44.42 -22.26
CA LEU A 55 12.71 42.96 -22.14
C LEU A 55 12.68 42.27 -23.50
N ILE A 56 11.76 42.67 -24.39
CA ILE A 56 11.70 42.20 -25.79
C ILE A 56 13.05 42.42 -26.51
N GLY A 57 13.71 43.56 -26.25
CA GLY A 57 15.02 43.89 -26.84
C GLY A 57 16.21 43.18 -26.21
N GLU A 58 16.09 42.72 -24.95
CA GLU A 58 17.14 41.98 -24.22
C GLU A 58 17.03 40.45 -24.45
N ALA A 59 15.80 39.91 -24.53
CA ALA A 59 15.52 38.49 -24.80
C ALA A 59 15.48 38.13 -26.29
N GLY A 60 15.10 39.08 -27.16
CA GLY A 60 15.25 38.98 -28.62
C GLY A 60 14.61 37.72 -29.23
N SER A 61 15.46 36.83 -29.77
CA SER A 61 15.07 35.58 -30.44
C SER A 61 15.61 34.33 -29.75
N GLY A 62 15.98 34.40 -28.46
CA GLY A 62 16.68 33.33 -27.75
C GLY A 62 18.20 33.29 -27.98
N GLY A 63 18.83 32.28 -27.40
CA GLY A 63 20.29 32.17 -27.26
C GLY A 63 20.73 32.23 -25.79
N ASN A 64 22.04 32.36 -25.55
CA ASN A 64 22.57 32.60 -24.20
C ASN A 64 22.43 34.09 -23.83
N ILE A 65 21.51 34.39 -22.91
CA ILE A 65 21.05 35.73 -22.57
C ILE A 65 21.08 35.90 -21.04
N THR A 66 21.34 37.13 -20.59
CA THR A 66 21.28 37.50 -19.18
C THR A 66 20.55 38.83 -19.04
N LEU A 67 19.50 38.86 -18.22
CA LEU A 67 18.69 40.06 -18.02
C LEU A 67 19.45 41.11 -17.19
N THR A 68 19.07 42.38 -17.32
CA THR A 68 19.87 43.51 -16.81
C THR A 68 19.12 44.49 -15.90
N LYS A 69 17.83 44.25 -15.60
CA LYS A 69 16.97 45.11 -14.75
C LYS A 69 16.41 44.31 -13.59
N SER A 70 16.26 44.92 -12.41
CA SER A 70 15.72 44.23 -11.22
C SER A 70 14.22 43.94 -11.34
N ILE A 71 13.52 44.79 -12.11
CA ILE A 71 12.14 44.61 -12.50
C ILE A 71 11.94 45.12 -13.94
N TYR A 72 11.07 44.44 -14.70
CA TYR A 72 10.51 44.89 -15.97
C TYR A 72 8.99 45.01 -15.79
N THR A 73 8.46 46.22 -15.84
CA THR A 73 7.00 46.46 -15.75
C THR A 73 6.39 46.57 -17.14
N TYR A 74 5.18 46.04 -17.34
CA TYR A 74 4.48 46.20 -18.61
C TYR A 74 4.25 47.68 -19.00
N ASP A 75 4.47 47.99 -20.28
CA ASP A 75 4.27 49.32 -20.86
C ASP A 75 3.66 49.24 -22.27
N SER A 76 4.23 48.37 -23.12
CA SER A 76 3.74 48.00 -24.44
C SER A 76 4.59 46.84 -24.98
N GLY A 77 3.97 45.92 -25.72
CA GLY A 77 4.69 44.82 -26.34
C GLY A 77 3.78 43.76 -26.94
N GLY A 78 4.37 42.59 -27.18
CA GLY A 78 3.69 41.34 -27.48
C GLY A 78 4.51 40.19 -26.90
N THR A 79 4.13 38.96 -27.20
CA THR A 79 4.89 37.75 -26.85
C THR A 79 6.35 37.81 -27.31
N ILE A 80 7.25 37.25 -26.51
CA ILE A 80 8.67 37.10 -26.85
C ILE A 80 8.92 35.67 -27.35
N ASN A 81 9.29 35.53 -28.63
CA ASN A 81 9.43 34.24 -29.30
C ASN A 81 10.88 33.74 -29.30
N ILE A 82 11.16 32.74 -28.46
CA ILE A 82 12.47 32.13 -28.25
C ILE A 82 12.70 31.05 -29.32
N THR A 83 13.28 31.46 -30.44
CA THR A 83 13.48 30.64 -31.66
C THR A 83 14.88 30.05 -31.79
N GLN A 84 15.72 30.14 -30.75
CA GLN A 84 17.09 29.61 -30.72
C GLN A 84 17.42 28.94 -29.38
N PRO A 85 18.19 27.83 -29.38
CA PRO A 85 18.67 27.14 -28.18
C PRO A 85 19.59 28.03 -27.33
N GLY A 86 19.51 27.89 -26.01
CA GLY A 86 20.39 28.58 -25.07
C GLY A 86 19.76 28.84 -23.70
N VAL A 87 20.56 29.44 -22.82
CA VAL A 87 20.19 29.74 -21.43
C VAL A 87 19.75 31.19 -21.30
N ILE A 88 18.52 31.43 -20.83
CA ILE A 88 18.04 32.77 -20.43
C ILE A 88 18.09 32.84 -18.90
N ASP A 89 19.04 33.61 -18.38
CA ASP A 89 19.29 33.79 -16.95
C ASP A 89 18.80 35.16 -16.47
N GLY A 90 17.75 35.18 -15.64
CA GLY A 90 17.16 36.40 -15.14
C GLY A 90 17.88 37.07 -13.98
N LYS A 91 18.84 36.41 -13.31
CA LYS A 91 19.51 36.88 -12.08
C LYS A 91 18.57 37.30 -10.92
N GLY A 92 17.33 36.83 -10.92
CA GLY A 92 16.29 37.24 -9.96
C GLY A 92 15.45 38.43 -10.43
N ALA A 93 15.46 38.75 -11.73
CA ALA A 93 14.62 39.81 -12.30
C ALA A 93 13.13 39.47 -12.18
N ILE A 94 12.35 40.47 -11.77
CA ILE A 94 10.89 40.41 -11.72
C ILE A 94 10.30 40.87 -13.05
N ILE A 95 9.40 40.09 -13.64
CA ILE A 95 8.61 40.43 -14.82
C ILE A 95 7.19 40.65 -14.33
N ASP A 96 6.80 41.93 -14.21
CA ASP A 96 5.54 42.36 -13.60
C ASP A 96 4.56 42.81 -14.69
N MET A 97 3.56 41.97 -14.93
CA MET A 97 2.64 42.08 -16.07
C MET A 97 1.33 42.82 -15.75
N THR A 98 1.25 43.47 -14.57
CA THR A 98 0.05 44.20 -14.12
C THR A 98 -0.51 45.14 -15.19
N GLY A 99 -1.77 44.92 -15.58
CA GLY A 99 -2.46 45.75 -16.58
C GLY A 99 -1.96 45.55 -18.02
N SER A 100 -1.36 44.40 -18.32
CA SER A 100 -1.17 43.96 -19.70
C SER A 100 -2.46 43.42 -20.32
N TYR A 101 -2.41 43.19 -21.63
CA TYR A 101 -3.46 42.50 -22.40
C TYR A 101 -2.79 41.42 -23.25
N LEU A 102 -1.90 40.64 -22.63
CA LEU A 102 -1.16 39.56 -23.27
C LEU A 102 -1.55 38.22 -22.65
N ASP A 103 -1.77 37.23 -23.49
CA ASP A 103 -2.10 35.85 -23.09
C ASP A 103 -0.87 35.07 -22.57
N ARG A 104 0.35 35.59 -22.81
CA ARG A 104 1.64 34.98 -22.47
C ARG A 104 2.82 35.96 -22.53
N VAL A 105 3.90 35.68 -21.79
CA VAL A 105 5.18 36.42 -21.85
C VAL A 105 6.13 35.79 -22.87
N PHE A 106 6.40 34.49 -22.72
CA PHE A 106 7.33 33.75 -23.59
C PHE A 106 6.58 32.72 -24.45
N SER A 107 7.01 32.61 -25.71
CA SER A 107 6.69 31.48 -26.61
C SER A 107 8.00 30.77 -26.93
N ILE A 108 8.12 29.48 -26.61
CA ILE A 108 9.33 28.69 -26.86
C ILE A 108 9.18 27.90 -28.16
N GLU A 109 10.03 28.25 -29.14
CA GLU A 109 10.05 27.75 -30.52
C GLU A 109 11.40 27.04 -30.83
N SER A 110 12.04 26.42 -29.83
CA SER A 110 13.33 25.75 -30.01
C SER A 110 13.59 24.64 -28.99
N ASP A 111 14.19 23.55 -29.48
CA ASP A 111 14.81 22.50 -28.66
C ASP A 111 16.00 23.06 -27.85
N GLY A 112 16.15 22.66 -26.58
CA GLY A 112 17.37 22.94 -25.81
C GLY A 112 17.44 24.38 -25.29
N VAL A 113 16.33 24.86 -24.75
CA VAL A 113 16.24 26.12 -23.99
C VAL A 113 16.28 25.83 -22.50
N THR A 114 17.04 26.63 -21.75
CA THR A 114 17.02 26.63 -20.27
C THR A 114 16.56 28.01 -19.80
N LEU A 115 15.45 28.09 -19.07
CA LEU A 115 15.00 29.32 -18.42
C LEU A 115 15.33 29.26 -16.93
N LYS A 116 15.97 30.29 -16.36
CA LYS A 116 16.31 30.28 -14.94
C LYS A 116 16.38 31.63 -14.24
N ASN A 117 16.26 31.61 -12.91
CA ASN A 117 16.42 32.77 -12.03
C ASN A 117 15.49 33.93 -12.41
N MET A 118 14.19 33.67 -12.61
CA MET A 118 13.19 34.68 -13.00
C MET A 118 11.96 34.61 -12.10
N VAL A 119 11.36 35.76 -11.81
CA VAL A 119 10.05 35.86 -11.14
C VAL A 119 9.05 36.42 -12.14
N PHE A 120 7.98 35.70 -12.42
CA PHE A 120 6.87 36.14 -13.28
C PHE A 120 5.63 36.35 -12.44
N LYS A 121 4.96 37.50 -12.60
CA LYS A 121 3.73 37.75 -11.85
C LYS A 121 2.77 38.74 -12.46
N ASN A 122 1.54 38.73 -11.95
CA ASN A 122 0.46 39.63 -12.33
C ASN A 122 0.12 39.57 -13.84
N LEU A 123 0.34 38.43 -14.50
CA LEU A 123 -0.22 38.20 -15.83
C LEU A 123 -1.69 37.81 -15.64
N ASP A 124 -2.57 38.79 -15.75
CA ASP A 124 -4.02 38.66 -15.59
C ASP A 124 -4.67 39.17 -16.88
N TYR A 125 -5.26 38.26 -17.67
CA TYR A 125 -5.99 38.64 -18.89
C TYR A 125 -7.41 39.09 -18.51
N ALA A 126 -7.51 40.37 -18.16
CA ALA A 126 -8.76 41.00 -17.71
C ALA A 126 -9.77 41.22 -18.86
N ASP A 127 -10.46 40.15 -19.27
CA ASP A 127 -11.67 40.26 -20.08
C ASP A 127 -12.79 40.92 -19.27
N SER A 128 -13.32 42.03 -19.77
CA SER A 128 -14.20 42.90 -18.98
C SER A 128 -15.66 42.45 -19.01
N TYR A 129 -15.95 41.26 -18.48
CA TYR A 129 -17.31 40.79 -18.24
C TYR A 129 -17.52 40.39 -16.77
N ASP A 130 -18.13 41.31 -16.03
CA ASP A 130 -18.73 41.08 -14.72
C ASP A 130 -19.96 40.16 -14.90
N SER A 131 -19.83 38.90 -14.47
CA SER A 131 -20.94 37.97 -14.27
C SER A 131 -20.88 37.35 -12.87
N GLY A 132 -20.92 38.19 -11.84
CA GLY A 132 -21.31 37.73 -10.51
C GLY A 132 -22.78 37.33 -10.48
N ASP A 133 -23.05 36.02 -10.38
CA ASP A 133 -24.24 35.39 -9.78
C ASP A 133 -23.89 33.89 -9.51
N ASP A 134 -24.73 33.18 -8.74
CA ASP A 134 -24.36 31.92 -8.06
C ASP A 134 -23.90 30.75 -8.98
N TYR A 135 -22.90 30.00 -8.50
CA TYR A 135 -22.39 28.76 -9.09
C TYR A 135 -23.40 27.61 -8.91
N ASN A 136 -23.80 26.96 -10.01
CA ASN A 136 -24.68 25.79 -10.01
C ASN A 136 -23.96 24.61 -10.71
N PRO A 137 -23.74 23.46 -10.07
CA PRO A 137 -22.98 22.35 -10.68
C PRO A 137 -23.71 21.64 -11.84
N ASP A 138 -25.04 21.62 -11.81
CA ASP A 138 -25.89 20.62 -12.50
C ASP A 138 -26.07 20.76 -14.03
N ASP A 139 -25.38 21.67 -14.73
CA ASP A 139 -25.67 21.94 -16.15
C ASP A 139 -24.93 20.95 -17.08
N ASP A 140 -25.66 19.96 -17.61
CA ASP A 140 -25.11 18.79 -18.32
C ASP A 140 -24.65 19.12 -19.76
N GLY A 141 -23.50 19.79 -19.86
CA GLY A 141 -22.89 20.38 -21.05
C GLY A 141 -23.14 19.68 -22.39
N SER A 142 -24.22 20.07 -23.08
CA SER A 142 -24.69 19.40 -24.30
C SER A 142 -25.31 20.37 -25.32
N GLY A 143 -24.48 21.11 -26.07
CA GLY A 143 -25.00 21.91 -27.20
C GLY A 143 -23.98 22.70 -28.03
N ASP A 144 -23.99 22.43 -29.34
CA ASP A 144 -23.64 23.33 -30.45
C ASP A 144 -22.44 24.30 -30.30
N GLY A 145 -21.27 23.82 -30.72
CA GLY A 145 -20.06 24.65 -30.83
C GLY A 145 -20.16 25.78 -31.87
N HIS A 146 -19.61 26.94 -31.52
CA HIS A 146 -19.42 28.08 -32.41
C HIS A 146 -17.92 28.31 -32.66
N GLU A 147 -17.45 28.09 -33.89
CA GLU A 147 -16.09 28.48 -34.30
C GLU A 147 -15.95 30.01 -34.25
N LEU A 148 -15.35 30.54 -33.18
CA LEU A 148 -14.73 31.85 -33.13
C LEU A 148 -13.22 31.64 -32.96
N GLY A 149 -12.45 31.98 -33.99
CA GLY A 149 -11.01 31.72 -34.00
C GLY A 149 -10.23 32.69 -33.11
N TYR A 150 -9.86 32.24 -31.93
CA TYR A 150 -8.88 32.87 -31.03
C TYR A 150 -7.59 32.02 -31.00
N ASN A 151 -6.60 32.37 -30.17
CA ASN A 151 -5.32 31.64 -30.09
C ASN A 151 -5.19 30.97 -28.71
N ASP A 152 -5.69 29.75 -28.61
CA ASP A 152 -6.24 29.21 -27.35
C ASP A 152 -5.17 28.73 -26.32
N ASP A 153 -3.89 28.77 -26.68
CA ASP A 153 -2.72 28.23 -25.95
C ASP A 153 -2.19 29.16 -24.83
N GLY A 154 -3.05 29.56 -23.89
CA GLY A 154 -2.69 30.51 -22.81
C GLY A 154 -1.62 30.03 -21.81
N GLY A 155 -0.98 30.98 -21.13
CA GLY A 155 -0.06 30.73 -20.01
C GLY A 155 1.20 31.60 -20.06
N VAL A 156 1.75 32.04 -18.91
CA VAL A 156 2.93 32.93 -18.87
C VAL A 156 4.06 32.46 -19.78
N ILE A 157 4.30 31.15 -19.84
CA ILE A 157 5.22 30.49 -20.77
C ILE A 157 4.46 29.43 -21.57
N TYR A 158 4.33 29.64 -22.89
CA TYR A 158 3.89 28.63 -23.84
C TYR A 158 5.10 27.92 -24.47
N ILE A 159 5.01 26.60 -24.60
CA ILE A 159 6.01 25.73 -25.24
C ILE A 159 5.32 24.89 -26.31
N GLY A 160 5.70 25.10 -27.58
CA GLY A 160 5.22 24.28 -28.70
C GLY A 160 5.88 22.90 -28.77
N SER A 161 5.65 22.15 -29.86
CA SER A 161 6.16 20.79 -30.08
C SER A 161 7.71 20.65 -30.18
N PHE A 162 8.41 20.77 -29.05
CA PHE A 162 9.88 20.81 -28.96
C PHE A 162 10.47 19.82 -27.95
N LYS A 163 11.76 19.53 -28.12
CA LYS A 163 12.31 18.22 -27.72
C LYS A 163 13.17 18.20 -26.47
N ASN A 164 13.48 19.34 -25.85
CA ASN A 164 14.23 19.42 -24.59
C ASN A 164 13.94 20.81 -23.97
N LEU A 165 13.48 20.88 -22.72
CA LEU A 165 13.29 22.11 -21.96
C LEU A 165 13.72 21.94 -20.50
N GLU A 166 14.42 22.95 -19.97
CA GLU A 166 14.72 23.08 -18.55
C GLU A 166 14.16 24.41 -17.99
N ILE A 167 13.46 24.37 -16.86
CA ILE A 167 13.07 25.56 -16.08
C ILE A 167 13.63 25.38 -14.66
N ILE A 168 14.47 26.31 -14.19
CA ILE A 168 15.29 26.13 -12.98
C ILE A 168 15.24 27.38 -12.09
N ASN A 169 14.88 27.24 -10.82
CA ASN A 169 14.87 28.35 -9.84
C ASN A 169 14.08 29.57 -10.36
N CYS A 170 12.82 29.34 -10.72
CA CYS A 170 11.88 30.37 -11.17
C CYS A 170 10.66 30.43 -10.24
N THR A 171 10.10 31.61 -10.08
CA THR A 171 8.85 31.83 -9.33
C THR A 171 7.76 32.32 -10.28
N PHE A 172 6.56 31.76 -10.14
CA PHE A 172 5.35 32.19 -10.83
C PHE A 172 4.30 32.51 -9.77
N SER A 173 3.92 33.77 -9.62
CA SER A 173 2.87 34.16 -8.67
C SER A 173 1.78 35.03 -9.28
N ASP A 174 0.55 34.92 -8.78
CA ASP A 174 -0.53 35.86 -9.12
C ASP A 174 -0.79 35.93 -10.65
N ASN A 175 -0.78 34.79 -11.34
CA ASN A 175 -1.04 34.72 -12.79
C ASN A 175 -2.38 34.00 -13.06
N GLY A 176 -3.20 34.61 -13.91
CA GLY A 176 -4.53 34.12 -14.30
C GLY A 176 -4.82 34.36 -15.78
N LEU A 177 -5.62 33.48 -16.38
CA LEU A 177 -6.08 33.59 -17.76
C LEU A 177 -7.57 33.98 -17.80
N SER A 178 -8.11 34.35 -18.96
CA SER A 178 -9.56 34.42 -19.11
C SER A 178 -10.20 33.03 -19.10
N SER A 179 -11.47 32.97 -18.70
CA SER A 179 -12.28 31.74 -18.64
C SER A 179 -12.39 31.00 -19.99
N GLU A 180 -12.22 31.71 -21.11
CA GLU A 180 -12.22 31.12 -22.47
C GLU A 180 -10.87 30.47 -22.86
N SER A 181 -9.79 30.67 -22.10
CA SER A 181 -8.44 30.21 -22.49
C SER A 181 -8.15 28.77 -22.04
N LEU A 182 -7.75 27.89 -22.98
CA LEU A 182 -7.44 26.48 -22.70
C LEU A 182 -6.06 26.26 -22.03
N GLY A 183 -5.37 27.33 -21.63
CA GLY A 183 -4.02 27.30 -21.10
C GLY A 183 -3.83 26.68 -19.72
N GLY A 184 -2.55 26.54 -19.33
CA GLY A 184 -2.11 26.43 -17.93
C GLY A 184 -1.55 27.78 -17.51
N SER A 185 -2.01 28.34 -16.39
CA SER A 185 -1.87 29.77 -16.08
C SER A 185 -0.41 30.30 -16.10
N ALA A 186 0.53 29.55 -15.54
CA ALA A 186 1.95 29.88 -15.54
C ALA A 186 2.71 29.18 -16.68
N ILE A 187 2.44 27.90 -16.94
CA ILE A 187 3.11 27.11 -17.98
C ILE A 187 2.10 26.27 -18.76
N PHE A 188 2.13 26.40 -20.08
CA PHE A 188 1.46 25.46 -21.00
C PHE A 188 2.45 24.80 -21.94
N ILE A 189 2.44 23.46 -21.95
CA ILE A 189 3.24 22.62 -22.84
C ILE A 189 2.32 21.90 -23.82
N ASP A 190 2.51 22.19 -25.10
CA ASP A 190 1.75 21.69 -26.25
C ASP A 190 2.15 20.26 -26.65
N GLU A 191 1.41 19.69 -27.61
CA GLU A 191 1.58 18.33 -28.11
C GLU A 191 3.01 18.00 -28.58
N GLN A 192 3.37 16.72 -28.44
CA GLN A 192 4.58 16.11 -29.02
C GLN A 192 5.90 16.68 -28.48
N SER A 193 5.86 17.24 -27.26
CA SER A 193 7.05 17.56 -26.49
C SER A 193 7.83 16.28 -26.12
N ARG A 194 9.09 16.42 -25.69
CA ARG A 194 9.89 15.25 -25.23
C ARG A 194 10.31 15.35 -23.77
N ASP A 195 11.52 15.83 -23.53
CA ASP A 195 12.12 15.85 -22.20
C ASP A 195 11.84 17.21 -21.56
N ILE A 196 10.93 17.25 -20.59
CA ILE A 196 10.54 18.43 -19.83
C ILE A 196 11.08 18.30 -18.40
N LYS A 197 11.89 19.26 -17.96
CA LYS A 197 12.43 19.31 -16.60
C LYS A 197 12.13 20.65 -15.93
N ILE A 198 11.53 20.60 -14.73
CA ILE A 198 11.21 21.76 -13.90
C ILE A 198 11.81 21.51 -12.52
N THR A 199 12.77 22.34 -12.08
CA THR A 199 13.43 22.18 -10.77
C THR A 199 13.56 23.46 -9.97
N ASP A 200 13.56 23.33 -8.64
CA ASP A 200 13.78 24.43 -7.70
C ASP A 200 12.75 25.58 -7.85
N CYS A 201 11.59 25.31 -8.46
CA CYS A 201 10.61 26.34 -8.84
C CYS A 201 9.48 26.48 -7.81
N SER A 202 8.87 27.66 -7.76
CA SER A 202 7.76 27.99 -6.86
C SER A 202 6.59 28.56 -7.67
N PHE A 203 5.39 28.03 -7.42
CA PHE A 203 4.13 28.39 -8.06
C PHE A 203 3.15 28.75 -6.95
N GLU A 204 2.86 30.04 -6.77
CA GLU A 204 2.07 30.58 -5.67
C GLU A 204 0.83 31.31 -6.21
N ASN A 205 -0.40 30.96 -5.79
CA ASN A 205 -1.61 31.74 -6.16
C ASN A 205 -1.75 31.97 -7.69
N ASN A 206 -1.62 30.92 -8.50
CA ASN A 206 -1.92 30.98 -9.93
C ASN A 206 -3.28 30.30 -10.22
N GLU A 207 -4.04 30.83 -11.18
CA GLU A 207 -5.44 30.44 -11.43
C GLU A 207 -5.69 30.07 -12.90
N GLY A 208 -6.18 28.85 -13.14
CA GLY A 208 -6.59 28.32 -14.44
C GLY A 208 -8.13 28.16 -14.55
N PRO A 209 -8.87 29.20 -14.96
CA PRO A 209 -10.34 29.24 -14.80
C PRO A 209 -11.15 28.52 -15.89
N SER A 210 -10.51 27.84 -16.86
CA SER A 210 -11.22 27.14 -17.94
C SER A 210 -11.44 25.66 -17.65
N MET A 211 -12.46 25.07 -18.30
CA MET A 211 -12.87 23.68 -18.09
C MET A 211 -11.84 22.61 -18.50
N GLU A 212 -10.75 22.99 -19.17
CA GLU A 212 -9.61 22.10 -19.44
C GLU A 212 -8.28 22.55 -18.79
N GLY A 213 -8.23 23.74 -18.18
CA GLY A 213 -6.98 24.32 -17.66
C GLY A 213 -6.37 23.55 -16.49
N GLY A 214 -5.05 23.65 -16.35
CA GLY A 214 -4.28 23.25 -15.16
C GLY A 214 -3.86 24.48 -14.37
N GLY A 215 -3.96 24.44 -13.05
CA GLY A 215 -4.03 25.66 -12.24
C GLY A 215 -2.73 26.46 -12.14
N ALA A 216 -1.58 25.82 -12.29
CA ALA A 216 -0.29 26.47 -12.60
C ALA A 216 0.34 25.91 -13.89
N ILE A 217 0.33 24.59 -14.08
CA ILE A 217 0.94 23.90 -15.22
C ILE A 217 -0.10 23.03 -15.95
N ARG A 218 -0.22 23.18 -17.28
CA ARG A 218 -0.89 22.20 -18.17
C ARG A 218 0.15 21.58 -19.11
N ILE A 219 0.10 20.25 -19.29
CA ILE A 219 0.95 19.51 -20.23
C ILE A 219 0.09 18.61 -21.12
N GLU A 220 0.00 18.92 -22.41
CA GLU A 220 -0.87 18.22 -23.35
C GLU A 220 -0.28 16.88 -23.81
N SER A 221 0.98 16.84 -24.25
CA SER A 221 1.75 15.59 -24.29
C SER A 221 3.27 15.78 -24.33
N ALA A 222 3.99 14.98 -23.53
CA ALA A 222 5.46 14.94 -23.50
C ALA A 222 6.00 13.51 -23.36
N GLU A 223 7.13 13.16 -23.99
CA GLU A 223 7.74 11.83 -23.84
C GLU A 223 8.13 11.53 -22.38
N ASN A 224 8.79 12.47 -21.67
CA ASN A 224 9.23 12.34 -20.28
C ASN A 224 9.05 13.67 -19.52
N ILE A 225 8.52 13.62 -18.30
CA ILE A 225 8.29 14.79 -17.43
C ILE A 225 9.01 14.57 -16.10
N GLU A 226 9.81 15.55 -15.67
CA GLU A 226 10.50 15.57 -14.37
C GLU A 226 10.20 16.89 -13.64
N ILE A 227 9.49 16.82 -12.52
CA ILE A 227 9.24 17.93 -11.59
C ILE A 227 9.94 17.57 -10.27
N ASP A 228 10.99 18.31 -9.91
CA ASP A 228 11.83 17.97 -8.74
C ASP A 228 12.12 19.19 -7.86
N ASN A 229 12.06 19.02 -6.54
CA ASN A 229 12.33 20.09 -5.56
C ASN A 229 11.50 21.38 -5.81
N CYS A 230 10.23 21.22 -6.17
CA CYS A 230 9.32 22.33 -6.49
C CYS A 230 8.29 22.59 -5.38
N ARG A 231 7.73 23.80 -5.34
CA ARG A 231 6.66 24.20 -4.43
C ARG A 231 5.45 24.69 -5.22
N PHE A 232 4.27 24.18 -4.89
CA PHE A 232 2.99 24.56 -5.46
C PHE A 232 2.04 24.90 -4.31
N ASN A 233 1.78 26.18 -4.08
CA ASN A 233 0.95 26.65 -2.99
C ASN A 233 -0.21 27.54 -3.46
N GLU A 234 -1.42 27.29 -2.97
CA GLU A 234 -2.62 28.13 -3.22
C GLU A 234 -3.01 28.25 -4.72
N ASN A 235 -2.59 27.34 -5.59
CA ASN A 235 -2.97 27.36 -7.01
C ASN A 235 -4.38 26.76 -7.21
N SER A 236 -5.13 27.29 -8.18
CA SER A 236 -6.51 26.87 -8.47
C SER A 236 -6.72 26.53 -9.95
N ALA A 237 -7.49 25.48 -10.21
CA ALA A 237 -8.03 25.15 -11.53
C ALA A 237 -9.55 25.06 -11.44
N TYR A 238 -10.28 25.35 -12.53
CA TYR A 238 -11.70 25.02 -12.58
C TYR A 238 -11.88 23.50 -12.54
N ASN A 239 -11.29 22.75 -13.49
CA ASN A 239 -11.55 21.32 -13.63
C ASN A 239 -10.43 20.41 -13.10
N ASN A 240 -9.23 20.49 -13.69
CA ASN A 240 -8.19 19.46 -13.57
C ASN A 240 -6.92 20.01 -12.91
N GLY A 241 -6.39 19.33 -11.88
CA GLY A 241 -5.01 19.56 -11.43
C GLY A 241 -4.76 20.98 -10.92
N GLY A 242 -5.18 21.27 -9.69
CA GLY A 242 -5.15 22.64 -9.12
C GLY A 242 -3.77 23.29 -9.11
N ALA A 243 -2.71 22.49 -9.10
CA ALA A 243 -1.36 22.92 -9.46
C ALA A 243 -0.92 22.40 -10.84
N VAL A 244 -1.06 21.09 -11.10
CA VAL A 244 -0.48 20.43 -12.28
C VAL A 244 -1.48 19.50 -12.95
N TYR A 245 -1.78 19.75 -14.23
CA TYR A 245 -2.53 18.84 -15.10
C TYR A 245 -1.62 18.28 -16.22
N ILE A 246 -1.53 16.95 -16.29
CA ILE A 246 -0.85 16.22 -17.37
C ILE A 246 -1.91 15.41 -18.13
N ARG A 247 -2.07 15.63 -19.44
CA ARG A 247 -3.04 14.91 -20.28
C ARG A 247 -2.50 13.59 -20.83
N SER A 248 -1.20 13.50 -21.14
CA SER A 248 -0.55 12.23 -21.52
C SER A 248 0.99 12.30 -21.47
N SER A 249 1.64 11.22 -21.02
CA SER A 249 3.09 11.04 -21.09
C SER A 249 3.50 9.56 -21.07
N ASN A 250 4.73 9.22 -21.48
CA ASN A 250 5.26 7.86 -21.27
C ASN A 250 5.83 7.68 -19.85
N TYR A 251 6.36 8.75 -19.25
CA TYR A 251 6.99 8.72 -17.93
C TYR A 251 6.83 10.07 -17.22
N VAL A 252 6.18 10.07 -16.07
CA VAL A 252 6.04 11.20 -15.16
C VAL A 252 6.81 10.92 -13.88
N SER A 253 7.71 11.82 -13.50
CA SER A 253 8.41 11.82 -12.21
C SER A 253 8.11 13.11 -11.48
N ILE A 254 7.53 13.01 -10.29
CA ILE A 254 7.32 14.13 -9.36
C ILE A 254 8.05 13.77 -8.07
N SER A 255 9.03 14.57 -7.66
CA SER A 255 9.84 14.27 -6.48
C SER A 255 10.20 15.48 -5.64
N ASN A 256 10.45 15.24 -4.34
CA ASN A 256 10.96 16.24 -3.40
C ASN A 256 10.10 17.52 -3.31
N SER A 257 8.82 17.45 -3.66
CA SER A 257 7.99 18.62 -3.94
C SER A 257 6.85 18.82 -2.93
N ASP A 258 6.59 20.09 -2.62
CA ASP A 258 5.54 20.59 -1.73
C ASP A 258 4.28 20.95 -2.55
N PHE A 259 3.13 20.35 -2.24
CA PHE A 259 1.83 20.68 -2.81
C PHE A 259 0.86 21.07 -1.69
N LYS A 260 0.59 22.37 -1.53
CA LYS A 260 -0.13 22.93 -0.37
C LYS A 260 -1.32 23.81 -0.77
N ASN A 261 -2.47 23.64 -0.13
CA ASN A 261 -3.67 24.48 -0.33
C ASN A 261 -4.19 24.58 -1.79
N ASN A 262 -3.82 23.67 -2.70
CA ASN A 262 -4.24 23.77 -4.10
C ASN A 262 -5.68 23.24 -4.29
N ARG A 263 -6.41 23.76 -5.29
CA ARG A 263 -7.82 23.44 -5.51
C ARG A 263 -8.20 23.12 -6.97
N ALA A 264 -9.05 22.11 -7.17
CA ALA A 264 -9.69 21.79 -8.46
C ALA A 264 -11.09 21.17 -8.28
N ILE A 265 -11.75 20.73 -9.36
CA ILE A 265 -12.84 19.75 -9.28
C ILE A 265 -12.28 18.32 -9.19
N LYS A 266 -11.16 18.04 -9.87
CA LYS A 266 -10.45 16.75 -9.90
C LYS A 266 -8.93 16.91 -9.75
N GLY A 267 -8.33 16.19 -8.81
CA GLY A 267 -6.90 16.28 -8.49
C GLY A 267 -6.56 17.64 -7.89
N GLY A 268 -6.85 17.83 -6.60
CA GLY A 268 -6.76 19.15 -5.95
C GLY A 268 -5.39 19.81 -6.10
N ALA A 269 -4.31 19.02 -6.11
CA ALA A 269 -2.99 19.44 -6.56
C ALA A 269 -2.65 18.93 -7.96
N VAL A 270 -2.76 17.62 -8.21
CA VAL A 270 -2.27 16.98 -9.43
C VAL A 270 -3.35 16.14 -10.10
N LEU A 271 -3.55 16.32 -11.41
CA LEU A 271 -4.27 15.37 -12.25
C LEU A 271 -3.37 14.83 -13.36
N SER A 272 -3.33 13.51 -13.51
CA SER A 272 -2.61 12.84 -14.59
C SER A 272 -3.51 11.88 -15.35
N ALA A 273 -3.86 12.24 -16.59
CA ALA A 273 -4.59 11.40 -17.52
C ALA A 273 -3.64 10.63 -18.47
N TYR A 274 -4.13 9.53 -19.05
CA TYR A 274 -3.56 8.79 -20.19
C TYR A 274 -2.02 8.64 -20.22
N SER A 275 -1.40 8.42 -19.05
CA SER A 275 0.05 8.43 -18.88
C SER A 275 0.58 7.06 -18.47
N SER A 276 1.64 6.59 -19.13
CA SER A 276 2.02 5.17 -19.04
C SER A 276 2.68 4.81 -17.71
N ASN A 277 3.62 5.60 -17.20
CA ASN A 277 4.24 5.34 -15.90
C ASN A 277 4.25 6.63 -15.09
N ILE A 278 3.83 6.55 -13.83
CA ILE A 278 3.81 7.69 -12.91
C ILE A 278 4.60 7.31 -11.66
N THR A 279 5.59 8.13 -11.31
CA THR A 279 6.40 7.99 -10.09
C THR A 279 6.27 9.25 -9.23
N MET A 280 5.88 9.07 -7.98
CA MET A 280 5.77 10.14 -6.97
C MET A 280 6.61 9.75 -5.74
N ASP A 281 7.81 10.31 -5.59
CA ASP A 281 8.74 9.97 -4.51
C ASP A 281 9.08 11.17 -3.60
N ASN A 282 8.94 10.98 -2.29
CA ASN A 282 9.26 11.99 -1.27
C ASN A 282 8.55 13.36 -1.51
N ASN A 283 7.22 13.36 -1.64
CA ASN A 283 6.41 14.57 -1.79
C ASN A 283 5.50 14.83 -0.57
N ASP A 284 5.16 16.09 -0.32
CA ASP A 284 4.23 16.50 0.74
C ASP A 284 2.97 17.16 0.14
N PHE A 285 1.87 16.41 0.14
CA PHE A 285 0.54 16.87 -0.25
C PHE A 285 -0.27 17.22 1.00
N THR A 286 -0.33 18.51 1.34
CA THR A 286 -0.97 19.00 2.58
C THR A 286 -2.10 20.00 2.27
N ASP A 287 -3.27 19.83 2.91
CA ASP A 287 -4.42 20.74 2.84
C ASP A 287 -4.98 21.01 1.42
N ASN A 288 -4.76 20.11 0.45
CA ASN A 288 -5.31 20.27 -0.92
C ASN A 288 -6.78 19.81 -1.00
N HIS A 289 -7.53 20.37 -1.95
CA HIS A 289 -8.97 20.17 -2.02
C HIS A 289 -9.48 19.92 -3.45
N ALA A 290 -10.33 18.90 -3.64
CA ALA A 290 -11.07 18.68 -4.87
C ALA A 290 -12.58 18.51 -4.60
N VAL A 291 -13.39 18.39 -5.65
CA VAL A 291 -14.84 18.20 -5.55
C VAL A 291 -15.20 16.72 -5.67
N PHE A 292 -14.85 16.08 -6.79
CA PHE A 292 -15.29 14.70 -7.10
C PHE A 292 -14.20 13.63 -7.05
N GLU A 293 -12.94 13.96 -7.33
CA GLU A 293 -11.86 12.96 -7.45
C GLU A 293 -10.55 13.47 -6.88
N GLY A 294 -9.93 12.72 -5.96
CA GLY A 294 -8.54 12.91 -5.57
C GLY A 294 -8.27 14.26 -4.91
N GLY A 295 -8.54 14.38 -3.60
CA GLY A 295 -8.37 15.64 -2.86
C GLY A 295 -6.97 16.26 -3.01
N ALA A 296 -5.93 15.43 -3.21
CA ALA A 296 -4.63 15.86 -3.72
C ALA A 296 -4.38 15.39 -5.17
N VAL A 297 -4.61 14.11 -5.48
CA VAL A 297 -4.14 13.45 -6.70
C VAL A 297 -5.26 12.67 -7.39
N SER A 298 -5.57 12.96 -8.66
CA SER A 298 -6.39 12.07 -9.51
C SER A 298 -5.54 11.49 -10.65
N ILE A 299 -5.62 10.17 -10.87
CA ILE A 299 -4.97 9.46 -11.96
C ILE A 299 -6.05 8.74 -12.78
N SER A 300 -6.15 9.07 -14.07
CA SER A 300 -7.19 8.54 -14.97
C SER A 300 -6.59 7.86 -16.19
N TYR A 301 -6.93 6.58 -16.41
CA TYR A 301 -6.49 5.80 -17.57
C TYR A 301 -4.96 5.69 -17.75
N GLY A 302 -4.20 5.75 -16.65
CA GLY A 302 -2.76 5.50 -16.68
C GLY A 302 -2.41 4.02 -16.88
N HIS A 303 -1.13 3.70 -16.93
CA HIS A 303 -0.63 2.39 -16.50
C HIS A 303 0.12 2.55 -15.16
N ASP A 304 1.15 1.75 -14.88
CA ASP A 304 1.75 1.56 -13.55
C ASP A 304 2.01 2.86 -12.76
N VAL A 305 1.48 2.91 -11.54
CA VAL A 305 1.63 4.02 -10.59
C VAL A 305 2.50 3.58 -9.41
N TYR A 306 3.58 4.33 -9.15
CA TYR A 306 4.50 4.11 -8.05
C TYR A 306 4.52 5.34 -7.13
N ILE A 307 4.13 5.18 -5.87
CA ILE A 307 4.16 6.22 -4.85
C ILE A 307 5.07 5.74 -3.71
N SER A 308 6.04 6.54 -3.32
CA SER A 308 6.99 6.19 -2.24
C SER A 308 7.37 7.37 -1.37
N ASN A 309 7.72 7.10 -0.10
CA ASN A 309 8.23 8.06 0.87
C ASN A 309 7.38 9.33 1.06
N SER A 310 6.10 9.33 0.67
CA SER A 310 5.31 10.55 0.50
C SER A 310 4.26 10.73 1.59
N SER A 311 3.89 11.99 1.86
CA SER A 311 2.90 12.36 2.86
C SER A 311 1.66 12.98 2.21
N PHE A 312 0.50 12.55 2.67
CA PHE A 312 -0.82 13.05 2.29
C PHE A 312 -1.57 13.44 3.56
N LYS A 313 -1.66 14.74 3.84
CA LYS A 313 -2.21 15.29 5.09
C LYS A 313 -3.40 16.21 4.84
N ASN A 314 -4.49 16.02 5.57
CA ASN A 314 -5.69 16.87 5.57
C ASN A 314 -6.37 17.09 4.20
N ASN A 315 -6.01 16.32 3.15
CA ASN A 315 -6.58 16.56 1.82
C ASN A 315 -8.07 16.14 1.80
N ALA A 316 -8.89 16.87 1.05
CA ALA A 316 -10.35 16.76 1.21
C ALA A 316 -11.14 16.78 -0.11
N LEU A 317 -12.24 16.01 -0.13
CA LEU A 317 -13.33 16.12 -1.10
C LEU A 317 -14.61 16.64 -0.42
N SER A 318 -15.38 17.44 -1.16
CA SER A 318 -16.76 17.79 -0.81
C SER A 318 -17.60 18.07 -2.06
N SER A 319 -18.68 17.33 -2.22
CA SER A 319 -19.62 17.40 -3.36
C SER A 319 -21.04 17.07 -2.91
N GLU A 320 -22.05 17.46 -3.67
CA GLU A 320 -23.42 16.95 -3.47
C GLU A 320 -23.54 15.52 -4.09
N GLU A 321 -22.98 15.31 -5.29
CA GLU A 321 -22.85 13.99 -5.93
C GLU A 321 -21.79 13.08 -5.28
N ALA A 322 -21.74 11.80 -5.66
CA ALA A 322 -20.73 10.83 -5.23
C ALA A 322 -19.27 11.22 -5.58
N ASN A 323 -18.30 10.87 -4.71
CA ASN A 323 -16.89 11.21 -4.90
C ASN A 323 -15.88 10.13 -4.46
N TYR A 324 -14.64 10.27 -4.91
CA TYR A 324 -13.64 9.21 -4.91
C TYR A 324 -12.25 9.70 -4.43
N GLY A 325 -11.77 9.16 -3.32
CA GLY A 325 -10.37 9.27 -2.89
C GLY A 325 -10.02 10.60 -2.22
N GLY A 326 -10.25 10.72 -0.92
CA GLY A 326 -10.02 11.95 -0.14
C GLY A 326 -8.60 12.54 -0.25
N ALA A 327 -7.59 11.71 -0.54
CA ALA A 327 -6.28 12.16 -1.03
C ALA A 327 -6.01 11.72 -2.47
N ILE A 328 -6.20 10.44 -2.81
CA ILE A 328 -5.82 9.85 -4.09
C ILE A 328 -7.00 9.09 -4.73
N SER A 329 -7.35 9.44 -5.97
CA SER A 329 -8.26 8.68 -6.83
C SER A 329 -7.52 8.06 -8.01
N ILE A 330 -7.81 6.80 -8.33
CA ILE A 330 -7.20 6.08 -9.46
C ILE A 330 -8.29 5.34 -10.24
N SER A 331 -8.50 5.71 -11.51
CA SER A 331 -9.48 5.07 -12.40
C SER A 331 -8.83 4.01 -13.30
N VAL A 332 -9.39 2.79 -13.30
CA VAL A 332 -8.67 1.56 -13.70
C VAL A 332 -8.09 1.55 -15.13
N ARG A 333 -6.75 1.58 -15.18
CA ARG A 333 -5.93 0.82 -16.14
C ARG A 333 -4.49 0.56 -15.67
N SER A 334 -4.25 0.82 -14.39
CA SER A 334 -2.96 0.84 -13.71
C SER A 334 -2.88 -0.27 -12.67
N ASP A 335 -1.73 -0.93 -12.57
CA ASP A 335 -1.32 -1.50 -11.30
C ASP A 335 -0.76 -0.35 -10.42
N VAL A 336 -1.00 -0.43 -9.11
CA VAL A 336 -0.78 0.66 -8.15
C VAL A 336 0.10 0.13 -7.02
N PHE A 337 1.23 0.77 -6.81
CA PHE A 337 2.24 0.37 -5.84
C PHE A 337 2.57 1.53 -4.91
N ILE A 338 2.28 1.39 -3.61
CA ILE A 338 2.42 2.44 -2.60
C ILE A 338 3.30 1.91 -1.46
N TYR A 339 4.41 2.58 -1.20
CA TYR A 339 5.43 2.17 -0.22
C TYR A 339 5.79 3.29 0.75
N ASP A 340 6.14 2.96 1.99
CA ASP A 340 6.83 3.86 2.94
C ASP A 340 6.14 5.24 3.15
N SER A 341 4.82 5.31 2.96
CA SER A 341 4.06 6.58 2.83
C SER A 341 3.02 6.77 3.95
N SER A 342 2.58 8.00 4.17
CA SER A 342 1.66 8.38 5.25
C SER A 342 0.44 9.15 4.77
N PHE A 343 -0.73 8.78 5.31
CA PHE A 343 -2.05 9.34 5.01
C PHE A 343 -2.71 9.75 6.33
N GLU A 344 -2.80 11.05 6.62
CA GLU A 344 -3.28 11.58 7.89
C GLU A 344 -4.45 12.58 7.70
N ASN A 345 -5.58 12.35 8.39
CA ASN A 345 -6.76 13.22 8.39
C ASN A 345 -7.40 13.52 7.02
N ASN A 346 -7.13 12.74 5.98
CA ASN A 346 -7.74 12.97 4.67
C ASN A 346 -9.24 12.63 4.72
N LYS A 347 -10.06 13.33 3.92
CA LYS A 347 -11.53 13.24 3.98
C LYS A 347 -12.18 13.06 2.61
N ALA A 348 -13.07 12.08 2.49
CA ALA A 348 -14.12 12.05 1.47
C ALA A 348 -15.48 12.39 2.10
N SER A 349 -16.28 13.25 1.48
CA SER A 349 -17.56 13.71 2.03
C SER A 349 -18.57 14.07 0.92
N SER A 350 -19.78 13.53 0.97
CA SER A 350 -20.78 13.74 -0.08
C SER A 350 -22.20 13.54 0.43
N ASP A 351 -23.17 14.26 -0.13
CA ASP A 351 -24.59 14.03 0.17
C ASP A 351 -25.09 12.71 -0.47
N GLU A 352 -24.42 12.20 -1.52
CA GLU A 352 -24.59 10.82 -2.00
C GLU A 352 -23.61 9.82 -1.33
N VAL A 353 -22.60 9.31 -2.08
CA VAL A 353 -21.72 8.19 -1.69
C VAL A 353 -20.24 8.58 -1.81
N SER A 354 -19.49 8.45 -0.72
CA SER A 354 -18.06 8.77 -0.67
C SER A 354 -17.19 7.50 -0.59
N TYR A 355 -16.34 7.29 -1.60
CA TYR A 355 -15.44 6.14 -1.70
C TYR A 355 -14.02 6.52 -1.25
N GLY A 356 -13.52 5.89 -0.18
CA GLY A 356 -12.10 5.95 0.20
C GLY A 356 -11.64 7.28 0.81
N GLY A 357 -11.63 7.39 2.14
CA GLY A 357 -11.28 8.64 2.84
C GLY A 357 -9.83 9.12 2.60
N ALA A 358 -8.92 8.22 2.21
CA ALA A 358 -7.60 8.57 1.69
C ALA A 358 -7.39 8.09 0.25
N ILE A 359 -7.66 6.81 -0.07
CA ILE A 359 -7.39 6.20 -1.38
C ILE A 359 -8.66 5.54 -1.93
N ALA A 360 -8.96 5.77 -3.21
CA ALA A 360 -9.97 5.01 -3.95
C ALA A 360 -9.41 4.45 -5.28
N THR A 361 -9.60 3.16 -5.54
CA THR A 361 -9.40 2.53 -6.86
C THR A 361 -10.75 2.12 -7.45
N VAL A 362 -11.11 2.68 -8.62
CA VAL A 362 -12.50 2.69 -9.13
C VAL A 362 -12.58 2.41 -10.64
N SER A 363 -13.64 1.76 -11.11
CA SER A 363 -13.91 1.63 -12.56
C SER A 363 -14.89 2.67 -13.08
N ASN A 364 -14.37 3.61 -13.87
CA ASN A 364 -15.20 4.50 -14.69
C ASN A 364 -15.61 3.82 -16.01
N MET A 365 -15.45 2.50 -16.14
CA MET A 365 -15.82 1.69 -17.31
C MET A 365 -16.91 0.67 -16.95
N ALA A 366 -17.83 0.43 -17.88
CA ALA A 366 -18.95 -0.49 -17.67
C ALA A 366 -18.48 -1.93 -17.38
N PRO A 367 -19.23 -2.74 -16.59
CA PRO A 367 -18.83 -4.09 -16.17
C PRO A 367 -18.57 -5.14 -17.28
N GLU A 368 -18.79 -4.78 -18.55
CA GLU A 368 -18.41 -5.59 -19.72
C GLU A 368 -16.91 -5.55 -20.03
N TYR A 369 -16.15 -4.65 -19.40
CA TYR A 369 -14.69 -4.52 -19.54
C TYR A 369 -13.96 -5.11 -18.32
N ASN A 370 -13.53 -6.38 -18.42
CA ASN A 370 -12.73 -7.07 -17.40
C ASN A 370 -11.29 -6.49 -17.29
N PHE A 371 -11.14 -5.26 -16.79
CA PHE A 371 -9.87 -4.68 -16.38
C PHE A 371 -9.66 -4.91 -14.88
N ARG A 372 -8.65 -5.72 -14.55
CA ARG A 372 -8.16 -5.94 -13.18
C ARG A 372 -7.00 -4.97 -12.93
N ALA A 373 -6.98 -4.33 -11.77
CA ALA A 373 -5.98 -3.33 -11.40
C ALA A 373 -5.35 -3.71 -10.05
N PHE A 374 -4.14 -4.25 -10.04
CA PHE A 374 -3.52 -4.76 -8.82
C PHE A 374 -3.07 -3.61 -7.91
N LEU A 375 -3.52 -3.59 -6.65
CA LEU A 375 -3.10 -2.66 -5.62
C LEU A 375 -2.15 -3.37 -4.64
N LEU A 376 -0.93 -2.84 -4.48
CA LEU A 376 -0.03 -3.16 -3.37
C LEU A 376 0.20 -1.92 -2.53
N VAL A 377 -0.12 -2.02 -1.23
CA VAL A 377 0.24 -1.00 -0.23
C VAL A 377 1.09 -1.67 0.84
N ASP A 378 2.35 -1.24 0.97
CA ASP A 378 3.31 -1.82 1.90
C ASP A 378 3.96 -0.77 2.83
N ASN A 379 4.14 -1.12 4.10
CA ASN A 379 4.80 -0.29 5.12
C ASN A 379 4.23 1.15 5.26
N CYS A 380 2.94 1.34 4.98
CA CYS A 380 2.27 2.64 5.00
C CYS A 380 1.45 2.87 6.29
N ASN A 381 1.22 4.15 6.62
CA ASN A 381 0.47 4.56 7.81
C ASN A 381 -0.79 5.36 7.42
N PHE A 382 -1.96 4.91 7.85
CA PHE A 382 -3.26 5.53 7.63
C PHE A 382 -3.86 5.94 8.98
N THR A 383 -3.87 7.23 9.29
CA THR A 383 -4.29 7.76 10.59
C THR A 383 -5.45 8.74 10.43
N SER A 384 -6.56 8.52 11.14
CA SER A 384 -7.70 9.46 11.22
C SER A 384 -8.32 9.88 9.88
N ASN A 385 -8.19 9.06 8.83
CA ASN A 385 -8.86 9.35 7.55
C ASN A 385 -10.35 9.03 7.66
N VAL A 386 -11.19 9.79 6.93
CA VAL A 386 -12.65 9.78 7.14
C VAL A 386 -13.44 9.71 5.83
N VAL A 387 -14.42 8.82 5.77
CA VAL A 387 -15.60 8.91 4.89
C VAL A 387 -16.77 9.48 5.70
N ASP A 388 -17.50 10.45 5.13
CA ASP A 388 -18.55 11.21 5.81
C ASP A 388 -19.67 11.56 4.80
N SER A 389 -20.54 10.59 4.51
CA SER A 389 -21.63 10.71 3.51
C SER A 389 -22.99 10.26 4.04
N GLU A 390 -24.11 10.63 3.40
CA GLU A 390 -25.43 10.15 3.85
C GLU A 390 -25.63 8.65 3.57
N PHE A 391 -25.12 8.16 2.43
CA PHE A 391 -25.18 6.76 2.02
C PHE A 391 -23.78 6.12 2.07
N GLU A 392 -23.68 4.86 2.49
CA GLU A 392 -22.39 4.18 2.67
C GLU A 392 -22.09 3.13 1.59
N HIS A 393 -20.98 3.31 0.89
CA HIS A 393 -20.22 2.27 0.17
C HIS A 393 -18.71 2.58 0.28
N GLY A 394 -18.24 2.89 1.50
CA GLY A 394 -16.96 3.57 1.72
C GLY A 394 -16.02 2.86 2.69
N GLY A 395 -14.72 2.89 2.37
CA GLY A 395 -13.64 2.58 3.28
C GLY A 395 -13.04 3.85 3.89
N GLY A 396 -12.97 3.95 5.23
CA GLY A 396 -12.56 5.20 5.90
C GLY A 396 -11.14 5.67 5.56
N ALA A 397 -10.24 4.75 5.17
CA ALA A 397 -8.96 5.06 4.55
C ALA A 397 -8.88 4.58 3.09
N ILE A 398 -9.16 3.31 2.79
CA ILE A 398 -9.00 2.73 1.45
C ILE A 398 -10.31 2.12 0.96
N TYR A 399 -10.76 2.51 -0.23
CA TYR A 399 -11.74 1.76 -1.01
C TYR A 399 -11.03 1.08 -2.20
N ASN A 400 -11.20 -0.25 -2.32
CA ASN A 400 -10.59 -1.06 -3.38
C ASN A 400 -11.67 -1.82 -4.18
N GLY A 401 -12.18 -1.21 -5.26
CA GLY A 401 -13.30 -1.73 -6.03
C GLY A 401 -12.97 -2.92 -6.95
N HIS A 402 -11.79 -2.95 -7.58
CA HIS A 402 -11.50 -3.95 -8.64
C HIS A 402 -10.10 -4.58 -8.53
N GLY A 403 -9.54 -4.59 -7.32
CA GLY A 403 -8.20 -5.07 -7.04
C GLY A 403 -8.10 -6.57 -6.79
N ASP A 404 -8.37 -7.40 -7.78
CA ASP A 404 -8.19 -8.86 -7.67
C ASP A 404 -6.73 -9.23 -7.35
N ASN A 405 -6.53 -10.08 -6.33
CA ASN A 405 -5.25 -10.50 -5.74
C ASN A 405 -4.46 -9.39 -5.03
N SER A 406 -5.04 -8.20 -4.82
CA SER A 406 -4.35 -7.06 -4.19
C SER A 406 -3.87 -7.35 -2.77
N ILE A 407 -2.85 -6.60 -2.33
CA ILE A 407 -2.12 -6.86 -1.09
C ILE A 407 -2.03 -5.60 -0.23
N LEU A 408 -2.40 -5.73 1.04
CA LEU A 408 -1.98 -4.80 2.10
C LEU A 408 -0.96 -5.53 2.99
N SER A 409 0.23 -4.97 3.17
CA SER A 409 1.23 -5.56 4.07
C SER A 409 1.97 -4.54 4.92
N ASN A 410 2.39 -4.96 6.12
CA ASN A 410 3.19 -4.14 7.04
C ASN A 410 2.57 -2.78 7.44
N CYS A 411 1.28 -2.54 7.15
CA CYS A 411 0.61 -1.24 7.29
C CYS A 411 -0.05 -1.04 8.66
N ASN A 412 -0.15 0.23 9.09
CA ASN A 412 -0.90 0.62 10.27
C ASN A 412 -2.14 1.45 9.89
N PHE A 413 -3.31 1.07 10.38
CA PHE A 413 -4.59 1.75 10.20
C PHE A 413 -5.13 2.15 11.57
N ILE A 414 -5.06 3.44 11.90
CA ILE A 414 -5.35 3.97 13.25
C ILE A 414 -6.48 5.00 13.18
N ASN A 415 -7.54 4.81 13.96
CA ASN A 415 -8.65 5.79 14.14
C ASN A 415 -9.33 6.24 12.81
N ASN A 416 -9.28 5.43 11.75
CA ASN A 416 -10.00 5.75 10.51
C ASN A 416 -11.49 5.47 10.68
N VAL A 417 -12.33 6.26 10.02
CA VAL A 417 -13.79 6.23 10.22
C VAL A 417 -14.53 6.23 8.90
N ALA A 418 -15.51 5.34 8.74
CA ALA A 418 -16.53 5.46 7.70
C ALA A 418 -17.89 5.75 8.36
N LYS A 419 -18.40 6.96 8.18
CA LYS A 419 -19.71 7.37 8.71
C LYS A 419 -20.79 7.30 7.64
N GLY A 420 -21.96 6.82 8.04
CA GLY A 420 -23.23 7.06 7.37
C GLY A 420 -24.37 7.19 8.38
N TYR A 421 -25.59 7.38 7.86
CA TYR A 421 -26.76 7.72 8.67
C TYR A 421 -27.91 6.71 8.51
N GLY A 422 -27.68 5.42 8.84
CA GLY A 422 -28.77 4.44 8.94
C GLY A 422 -28.36 3.01 9.28
N ASP A 423 -29.34 2.21 9.71
CA ASP A 423 -29.16 0.82 10.17
C ASP A 423 -29.08 -0.22 9.01
N GLU A 424 -29.09 0.21 7.75
CA GLU A 424 -29.17 -0.67 6.57
C GLU A 424 -27.93 -0.62 5.64
N TYR A 425 -26.92 0.21 5.96
CA TYR A 425 -25.81 0.53 5.05
C TYR A 425 -24.51 -0.23 5.35
N ILE A 426 -23.58 -0.21 4.37
CA ILE A 426 -22.40 -1.08 4.33
C ILE A 426 -21.14 -0.24 4.11
N SER A 427 -20.23 -0.32 5.07
CA SER A 427 -18.97 0.43 5.12
C SER A 427 -17.85 -0.46 5.67
N GLY A 428 -16.60 0.03 5.66
CA GLY A 428 -15.49 -0.54 6.42
C GLY A 428 -14.62 0.55 7.03
N GLY A 429 -14.33 0.50 8.33
CA GLY A 429 -13.83 1.68 9.06
C GLY A 429 -12.44 2.17 8.64
N ALA A 430 -11.56 1.26 8.23
CA ALA A 430 -10.34 1.60 7.52
C ALA A 430 -10.40 1.19 6.04
N VAL A 431 -10.95 0.01 5.72
CA VAL A 431 -10.85 -0.57 4.36
C VAL A 431 -12.19 -1.16 3.91
N TYR A 432 -12.60 -0.84 2.68
CA TYR A 432 -13.67 -1.51 1.93
C TYR A 432 -13.04 -2.23 0.73
N TRP A 433 -13.39 -3.49 0.50
CA TRP A 433 -12.67 -4.36 -0.43
C TRP A 433 -13.58 -5.26 -1.26
N GLU A 434 -13.66 -5.01 -2.57
CA GLU A 434 -14.46 -5.81 -3.53
C GLU A 434 -13.62 -6.82 -4.34
N GLY A 435 -12.29 -6.61 -4.41
CA GLY A 435 -11.40 -7.47 -5.21
C GLY A 435 -11.27 -8.91 -4.69
N GLU A 436 -11.39 -9.89 -5.59
CA GLU A 436 -11.27 -11.32 -5.28
C GLU A 436 -9.86 -11.70 -4.80
N ASN A 437 -9.74 -12.70 -3.92
CA ASN A 437 -8.46 -13.32 -3.53
C ASN A 437 -7.41 -12.37 -2.90
N GLY A 438 -7.83 -11.20 -2.42
CA GLY A 438 -6.93 -10.24 -1.77
C GLY A 438 -6.30 -10.77 -0.47
N THR A 439 -5.17 -10.17 -0.08
CA THR A 439 -4.41 -10.55 1.12
C THR A 439 -4.09 -9.34 2.00
N VAL A 440 -4.41 -9.43 3.29
CA VAL A 440 -3.96 -8.49 4.32
C VAL A 440 -3.00 -9.22 5.26
N SER A 441 -1.74 -8.78 5.36
CA SER A 441 -0.75 -9.47 6.20
C SER A 441 0.27 -8.63 6.95
N ASN A 442 0.53 -8.98 8.22
CA ASN A 442 1.37 -8.21 9.15
C ASN A 442 0.90 -6.74 9.33
N CYS A 443 -0.41 -6.49 9.28
CA CYS A 443 -1.00 -5.17 9.46
C CYS A 443 -1.56 -4.97 10.87
N ASN A 444 -1.65 -3.72 11.33
CA ASN A 444 -2.27 -3.34 12.60
C ASN A 444 -3.48 -2.42 12.35
N PHE A 445 -4.65 -2.82 12.81
CA PHE A 445 -5.89 -2.02 12.77
C PHE A 445 -6.29 -1.64 14.19
N VAL A 446 -6.22 -0.36 14.53
CA VAL A 446 -6.42 0.18 15.89
C VAL A 446 -7.50 1.26 15.89
N GLU A 447 -8.49 1.17 16.78
CA GLU A 447 -9.49 2.23 17.03
C GLU A 447 -10.32 2.67 15.79
N ASN A 448 -10.37 1.89 14.71
CA ASN A 448 -11.16 2.22 13.52
C ASN A 448 -12.66 1.99 13.77
N SER A 449 -13.54 2.72 13.07
CA SER A 449 -14.99 2.55 13.23
C SER A 449 -15.84 2.75 11.97
N ALA A 450 -16.96 2.02 11.90
CA ALA A 450 -17.91 2.06 10.78
C ALA A 450 -19.30 1.54 11.17
N SER A 451 -20.26 1.54 10.24
CA SER A 451 -21.55 0.85 10.47
C SER A 451 -21.41 -0.66 10.31
N THR A 452 -20.59 -1.13 9.37
CA THR A 452 -20.20 -2.55 9.22
C THR A 452 -18.67 -2.64 9.18
N GLY A 453 -18.07 -3.79 9.53
CA GLY A 453 -16.63 -4.04 9.33
C GLY A 453 -15.73 -2.98 9.96
N GLY A 454 -15.74 -2.85 11.28
CA GLY A 454 -15.19 -1.69 12.01
C GLY A 454 -13.74 -1.33 11.68
N ALA A 455 -12.94 -2.28 11.21
CA ALA A 455 -11.69 -2.02 10.50
C ALA A 455 -11.77 -2.34 8.98
N LEU A 456 -12.39 -3.46 8.61
CA LEU A 456 -12.38 -3.97 7.25
C LEU A 456 -13.74 -4.58 6.85
N TYR A 457 -14.25 -4.19 5.68
CA TYR A 457 -15.35 -4.90 5.02
C TYR A 457 -14.88 -5.55 3.73
N TRP A 458 -15.28 -6.81 3.53
CA TRP A 458 -14.82 -7.66 2.42
C TRP A 458 -15.99 -8.20 1.60
N ASP A 459 -16.26 -7.50 0.49
CA ASP A 459 -17.39 -7.67 -0.43
C ASP A 459 -17.02 -8.55 -1.64
N ALA A 460 -16.25 -9.61 -1.40
CA ALA A 460 -15.68 -10.48 -2.45
C ALA A 460 -15.90 -11.97 -2.14
N GLU A 461 -15.69 -12.83 -3.15
CA GLU A 461 -15.88 -14.29 -3.00
C GLU A 461 -14.90 -14.95 -2.03
N GLU A 462 -13.70 -14.39 -1.80
CA GLU A 462 -12.72 -14.91 -0.84
C GLU A 462 -11.66 -13.85 -0.44
N GLY A 463 -11.33 -13.78 0.85
CA GLY A 463 -10.24 -12.98 1.40
C GLY A 463 -9.32 -13.74 2.35
N LEU A 464 -8.06 -13.28 2.48
CA LEU A 464 -7.05 -13.82 3.39
C LEU A 464 -6.54 -12.78 4.39
N LEU A 465 -6.77 -13.04 5.69
CA LEU A 465 -6.14 -12.34 6.81
C LEU A 465 -5.04 -13.20 7.42
N LYS A 466 -3.86 -12.62 7.59
CA LYS A 466 -2.64 -13.32 8.02
C LYS A 466 -1.80 -12.48 8.97
N ASP A 467 -1.26 -13.07 10.04
CA ASP A 467 -0.24 -12.45 10.91
C ASP A 467 -0.57 -11.03 11.43
N SER A 468 -1.87 -10.66 11.51
CA SER A 468 -2.31 -9.25 11.68
C SER A 468 -3.05 -9.02 13.00
N ASN A 469 -3.03 -7.77 13.49
CA ASN A 469 -3.63 -7.37 14.76
C ASN A 469 -4.80 -6.41 14.55
N PHE A 470 -5.89 -6.64 15.27
CA PHE A 470 -7.07 -5.79 15.32
C PHE A 470 -7.37 -5.45 16.78
N ASN A 471 -7.30 -4.18 17.17
CA ASN A 471 -7.51 -3.71 18.53
C ASN A 471 -8.50 -2.54 18.64
N ASN A 472 -9.45 -2.59 19.58
CA ASN A 472 -10.42 -1.53 19.86
C ASN A 472 -11.22 -1.01 18.63
N ASN A 473 -11.37 -1.83 17.58
CA ASN A 473 -12.18 -1.45 16.41
C ASN A 473 -13.68 -1.66 16.72
N SER A 474 -14.56 -0.86 16.12
CA SER A 474 -16.00 -0.92 16.42
C SER A 474 -16.92 -0.80 15.20
N ALA A 475 -18.02 -1.56 15.23
CA ALA A 475 -19.09 -1.50 14.23
C ALA A 475 -20.45 -1.19 14.86
N ILE A 476 -21.31 -0.43 14.20
CA ILE A 476 -22.71 -0.26 14.63
C ILE A 476 -23.45 -1.60 14.47
N LEU A 477 -23.39 -2.20 13.28
CA LEU A 477 -24.09 -3.42 12.91
C LEU A 477 -23.22 -4.66 13.12
N ASN A 478 -22.37 -4.98 12.14
CA ASN A 478 -21.81 -6.33 11.99
C ASN A 478 -20.28 -6.32 11.86
N GLY A 479 -19.59 -7.21 12.56
CA GLY A 479 -18.15 -7.41 12.42
C GLY A 479 -17.34 -6.25 13.00
N GLY A 480 -17.20 -6.19 14.33
CA GLY A 480 -16.56 -5.05 15.00
C GLY A 480 -15.11 -4.79 14.60
N ALA A 481 -14.40 -5.81 14.11
CA ALA A 481 -13.18 -5.63 13.33
C ALA A 481 -13.41 -5.91 11.83
N VAL A 482 -14.00 -7.06 11.47
CA VAL A 482 -14.15 -7.46 10.07
C VAL A 482 -15.53 -8.06 9.79
N SER A 483 -16.14 -7.66 8.69
CA SER A 483 -17.32 -8.32 8.12
C SER A 483 -17.04 -8.78 6.68
N ALA A 484 -17.47 -9.99 6.33
CA ALA A 484 -17.14 -10.63 5.05
C ALA A 484 -18.19 -11.68 4.63
N ASN A 485 -18.15 -12.10 3.36
CA ASN A 485 -18.88 -13.30 2.91
C ASN A 485 -18.06 -14.60 3.18
N LYS A 486 -16.78 -14.62 2.77
CA LYS A 486 -15.87 -15.76 2.96
C LYS A 486 -14.49 -15.30 3.37
N LEU A 487 -13.92 -15.90 4.42
CA LEU A 487 -12.70 -15.38 5.04
C LEU A 487 -11.79 -16.50 5.57
N ASN A 488 -10.53 -16.50 5.15
CA ASN A 488 -9.48 -17.31 5.76
C ASN A 488 -8.68 -16.44 6.72
N VAL A 489 -8.50 -16.89 7.97
CA VAL A 489 -7.85 -16.15 9.05
C VAL A 489 -6.74 -17.02 9.65
N ASN A 490 -5.49 -16.56 9.58
CA ASN A 490 -4.32 -17.31 10.06
C ASN A 490 -3.43 -16.47 10.97
N ASN A 491 -3.21 -16.92 12.21
CA ASN A 491 -2.27 -16.29 13.15
C ASN A 491 -2.58 -14.79 13.43
N CYS A 492 -3.87 -14.43 13.48
CA CYS A 492 -4.31 -13.05 13.74
C CYS A 492 -4.77 -12.87 15.20
N ASN A 493 -4.68 -11.64 15.70
CA ASN A 493 -5.17 -11.25 17.03
C ASN A 493 -6.33 -10.26 16.90
N PHE A 494 -7.42 -10.50 17.63
CA PHE A 494 -8.57 -9.61 17.75
C PHE A 494 -8.82 -9.31 19.22
N THR A 495 -8.72 -8.06 19.62
CA THR A 495 -8.76 -7.65 21.03
C THR A 495 -9.59 -6.39 21.24
N ASP A 496 -10.49 -6.39 22.22
CA ASP A 496 -11.38 -5.27 22.54
C ASP A 496 -12.30 -4.80 21.39
N CYS A 497 -12.50 -5.59 20.33
CA CYS A 497 -13.34 -5.21 19.20
C CYS A 497 -14.83 -5.40 19.53
N SER A 498 -15.70 -4.50 19.04
CA SER A 498 -17.12 -4.49 19.43
C SER A 498 -18.11 -4.24 18.29
N SER A 499 -19.29 -4.85 18.34
CA SER A 499 -20.40 -4.63 17.40
C SER A 499 -21.75 -4.50 18.11
N LEU A 500 -22.64 -3.55 17.76
CA LEU A 500 -23.95 -3.50 18.43
C LEU A 500 -24.91 -4.61 17.97
N TYR A 501 -24.69 -5.25 16.82
CA TYR A 501 -25.47 -6.41 16.37
C TYR A 501 -24.72 -7.74 16.55
N GLN A 502 -23.81 -8.09 15.63
CA GLN A 502 -23.32 -9.46 15.48
C GLN A 502 -21.84 -9.56 15.11
N GLY A 503 -21.11 -10.46 15.78
CA GLY A 503 -19.70 -10.73 15.50
C GLY A 503 -18.78 -9.62 16.02
N GLY A 504 -18.53 -9.59 17.33
CA GLY A 504 -17.81 -8.50 17.98
C GLY A 504 -16.39 -8.26 17.43
N ALA A 505 -15.72 -9.30 16.97
CA ALA A 505 -14.56 -9.17 16.09
C ALA A 505 -14.91 -9.48 14.63
N LEU A 506 -15.53 -10.64 14.37
CA LEU A 506 -15.73 -11.17 13.01
C LEU A 506 -17.20 -11.53 12.76
N ASN A 507 -17.75 -11.07 11.63
CA ASN A 507 -19.00 -11.57 11.07
C ASN A 507 -18.75 -12.13 9.66
N VAL A 508 -19.05 -13.42 9.44
CA VAL A 508 -18.81 -14.10 8.15
C VAL A 508 -20.07 -14.83 7.68
N PHE A 509 -20.83 -14.20 6.78
CA PHE A 509 -22.15 -14.68 6.34
C PHE A 509 -22.11 -16.06 5.64
N GLY A 510 -20.98 -16.43 5.03
CA GLY A 510 -20.78 -17.68 4.29
C GLY A 510 -19.86 -18.68 4.99
N THR A 511 -18.57 -18.72 4.61
CA THR A 511 -17.60 -19.72 5.10
C THR A 511 -16.37 -19.06 5.73
N VAL A 512 -16.00 -19.48 6.94
CA VAL A 512 -14.78 -19.02 7.62
C VAL A 512 -13.82 -20.19 7.90
N ASN A 513 -12.52 -19.97 7.70
CA ASN A 513 -11.47 -20.87 8.19
C ASN A 513 -10.55 -20.10 9.14
N VAL A 514 -10.70 -20.30 10.45
CA VAL A 514 -9.91 -19.63 11.50
C VAL A 514 -8.85 -20.57 12.03
N THR A 515 -7.59 -20.15 12.03
CA THR A 515 -6.45 -21.00 12.42
C THR A 515 -5.40 -20.25 13.22
N LYS A 516 -4.98 -20.82 14.36
CA LYS A 516 -3.92 -20.26 15.23
C LYS A 516 -4.19 -18.82 15.75
N SER A 517 -5.43 -18.38 15.76
CA SER A 517 -5.80 -16.98 16.03
C SER A 517 -6.29 -16.78 17.47
N ASN A 518 -6.25 -15.54 17.96
CA ASN A 518 -6.65 -15.18 19.31
C ASN A 518 -7.78 -14.13 19.30
N PHE A 519 -8.80 -14.36 20.10
CA PHE A 519 -9.94 -13.46 20.31
C PHE A 519 -10.05 -13.18 21.81
N ASP A 520 -9.68 -11.97 22.25
CA ASP A 520 -9.70 -11.57 23.66
C ASP A 520 -10.61 -10.36 23.89
N ASN A 521 -11.53 -10.44 24.86
CA ASN A 521 -12.37 -9.32 25.31
C ASN A 521 -13.23 -8.63 24.22
N ASN A 522 -13.57 -9.34 23.14
CA ASN A 522 -14.45 -8.80 22.08
C ASN A 522 -15.94 -8.89 22.50
N SER A 523 -16.80 -8.01 21.97
CA SER A 523 -18.20 -7.92 22.40
C SER A 523 -19.26 -7.75 21.30
N ALA A 524 -20.42 -8.36 21.49
CA ALA A 524 -21.63 -8.13 20.70
C ALA A 524 -22.87 -7.97 21.58
N THR A 525 -23.89 -7.23 21.13
CA THR A 525 -25.16 -7.15 21.89
C THR A 525 -26.05 -8.37 21.64
N TYR A 526 -26.12 -8.88 20.40
CA TYR A 526 -27.03 -9.98 20.04
C TYR A 526 -26.34 -11.33 19.89
N TYR A 527 -25.40 -11.50 18.94
CA TYR A 527 -24.88 -12.84 18.60
C TYR A 527 -23.38 -12.86 18.30
N GLY A 528 -22.65 -13.82 18.87
CA GLY A 528 -21.24 -14.07 18.58
C GLY A 528 -20.32 -12.98 19.11
N GLY A 529 -20.03 -12.99 20.42
CA GLY A 529 -19.24 -11.94 21.07
C GLY A 529 -17.84 -11.73 20.48
N ALA A 530 -17.24 -12.78 19.92
CA ALA A 530 -16.08 -12.66 19.03
C ALA A 530 -16.43 -12.95 17.57
N LEU A 531 -17.12 -14.05 17.28
CA LEU A 531 -17.30 -14.56 15.93
C LEU A 531 -18.73 -15.02 15.67
N PHE A 532 -19.33 -14.48 14.61
CA PHE A 532 -20.60 -14.92 14.03
C PHE A 532 -20.32 -15.54 12.66
N PHE A 533 -20.82 -16.74 12.36
CA PHE A 533 -20.64 -17.34 11.03
C PHE A 533 -21.67 -18.42 10.66
N THR A 534 -21.75 -18.73 9.36
CA THR A 534 -22.63 -19.80 8.84
C THR A 534 -21.94 -21.16 8.77
N SER A 535 -20.70 -21.28 8.27
CA SER A 535 -20.03 -22.59 8.14
C SER A 535 -18.51 -22.52 8.09
N GLY A 536 -17.83 -23.66 8.31
CA GLY A 536 -16.37 -23.78 8.10
C GLY A 536 -15.60 -24.41 9.25
N ASN A 537 -14.37 -23.98 9.49
CA ASN A 537 -13.44 -24.65 10.41
C ASN A 537 -12.76 -23.65 11.35
N ILE A 538 -12.61 -24.01 12.63
CA ILE A 538 -11.87 -23.25 13.63
C ILE A 538 -10.88 -24.19 14.29
N GLU A 539 -9.58 -23.95 14.09
CA GLU A 539 -8.52 -24.82 14.60
C GLU A 539 -7.46 -24.10 15.43
N ASN A 540 -7.01 -24.73 16.51
CA ASN A 540 -5.84 -24.30 17.30
C ASN A 540 -5.93 -22.83 17.79
N SER A 541 -7.15 -22.35 18.04
CA SER A 541 -7.44 -20.91 18.27
C SER A 541 -8.04 -20.66 19.67
N ASN A 542 -7.84 -19.46 20.19
CA ASN A 542 -8.22 -19.09 21.56
C ASN A 542 -9.34 -18.03 21.58
N PHE A 543 -10.30 -18.20 22.47
CA PHE A 543 -11.41 -17.28 22.73
C PHE A 543 -11.48 -17.02 24.23
N THR A 544 -11.02 -15.84 24.66
CA THR A 544 -10.89 -15.45 26.06
C THR A 544 -11.74 -14.22 26.36
N ASN A 545 -12.47 -14.19 27.47
CA ASN A 545 -13.20 -13.02 28.00
C ASN A 545 -14.24 -12.37 27.04
N ASN A 546 -14.59 -12.99 25.91
CA ASN A 546 -15.52 -12.40 24.94
C ASN A 546 -16.96 -12.47 25.46
N TRP A 547 -17.84 -11.55 25.05
CA TRP A 547 -19.21 -11.54 25.56
C TRP A 547 -20.30 -11.13 24.57
N ALA A 548 -21.49 -11.75 24.73
CA ALA A 548 -22.69 -11.51 23.93
C ALA A 548 -23.88 -11.19 24.84
N PHE A 549 -24.21 -9.91 25.07
CA PHE A 549 -25.21 -9.50 26.07
C PHE A 549 -25.94 -8.20 25.72
N GLY A 550 -27.27 -8.23 25.83
CA GLY A 550 -28.18 -7.09 25.63
C GLY A 550 -29.43 -7.20 26.50
N ILE A 551 -30.16 -6.09 26.65
CA ILE A 551 -31.42 -6.02 27.41
C ILE A 551 -32.42 -5.16 26.62
N PHE A 552 -33.63 -5.67 26.38
CA PHE A 552 -34.72 -4.90 25.75
C PHE A 552 -35.37 -3.92 26.73
N GLU A 553 -36.15 -2.94 26.23
CA GLU A 553 -36.83 -1.94 27.09
C GLU A 553 -37.80 -2.53 28.13
N ASP A 554 -38.30 -3.76 27.91
CA ASP A 554 -39.15 -4.49 28.85
C ASP A 554 -38.37 -5.26 29.93
N GLY A 555 -37.03 -5.27 29.85
CA GLY A 555 -36.14 -5.97 30.76
C GLY A 555 -35.79 -7.40 30.36
N TYR A 556 -36.18 -7.87 29.16
CA TYR A 556 -35.78 -9.19 28.67
C TYR A 556 -34.30 -9.19 28.24
N GLU A 557 -33.48 -10.04 28.87
CA GLU A 557 -32.08 -10.26 28.49
C GLU A 557 -32.01 -11.05 27.18
N PHE A 558 -31.11 -10.65 26.28
CA PHE A 558 -30.77 -11.36 25.05
C PHE A 558 -29.24 -11.36 24.87
N GLY A 559 -28.73 -12.10 23.89
CA GLY A 559 -27.28 -12.31 23.73
C GLY A 559 -26.92 -13.79 23.68
N SER A 560 -26.38 -14.29 22.56
CA SER A 560 -26.05 -15.71 22.43
C SER A 560 -24.70 -15.96 21.79
N GLY A 561 -23.99 -16.99 22.27
CA GLY A 561 -22.66 -17.35 21.77
C GLY A 561 -21.61 -16.35 22.24
N GLY A 562 -21.23 -16.40 23.52
CA GLY A 562 -20.38 -15.39 24.17
C GLY A 562 -19.02 -15.22 23.50
N ALA A 563 -18.47 -16.29 22.92
CA ALA A 563 -17.40 -16.20 21.93
C ALA A 563 -17.92 -16.40 20.51
N VAL A 564 -18.66 -17.50 20.27
CA VAL A 564 -18.97 -17.99 18.92
C VAL A 564 -20.46 -18.28 18.78
N TRP A 565 -21.05 -17.81 17.68
CA TRP A 565 -22.42 -18.13 17.29
C TRP A 565 -22.47 -18.63 15.84
N LEU A 566 -23.13 -19.76 15.62
CA LEU A 566 -23.02 -20.56 14.39
C LEU A 566 -24.40 -20.96 13.82
N GLN A 567 -24.67 -20.68 12.55
CA GLN A 567 -25.92 -21.08 11.88
C GLN A 567 -25.91 -22.50 11.28
N GLY A 568 -24.74 -23.01 10.89
CA GLY A 568 -24.63 -24.17 10.01
C GLY A 568 -23.65 -25.24 10.48
N SER A 569 -23.01 -25.90 9.52
CA SER A 569 -22.04 -26.97 9.80
C SER A 569 -20.64 -26.42 10.02
N ALA A 570 -19.98 -26.80 11.12
CA ALA A 570 -18.60 -26.42 11.39
C ALA A 570 -17.81 -27.47 12.17
N ASN A 571 -16.47 -27.41 12.06
CA ASN A 571 -15.55 -28.21 12.85
C ASN A 571 -14.68 -27.31 13.74
N LEU A 572 -14.78 -27.49 15.05
CA LEU A 572 -14.00 -26.76 16.06
C LEU A 572 -13.00 -27.73 16.68
N THR A 573 -11.70 -27.55 16.46
CA THR A 573 -10.66 -28.51 16.88
C THR A 573 -9.48 -27.84 17.59
N ASN A 574 -9.02 -28.41 18.72
CA ASN A 574 -7.91 -27.86 19.52
C ASN A 574 -8.12 -26.41 20.00
N CYS A 575 -9.38 -26.00 20.23
CA CYS A 575 -9.72 -24.61 20.57
C CYS A 575 -9.98 -24.41 22.07
N ASN A 576 -9.61 -23.24 22.59
CA ASN A 576 -9.78 -22.88 24.00
C ASN A 576 -10.82 -21.77 24.16
N PHE A 577 -11.81 -22.00 25.03
CA PHE A 577 -12.89 -21.08 25.36
C PHE A 577 -12.86 -20.79 26.86
N ILE A 578 -12.40 -19.60 27.24
CA ILE A 578 -12.09 -19.24 28.63
C ILE A 578 -12.81 -17.94 29.02
N ASN A 579 -13.52 -17.92 30.15
CA ASN A 579 -14.20 -16.73 30.71
C ASN A 579 -15.26 -16.05 29.81
N ASN A 580 -15.70 -16.68 28.71
CA ASN A 580 -16.66 -16.03 27.81
C ASN A 580 -18.05 -15.98 28.46
N THR A 581 -18.84 -14.95 28.18
CA THR A 581 -20.12 -14.70 28.86
C THR A 581 -21.25 -14.37 27.88
N ALA A 582 -22.45 -14.94 28.08
CA ALA A 582 -23.62 -14.58 27.28
C ALA A 582 -24.93 -14.65 28.07
N THR A 583 -26.05 -14.33 27.43
CA THR A 583 -27.38 -14.71 27.94
C THR A 583 -27.69 -16.18 27.64
N SER A 584 -27.23 -16.74 26.50
CA SER A 584 -27.20 -18.20 26.23
C SER A 584 -25.93 -18.62 25.49
N GLY A 585 -25.46 -19.86 25.68
CA GLY A 585 -24.28 -20.37 24.99
C GLY A 585 -23.02 -19.59 25.37
N GLY A 586 -22.67 -19.62 26.66
CA GLY A 586 -21.68 -18.72 27.26
C GLY A 586 -20.33 -18.66 26.56
N ALA A 587 -19.90 -19.75 25.90
CA ALA A 587 -18.86 -19.71 24.87
C ALA A 587 -19.40 -19.91 23.46
N LEU A 588 -20.14 -20.99 23.21
CA LEU A 588 -20.62 -21.39 21.89
C LEU A 588 -22.15 -21.51 21.88
N GLU A 589 -22.79 -21.01 20.83
CA GLU A 589 -24.19 -21.28 20.51
C GLU A 589 -24.31 -21.80 19.06
N VAL A 590 -25.15 -22.81 18.84
CA VAL A 590 -25.39 -23.44 17.53
C VAL A 590 -26.88 -23.41 17.19
N TYR A 591 -27.24 -22.74 16.11
CA TYR A 591 -28.62 -22.39 15.80
C TYR A 591 -28.98 -22.58 14.31
N ASP A 592 -29.47 -23.77 13.94
CA ASP A 592 -29.90 -24.11 12.56
C ASP A 592 -31.11 -23.26 12.12
N ILE A 593 -30.84 -22.15 11.41
CA ILE A 593 -31.88 -21.36 10.72
C ILE A 593 -32.30 -22.11 9.45
N GLY A 594 -33.05 -23.20 9.65
CA GLY A 594 -33.73 -23.89 8.57
C GLY A 594 -34.63 -22.91 7.81
N GLY A 595 -34.22 -22.53 6.60
CA GLY A 595 -35.04 -21.77 5.67
C GLY A 595 -36.39 -22.46 5.42
N TYR A 596 -37.38 -21.73 4.89
CA TYR A 596 -38.82 -22.05 4.91
C TYR A 596 -39.30 -23.48 4.55
N ASP A 597 -38.46 -24.37 4.02
CA ASP A 597 -38.67 -25.83 3.98
C ASP A 597 -38.21 -26.48 5.30
N TYR A 598 -39.12 -26.51 6.28
CA TYR A 598 -38.89 -27.03 7.64
C TYR A 598 -38.66 -28.56 7.74
N SER A 599 -38.28 -29.25 6.65
CA SER A 599 -38.25 -30.73 6.60
C SER A 599 -36.88 -31.38 6.92
N ARG A 600 -35.81 -30.61 7.11
CA ARG A 600 -34.45 -31.14 7.32
C ARG A 600 -33.69 -30.36 8.39
N ILE A 601 -33.10 -31.08 9.34
CA ILE A 601 -31.92 -30.61 10.10
C ILE A 601 -30.72 -30.99 9.23
N SER A 602 -30.00 -30.01 8.69
CA SER A 602 -28.84 -30.23 7.81
C SER A 602 -27.50 -29.92 8.46
N SER A 603 -27.52 -29.11 9.52
CA SER A 603 -26.32 -28.62 10.18
C SER A 603 -25.71 -29.70 11.07
N LEU A 604 -24.43 -30.00 10.84
CA LEU A 604 -23.62 -30.94 11.62
C LEU A 604 -22.41 -30.18 12.19
N VAL A 605 -22.34 -30.09 13.52
CA VAL A 605 -21.23 -29.47 14.23
C VAL A 605 -20.36 -30.54 14.89
N SER A 606 -19.05 -30.44 14.72
CA SER A 606 -18.08 -31.23 15.48
C SER A 606 -17.23 -30.32 16.39
N VAL A 607 -17.00 -30.76 17.62
CA VAL A 607 -16.14 -30.10 18.61
C VAL A 607 -15.18 -31.15 19.14
N SER A 608 -13.87 -31.02 18.88
CA SER A 608 -12.90 -32.06 19.23
C SER A 608 -11.63 -31.52 19.90
N ASN A 609 -11.21 -32.14 21.01
CA ASN A 609 -10.03 -31.75 21.77
C ASN A 609 -10.04 -30.26 22.21
N CYS A 610 -11.22 -29.73 22.57
CA CYS A 610 -11.43 -28.34 22.96
C CYS A 610 -11.55 -28.19 24.48
N GLN A 611 -11.20 -27.01 25.01
CA GLN A 611 -11.33 -26.69 26.44
C GLN A 611 -12.36 -25.58 26.66
N PHE A 612 -13.26 -25.76 27.62
CA PHE A 612 -14.27 -24.79 28.02
C PHE A 612 -14.12 -24.52 29.53
N VAL A 613 -13.54 -23.38 29.90
CA VAL A 613 -13.15 -23.05 31.27
C VAL A 613 -13.82 -21.76 31.76
N ASN A 614 -14.56 -21.84 32.87
CA ASN A 614 -15.15 -20.68 33.57
C ASN A 614 -16.03 -19.76 32.67
N ASN A 615 -16.64 -20.31 31.62
CA ASN A 615 -17.60 -19.57 30.80
C ASN A 615 -18.95 -19.45 31.55
N ASN A 616 -19.73 -18.42 31.25
CA ASN A 616 -20.91 -18.03 32.03
C ASN A 616 -22.14 -17.77 31.16
N ALA A 617 -23.33 -18.21 31.57
CA ALA A 617 -24.58 -17.80 30.94
C ALA A 617 -25.74 -17.60 31.95
N THR A 618 -26.57 -16.57 31.76
CA THR A 618 -27.75 -16.31 32.62
C THR A 618 -28.93 -17.21 32.30
N LEU A 619 -29.07 -17.63 31.04
CA LEU A 619 -30.00 -18.66 30.56
C LEU A 619 -29.22 -19.72 29.77
N GLY A 620 -29.86 -20.84 29.42
CA GLY A 620 -29.25 -21.88 28.60
C GLY A 620 -27.90 -22.41 29.14
N GLY A 621 -27.01 -22.81 28.22
CA GLY A 621 -25.77 -23.54 28.53
C GLY A 621 -24.57 -22.62 28.67
N SER A 622 -23.87 -22.70 29.81
CA SER A 622 -22.76 -21.81 30.13
C SER A 622 -21.48 -22.04 29.32
N ALA A 623 -21.27 -23.24 28.77
CA ALA A 623 -20.23 -23.48 27.77
C ALA A 623 -20.82 -23.58 26.36
N ILE A 624 -21.81 -24.46 26.14
CA ILE A 624 -22.42 -24.67 24.83
C ILE A 624 -23.95 -24.68 24.93
N GLY A 625 -24.61 -23.84 24.13
CA GLY A 625 -26.00 -23.97 23.71
C GLY A 625 -26.08 -24.56 22.29
N SER A 626 -27.10 -25.38 22.01
CA SER A 626 -27.38 -25.86 20.65
C SER A 626 -28.84 -26.27 20.47
N CYS A 627 -29.39 -26.04 19.28
CA CYS A 627 -30.64 -26.63 18.81
C CYS A 627 -30.44 -27.53 17.57
N SER A 628 -29.23 -28.06 17.38
CA SER A 628 -28.79 -28.72 16.13
C SER A 628 -27.98 -30.00 16.39
N ASN A 629 -27.67 -30.77 15.33
CA ASN A 629 -26.88 -31.99 15.50
C ASN A 629 -25.42 -31.65 15.86
N ILE A 630 -24.95 -32.15 16.99
CA ILE A 630 -23.61 -31.87 17.51
C ILE A 630 -22.91 -33.12 18.03
N THR A 631 -21.63 -33.25 17.66
CA THR A 631 -20.72 -34.28 18.17
C THR A 631 -19.60 -33.61 18.94
N ILE A 632 -19.42 -33.97 20.20
CA ILE A 632 -18.33 -33.49 21.06
C ILE A 632 -17.44 -34.68 21.42
N GLU A 633 -16.13 -34.56 21.15
CA GLU A 633 -15.14 -35.57 21.50
C GLU A 633 -13.96 -34.98 22.29
N LYS A 634 -13.43 -35.75 23.26
CA LYS A 634 -12.11 -35.52 23.89
C LYS A 634 -11.93 -34.11 24.49
N SER A 635 -13.04 -33.50 24.91
CA SER A 635 -13.10 -32.08 25.30
C SER A 635 -13.39 -31.93 26.79
N SER A 636 -12.93 -30.85 27.41
CA SER A 636 -12.98 -30.64 28.87
C SER A 636 -13.83 -29.43 29.26
N PHE A 637 -14.81 -29.62 30.13
CA PHE A 637 -15.69 -28.58 30.67
C PHE A 637 -15.39 -28.37 32.16
N ILE A 638 -14.79 -27.22 32.50
CA ILE A 638 -14.24 -26.94 33.84
C ILE A 638 -14.80 -25.61 34.38
N GLU A 639 -15.35 -25.61 35.61
CA GLU A 639 -15.78 -24.40 36.35
C GLU A 639 -16.83 -23.48 35.65
N ASN A 640 -17.50 -23.94 34.58
CA ASN A 640 -18.51 -23.16 33.87
C ASN A 640 -19.79 -22.99 34.72
N LYS A 641 -20.48 -21.85 34.60
CA LYS A 641 -21.56 -21.41 35.50
C LYS A 641 -22.76 -20.91 34.73
N GLY A 642 -23.93 -21.48 34.97
CA GLY A 642 -25.17 -20.96 34.39
C GLY A 642 -26.39 -21.77 34.72
N ASP A 643 -27.56 -21.19 34.43
CA ASP A 643 -28.82 -21.72 34.96
C ASP A 643 -29.20 -23.09 34.41
N ASN A 644 -28.74 -23.48 33.21
CA ASN A 644 -28.84 -24.85 32.70
C ASN A 644 -27.49 -25.61 32.65
N GLY A 645 -26.53 -25.24 33.52
CA GLY A 645 -25.25 -25.96 33.65
C GLY A 645 -24.30 -25.72 32.47
N ALA A 646 -23.44 -26.69 32.15
CA ALA A 646 -22.38 -26.54 31.16
C ALA A 646 -22.85 -26.71 29.70
N LEU A 647 -23.71 -27.71 29.44
CA LEU A 647 -24.24 -28.04 28.12
C LEU A 647 -25.77 -27.96 28.13
N TYR A 648 -26.34 -27.23 27.18
CA TYR A 648 -27.78 -27.09 27.02
C TYR A 648 -28.20 -27.38 25.58
N PHE A 649 -29.25 -28.17 25.41
CA PHE A 649 -29.73 -28.65 24.12
C PHE A 649 -31.24 -28.37 24.00
N ASN A 650 -31.61 -27.22 23.41
CA ASN A 650 -33.01 -26.81 23.34
C ASN A 650 -33.74 -27.49 22.16
N ASN A 651 -34.87 -28.13 22.47
CA ASN A 651 -35.73 -28.82 21.50
C ASN A 651 -37.13 -28.18 21.41
N GLU A 652 -37.37 -26.95 21.88
CA GLU A 652 -38.69 -26.28 21.83
C GLU A 652 -39.17 -25.97 20.41
N LEU A 653 -38.26 -25.81 19.45
CA LEU A 653 -38.57 -25.72 18.02
C LEU A 653 -39.01 -27.07 17.41
N SER A 654 -39.07 -28.17 18.18
CA SER A 654 -39.44 -29.52 17.73
C SER A 654 -40.86 -29.68 17.17
N TYR A 655 -41.75 -28.69 17.34
CA TYR A 655 -42.97 -28.60 16.53
C TYR A 655 -42.69 -28.56 15.02
N LYS A 656 -41.44 -28.30 14.61
CA LYS A 656 -40.96 -28.31 13.23
C LYS A 656 -39.91 -29.39 12.94
N HIS A 657 -39.05 -29.77 13.91
CA HIS A 657 -37.89 -30.65 13.67
C HIS A 657 -37.78 -31.80 14.71
N PRO A 658 -38.11 -33.07 14.35
CA PRO A 658 -38.27 -34.14 15.34
C PRO A 658 -37.04 -35.03 15.62
N ASN A 659 -35.91 -34.86 14.92
CA ASN A 659 -34.81 -35.86 14.86
C ASN A 659 -33.42 -35.29 15.23
N MET A 660 -33.30 -34.51 16.30
CA MET A 660 -31.98 -34.04 16.77
C MET A 660 -31.12 -35.20 17.30
N THR A 661 -29.84 -35.20 16.97
CA THR A 661 -28.83 -36.19 17.37
C THR A 661 -27.65 -35.51 18.06
N ILE A 662 -27.34 -35.95 19.29
CA ILE A 662 -26.24 -35.45 20.11
C ILE A 662 -25.32 -36.65 20.42
N SER A 663 -24.01 -36.47 20.23
CA SER A 663 -22.99 -37.50 20.51
C SER A 663 -21.89 -36.95 21.40
N LEU A 664 -21.60 -37.63 22.52
CA LEU A 664 -20.60 -37.22 23.51
C LEU A 664 -19.64 -38.39 23.80
N THR A 665 -18.35 -38.19 23.54
CA THR A 665 -17.28 -39.22 23.67
C THR A 665 -16.05 -38.64 24.38
N ASP A 666 -15.44 -39.38 25.31
CA ASP A 666 -14.19 -38.98 25.99
C ASP A 666 -14.25 -37.59 26.68
N ILE A 667 -15.39 -37.20 27.26
CA ILE A 667 -15.60 -35.86 27.83
C ILE A 667 -15.22 -35.79 29.32
N GLU A 668 -14.46 -34.77 29.70
CA GLU A 668 -14.20 -34.41 31.10
C GLU A 668 -15.19 -33.32 31.57
N PHE A 669 -15.87 -33.55 32.71
CA PHE A 669 -16.64 -32.54 33.43
C PHE A 669 -16.07 -32.36 34.84
N LYS A 670 -15.80 -31.12 35.23
CA LYS A 670 -15.21 -30.80 36.54
C LYS A 670 -15.71 -29.45 37.08
N ASP A 671 -16.15 -29.42 38.33
CA ASP A 671 -16.46 -28.20 39.11
C ASP A 671 -17.46 -27.21 38.45
N ASN A 672 -18.20 -27.63 37.41
CA ASN A 672 -19.25 -26.81 36.77
C ASN A 672 -20.46 -26.66 37.71
N THR A 673 -21.06 -25.47 37.74
CA THR A 673 -22.14 -25.12 38.68
C THR A 673 -23.45 -24.83 37.93
N PRO A 674 -24.51 -25.64 38.09
CA PRO A 674 -25.85 -25.31 37.61
C PRO A 674 -26.53 -24.28 38.53
N GLY A 675 -27.37 -23.41 37.96
CA GLY A 675 -28.28 -22.54 38.72
C GLY A 675 -29.60 -23.21 39.11
N ASP A 676 -30.58 -22.40 39.55
CA ASP A 676 -31.84 -22.87 40.16
C ASP A 676 -32.76 -23.66 39.19
N TYR A 677 -32.51 -23.62 37.88
CA TYR A 677 -33.31 -24.27 36.83
C TYR A 677 -32.63 -25.46 36.11
N GLY A 678 -31.45 -25.87 36.59
CA GLY A 678 -30.49 -26.78 35.94
C GLY A 678 -31.01 -27.88 35.00
N GLY A 679 -31.04 -27.62 33.69
CA GLY A 679 -31.33 -28.59 32.62
C GLY A 679 -30.12 -29.10 31.81
N GLY A 680 -29.48 -30.23 32.20
CA GLY A 680 -28.48 -30.90 31.34
C GLY A 680 -27.28 -31.59 32.02
N ILE A 681 -27.48 -32.83 32.53
CA ILE A 681 -26.47 -33.79 33.03
C ILE A 681 -25.46 -33.24 34.06
N THR A 682 -25.60 -33.65 35.33
CA THR A 682 -24.64 -33.34 36.42
C THR A 682 -24.37 -34.55 37.32
N PHE A 683 -23.20 -34.64 37.95
CA PHE A 683 -22.82 -35.75 38.83
C PHE A 683 -22.08 -35.28 40.09
N TYR A 684 -22.55 -35.67 41.27
CA TYR A 684 -21.96 -35.35 42.58
C TYR A 684 -22.41 -36.37 43.66
N ASP A 685 -21.58 -36.67 44.67
CA ASP A 685 -21.89 -37.59 45.79
C ASP A 685 -22.56 -38.93 45.38
N ASN A 686 -22.06 -39.55 44.30
CA ASN A 686 -22.64 -40.76 43.65
C ASN A 686 -24.06 -40.60 43.08
N ILE A 687 -24.59 -39.37 43.00
CA ILE A 687 -25.86 -39.04 42.37
C ILE A 687 -25.61 -38.44 40.97
N LEU A 688 -26.17 -39.08 39.94
CA LEU A 688 -26.22 -38.58 38.56
C LEU A 688 -27.60 -37.96 38.31
N SER A 689 -27.66 -36.65 38.10
CA SER A 689 -28.91 -35.92 37.86
C SER A 689 -29.04 -35.53 36.39
N LEU A 690 -30.20 -35.82 35.79
CA LEU A 690 -30.59 -35.34 34.46
C LEU A 690 -31.90 -34.57 34.52
N SER A 691 -32.17 -33.76 33.51
CA SER A 691 -33.28 -32.81 33.52
C SER A 691 -33.60 -32.33 32.10
N VAL A 692 -34.87 -32.05 31.84
CA VAL A 692 -35.37 -31.52 30.56
C VAL A 692 -36.25 -30.31 30.87
N TYR A 693 -35.71 -29.12 30.66
CA TYR A 693 -36.41 -27.85 30.92
C TYR A 693 -36.85 -27.16 29.62
N SER A 694 -37.85 -26.29 29.73
CA SER A 694 -38.50 -25.54 28.65
C SER A 694 -39.10 -24.28 29.27
N ASP A 695 -38.89 -23.12 28.64
CA ASP A 695 -39.05 -21.82 29.30
C ASP A 695 -40.50 -21.32 29.26
N GLY A 696 -40.97 -20.85 30.43
CA GLY A 696 -42.14 -19.96 30.55
C GLY A 696 -43.54 -20.55 30.32
N PHE A 697 -43.70 -21.74 29.73
CA PHE A 697 -45.02 -22.32 29.42
C PHE A 697 -45.33 -23.63 30.16
N ASP A 698 -46.58 -23.77 30.63
CA ASP A 698 -47.12 -24.98 31.28
C ASP A 698 -47.09 -26.25 30.41
N MET A 699 -46.72 -26.14 29.11
CA MET A 699 -46.64 -27.26 28.20
C MET A 699 -45.49 -28.23 28.51
N ALA A 700 -44.43 -27.83 29.23
CA ALA A 700 -43.37 -28.76 29.63
C ALA A 700 -43.90 -29.89 30.55
N ARG A 701 -44.77 -29.54 31.50
CA ARG A 701 -45.23 -30.38 32.62
C ARG A 701 -46.08 -31.59 32.19
N GLU A 702 -46.71 -31.54 31.01
CA GLU A 702 -47.55 -32.62 30.45
C GLU A 702 -46.78 -33.47 29.40
N TYR A 703 -45.51 -33.11 29.12
CA TYR A 703 -44.77 -33.60 27.94
C TYR A 703 -43.47 -34.35 28.27
N ALA A 704 -42.90 -34.21 29.47
CA ALA A 704 -41.71 -34.94 29.97
C ALA A 704 -41.96 -36.44 30.27
N SER A 705 -42.71 -37.14 29.42
CA SER A 705 -43.18 -38.51 29.63
C SER A 705 -42.27 -39.56 28.95
N GLY A 706 -41.14 -39.89 29.59
CA GLY A 706 -40.25 -40.97 29.15
C GLY A 706 -39.34 -41.48 30.27
N GLU A 707 -38.66 -42.58 30.01
CA GLU A 707 -37.81 -43.30 30.97
C GLU A 707 -36.33 -43.13 30.57
N VAL A 708 -35.51 -42.58 31.47
CA VAL A 708 -34.06 -42.54 31.31
C VAL A 708 -33.46 -43.81 31.89
N SER A 709 -32.50 -44.38 31.18
CA SER A 709 -31.64 -45.48 31.62
C SER A 709 -30.24 -44.97 31.87
N VAL A 710 -29.57 -45.51 32.88
CA VAL A 710 -28.15 -45.27 33.19
C VAL A 710 -27.52 -46.64 33.41
N ASP A 711 -26.76 -47.11 32.42
CA ASP A 711 -26.07 -48.40 32.46
C ASP A 711 -24.61 -48.19 32.90
N ILE A 712 -24.30 -48.49 34.16
CA ILE A 712 -22.97 -48.29 34.79
C ILE A 712 -22.53 -49.58 35.47
N ALA A 713 -21.27 -50.01 35.29
CA ALA A 713 -20.70 -51.24 35.87
C ALA A 713 -21.45 -52.57 35.57
N GLY A 714 -22.47 -52.55 34.70
CA GLY A 714 -23.41 -53.65 34.49
C GLY A 714 -24.70 -53.58 35.31
N GLU A 715 -24.89 -52.53 36.11
CA GLU A 715 -26.15 -52.15 36.75
C GLU A 715 -26.90 -51.15 35.85
N SER A 716 -28.14 -51.48 35.47
CA SER A 716 -29.05 -50.61 34.72
C SER A 716 -30.02 -49.90 35.66
N PHE A 717 -29.75 -48.63 35.98
CA PHE A 717 -30.73 -47.81 36.70
C PHE A 717 -31.75 -47.26 35.71
N LYS A 718 -33.03 -47.31 36.06
CA LYS A 718 -34.09 -46.72 35.24
C LYS A 718 -35.07 -45.92 36.09
N LYS A 719 -35.39 -44.71 35.62
CA LYS A 719 -36.25 -43.76 36.33
C LYS A 719 -36.88 -42.83 35.31
N ALA A 720 -38.17 -42.54 35.50
CA ALA A 720 -38.86 -41.50 34.74
C ALA A 720 -38.56 -40.12 35.34
N PHE A 721 -38.75 -39.07 34.54
CA PHE A 721 -38.75 -37.70 35.05
C PHE A 721 -39.86 -37.50 36.09
N ASP A 722 -39.59 -36.65 37.09
CA ASP A 722 -40.56 -36.22 38.08
C ASP A 722 -41.47 -35.09 37.55
N SER A 723 -42.30 -34.52 38.43
CA SER A 723 -43.23 -33.43 38.11
C SER A 723 -42.57 -32.10 37.75
N GLU A 724 -41.24 -31.99 37.87
CA GLU A 724 -40.44 -30.80 37.58
C GLU A 724 -39.51 -31.03 36.37
N GLY A 725 -39.58 -32.22 35.74
CA GLY A 725 -38.77 -32.56 34.57
C GLY A 725 -37.37 -33.08 34.91
N LYS A 726 -37.11 -33.45 36.17
CA LYS A 726 -35.80 -33.90 36.68
C LYS A 726 -35.78 -35.40 36.98
N VAL A 727 -34.61 -36.02 36.94
CA VAL A 727 -34.40 -37.45 37.21
C VAL A 727 -33.05 -37.73 37.86
N ASP A 728 -33.09 -37.96 39.18
CA ASP A 728 -31.89 -38.24 39.99
C ASP A 728 -31.63 -39.75 40.14
N PHE A 729 -30.45 -40.20 39.71
CA PHE A 729 -29.97 -41.56 39.87
C PHE A 729 -28.96 -41.63 41.02
N ASP A 730 -29.41 -42.08 42.18
CA ASP A 730 -28.54 -42.51 43.27
C ASP A 730 -27.85 -43.83 42.85
N LEU A 731 -26.57 -43.75 42.56
CA LEU A 731 -25.74 -44.87 42.12
C LEU A 731 -25.03 -45.57 43.29
N SER A 732 -25.34 -45.25 44.56
CA SER A 732 -24.59 -45.75 45.74
C SER A 732 -24.64 -47.27 45.99
N SER A 733 -25.31 -48.06 45.13
CA SER A 733 -25.18 -49.52 45.08
C SER A 733 -24.04 -50.04 44.19
N VAL A 734 -23.60 -49.22 43.23
CA VAL A 734 -22.69 -49.60 42.13
C VAL A 734 -21.30 -49.89 42.65
N SER A 735 -20.74 -51.03 42.27
CA SER A 735 -19.46 -51.46 42.84
C SER A 735 -18.27 -50.48 42.70
N SER A 736 -17.33 -50.51 43.66
CA SER A 736 -16.24 -49.52 43.72
C SER A 736 -15.26 -49.60 42.55
N GLY A 737 -15.11 -48.48 41.85
CA GLY A 737 -14.26 -48.33 40.67
C GLY A 737 -14.75 -47.16 39.81
N THR A 738 -13.97 -46.78 38.80
CA THR A 738 -14.40 -45.85 37.74
C THR A 738 -14.95 -46.65 36.57
N TRP A 739 -16.09 -46.22 36.02
CA TRP A 739 -16.89 -47.00 35.07
C TRP A 739 -17.43 -46.12 33.93
N ASP A 740 -17.29 -46.61 32.70
CA ASP A 740 -18.04 -46.09 31.55
C ASP A 740 -19.55 -46.24 31.82
N THR A 741 -20.26 -45.12 31.79
CA THR A 741 -21.69 -45.04 32.10
C THR A 741 -22.47 -44.65 30.85
N MET A 742 -23.21 -45.59 30.27
CA MET A 742 -24.09 -45.32 29.13
C MET A 742 -25.44 -44.80 29.63
N ILE A 743 -25.59 -43.47 29.60
CA ILE A 743 -26.88 -42.82 29.74
C ILE A 743 -27.65 -43.02 28.44
N SER A 744 -28.93 -43.36 28.52
CA SER A 744 -29.81 -43.44 27.34
C SER A 744 -31.26 -43.09 27.64
N TYR A 745 -31.90 -42.40 26.71
CA TYR A 745 -33.33 -42.09 26.75
C TYR A 745 -34.03 -42.74 25.55
N SER A 746 -35.17 -43.39 25.78
CA SER A 746 -35.98 -43.99 24.72
C SER A 746 -36.98 -42.99 24.13
N GLU A 747 -37.10 -42.97 22.80
CA GLU A 747 -38.07 -42.13 22.08
C GLU A 747 -39.50 -42.28 22.63
N ASN A 748 -40.22 -41.16 22.75
CA ASN A 748 -41.61 -41.14 23.23
C ASN A 748 -42.61 -40.56 22.20
N GLY A 749 -42.17 -40.37 20.96
CA GLY A 749 -42.96 -39.74 19.89
C GLY A 749 -43.07 -38.20 19.99
N LYS A 750 -42.33 -37.59 20.92
CA LYS A 750 -42.15 -36.12 21.04
C LYS A 750 -40.66 -35.74 21.16
N PHE A 751 -39.88 -36.54 21.88
CA PHE A 751 -38.42 -36.46 21.97
C PHE A 751 -37.77 -37.65 21.25
N SER A 752 -36.66 -37.40 20.55
CA SER A 752 -35.80 -38.42 19.95
C SER A 752 -35.04 -39.23 21.03
N SER A 753 -34.57 -40.42 20.68
CA SER A 753 -33.71 -41.20 21.59
C SER A 753 -32.27 -40.67 21.57
N PHE A 754 -31.69 -40.43 22.74
CA PHE A 754 -30.27 -40.04 22.87
C PHE A 754 -29.46 -41.10 23.63
N LYS A 755 -28.15 -41.11 23.40
CA LYS A 755 -27.17 -41.87 24.19
C LYS A 755 -25.92 -41.03 24.45
N ALA A 756 -25.39 -41.10 25.66
CA ALA A 756 -24.11 -40.50 26.05
C ALA A 756 -23.31 -41.49 26.90
N ASN A 757 -21.98 -41.50 26.78
CA ASN A 757 -21.12 -42.36 27.58
C ASN A 757 -20.15 -41.52 28.42
N ILE A 758 -20.20 -41.66 29.75
CA ILE A 758 -19.50 -40.77 30.70
C ILE A 758 -18.82 -41.60 31.82
N PRO A 759 -17.55 -41.37 32.18
CA PRO A 759 -16.88 -42.13 33.24
C PRO A 759 -17.23 -41.63 34.66
N LEU A 760 -17.81 -42.48 35.53
CA LEU A 760 -18.27 -42.17 36.92
C LEU A 760 -17.67 -43.14 37.97
N THR A 761 -17.66 -42.83 39.29
CA THR A 761 -16.88 -43.60 40.32
C THR A 761 -17.59 -43.85 41.69
N ILE A 762 -17.75 -45.11 42.20
CA ILE A 762 -18.76 -45.50 43.25
C ILE A 762 -18.31 -46.57 44.37
N GLU A 763 -19.17 -47.43 45.01
CA GLU A 763 -18.92 -48.48 46.10
C GLU A 763 -19.92 -49.72 46.25
N SER A 764 -19.51 -50.90 46.80
CA SER A 764 -20.11 -52.27 46.51
C SER A 764 -20.68 -53.24 47.61
N GLY A 765 -21.61 -54.18 47.26
CA GLY A 765 -21.82 -55.55 47.87
C GLY A 765 -23.30 -56.09 47.94
N GLU A 766 -23.70 -57.37 48.10
CA GLU A 766 -23.12 -58.75 48.16
C GLU A 766 -24.25 -59.84 47.88
N PRO A 767 -23.99 -61.13 47.49
CA PRO A 767 -24.93 -61.92 46.61
C PRO A 767 -25.27 -63.43 46.95
N SER A 768 -25.86 -64.22 46.02
CA SER A 768 -26.47 -65.59 46.25
C SER A 768 -26.21 -66.73 45.20
N ILE A 769 -26.67 -67.98 45.43
CA ILE A 769 -26.27 -69.29 44.78
C ILE A 769 -26.95 -69.58 43.41
N ASN A 770 -26.27 -70.19 42.41
CA ASN A 770 -26.92 -70.71 41.18
C ASN A 770 -26.11 -71.73 40.29
N LEU A 771 -26.76 -72.35 39.28
CA LEU A 771 -26.16 -72.97 38.08
C LEU A 771 -26.98 -72.57 36.83
N THR A 772 -26.31 -72.17 35.74
CA THR A 772 -26.95 -71.88 34.45
C THR A 772 -26.07 -72.27 33.25
N ALA A 773 -26.70 -72.58 32.12
CA ALA A 773 -26.13 -72.49 30.77
C ALA A 773 -27.06 -71.58 29.94
N SER A 774 -26.53 -70.96 28.88
CA SER A 774 -27.24 -69.92 28.12
C SER A 774 -27.25 -70.21 26.62
N ASP A 775 -28.33 -69.81 25.95
CA ASP A 775 -28.36 -69.75 24.48
C ASP A 775 -27.22 -68.86 23.96
N VAL A 776 -26.46 -69.37 22.97
CA VAL A 776 -25.39 -68.62 22.30
C VAL A 776 -25.79 -68.38 20.85
N THR A 777 -26.13 -67.13 20.55
CA THR A 777 -26.13 -66.64 19.17
C THR A 777 -24.77 -66.02 18.89
N LYS A 778 -24.03 -66.57 17.93
CA LYS A 778 -22.74 -66.08 17.48
C LYS A 778 -22.74 -65.76 16.00
N TYR A 779 -21.69 -65.10 15.54
CA TYR A 779 -21.41 -64.91 14.12
C TYR A 779 -20.32 -65.87 13.65
N TYR A 780 -20.28 -66.15 12.35
CA TYR A 780 -19.22 -66.98 11.75
C TYR A 780 -17.83 -66.42 12.09
N GLY A 781 -16.90 -67.29 12.51
CA GLY A 781 -15.55 -66.90 12.94
C GLY A 781 -15.48 -66.16 14.30
N GLY A 782 -16.60 -65.88 14.96
CA GLY A 782 -16.64 -65.18 16.24
C GLY A 782 -16.05 -66.01 17.40
N PRO A 783 -15.52 -65.35 18.46
CA PRO A 783 -14.84 -66.00 19.58
C PRO A 783 -15.79 -66.66 20.59
N GLU A 784 -17.10 -66.57 20.39
CA GLU A 784 -18.10 -67.04 21.35
C GLU A 784 -18.07 -68.56 21.50
N SER A 785 -18.07 -68.99 22.76
CA SER A 785 -18.15 -70.37 23.22
C SER A 785 -19.39 -70.56 24.10
N LEU A 786 -19.88 -71.79 24.21
CA LEU A 786 -21.02 -72.09 25.08
C LEU A 786 -20.56 -72.04 26.54
N GLU A 787 -20.96 -70.98 27.24
CA GLU A 787 -20.64 -70.75 28.66
C GLU A 787 -21.64 -71.49 29.57
N ILE A 788 -21.11 -72.17 30.59
CA ILE A 788 -21.85 -72.77 31.70
C ILE A 788 -21.29 -72.23 33.01
N THR A 789 -22.12 -71.56 33.82
CA THR A 789 -21.72 -70.87 35.05
C THR A 789 -22.30 -71.55 36.29
N LEU A 790 -21.44 -71.89 37.26
CA LEU A 790 -21.78 -72.55 38.53
C LEU A 790 -21.23 -71.76 39.73
N THR A 791 -22.12 -71.25 40.59
CA THR A 791 -21.78 -70.37 41.72
C THR A 791 -22.44 -70.78 43.04
N LYS A 792 -21.84 -70.34 44.14
CA LYS A 792 -22.33 -70.54 45.51
C LYS A 792 -22.13 -69.25 46.31
N ASN A 793 -23.21 -68.58 46.66
CA ASN A 793 -23.23 -67.23 47.26
C ASN A 793 -22.54 -66.22 46.32
N ALA A 794 -22.90 -66.30 45.02
CA ALA A 794 -22.22 -65.89 43.79
C ALA A 794 -20.73 -66.21 43.65
N LEU A 795 -20.04 -66.59 44.73
CA LEU A 795 -18.66 -67.02 44.70
C LEU A 795 -18.50 -68.26 43.81
N PRO A 796 -17.40 -68.36 43.06
CA PRO A 796 -17.21 -69.35 42.02
C PRO A 796 -16.99 -70.77 42.53
N VAL A 797 -17.61 -71.77 41.89
CA VAL A 797 -17.35 -73.20 42.17
C VAL A 797 -16.33 -73.74 41.16
N SER A 798 -15.05 -73.59 41.48
CA SER A 798 -13.93 -73.98 40.61
C SER A 798 -13.66 -75.49 40.57
N GLY A 799 -13.12 -75.98 39.44
CA GLY A 799 -12.68 -77.36 39.26
C GLY A 799 -13.82 -78.38 39.12
N ALA A 800 -15.02 -77.92 38.78
CA ALA A 800 -16.19 -78.76 38.56
C ALA A 800 -16.27 -79.21 37.10
N ASN A 801 -16.27 -80.53 36.87
CA ASN A 801 -16.47 -81.08 35.52
C ASN A 801 -17.95 -80.97 35.12
N ILE A 802 -18.18 -80.34 33.98
CA ILE A 802 -19.46 -80.22 33.28
C ILE A 802 -19.39 -81.15 32.06
N THR A 803 -20.51 -81.77 31.70
CA THR A 803 -20.68 -82.45 30.40
C THR A 803 -21.61 -81.63 29.54
N VAL A 804 -21.26 -81.45 28.27
CA VAL A 804 -22.04 -80.72 27.27
C VAL A 804 -22.34 -81.67 26.10
N ASN A 805 -23.61 -81.80 25.71
CA ASN A 805 -23.96 -82.33 24.40
C ASN A 805 -24.17 -81.15 23.44
N LEU A 806 -23.60 -81.23 22.24
CA LEU A 806 -23.81 -80.28 21.15
C LEU A 806 -23.94 -81.06 19.84
N ASN A 807 -25.06 -80.88 19.13
CA ASN A 807 -25.32 -81.55 17.85
C ASN A 807 -25.07 -83.10 17.89
N GLY A 808 -25.43 -83.75 19.01
CA GLY A 808 -25.25 -85.19 19.21
C GLY A 808 -23.84 -85.65 19.61
N LYS A 809 -22.85 -84.76 19.65
CA LYS A 809 -21.48 -85.00 20.16
C LYS A 809 -21.42 -84.62 21.65
N ASN A 810 -20.79 -85.46 22.48
CA ASN A 810 -20.52 -85.14 23.88
C ASN A 810 -19.10 -84.62 24.04
N GLU A 811 -18.94 -83.48 24.71
CA GLU A 811 -17.66 -82.93 25.15
C GLU A 811 -17.73 -82.62 26.65
N SER A 812 -16.57 -82.49 27.30
CA SER A 812 -16.50 -82.25 28.75
C SER A 812 -15.51 -81.14 29.05
N VAL A 813 -15.99 -80.18 29.84
CA VAL A 813 -15.35 -78.90 30.11
C VAL A 813 -15.33 -78.69 31.62
N THR A 814 -14.28 -78.06 32.15
CA THR A 814 -14.08 -77.90 33.61
C THR A 814 -14.25 -76.44 33.98
N THR A 815 -14.88 -76.16 35.12
CA THR A 815 -15.02 -74.77 35.58
C THR A 815 -13.67 -74.18 36.01
N ASP A 816 -13.41 -72.96 35.57
CA ASP A 816 -12.25 -72.14 35.91
C ASP A 816 -12.29 -71.65 37.37
N ASN A 817 -11.41 -70.72 37.75
CA ASN A 817 -11.45 -70.11 39.08
C ASN A 817 -12.61 -69.11 39.29
N LYS A 818 -13.38 -68.79 38.24
CA LYS A 818 -14.64 -68.02 38.26
C LYS A 818 -15.89 -68.92 38.18
N GLY A 819 -15.74 -70.23 38.27
CA GLY A 819 -16.87 -71.17 38.28
C GLY A 819 -17.52 -71.35 36.91
N LYS A 820 -16.85 -70.91 35.85
CA LYS A 820 -17.34 -70.93 34.48
C LYS A 820 -16.59 -71.97 33.64
N ALA A 821 -17.32 -72.76 32.88
CA ALA A 821 -16.77 -73.68 31.89
C ALA A 821 -17.20 -73.26 30.48
N TYR A 822 -16.34 -73.45 29.51
CA TYR A 822 -16.52 -72.98 28.13
C TYR A 822 -16.33 -74.13 27.15
N CYS A 823 -17.30 -74.33 26.25
CA CYS A 823 -17.22 -75.29 25.15
C CYS A 823 -17.05 -74.54 23.82
N GLU A 824 -15.96 -74.79 23.08
CA GLU A 824 -15.66 -74.10 21.82
C GLU A 824 -16.69 -74.44 20.73
N LEU A 825 -16.95 -73.47 19.84
CA LEU A 825 -18.02 -73.53 18.83
C LEU A 825 -17.45 -73.23 17.43
N ASP A 826 -16.78 -74.24 16.85
CA ASP A 826 -16.31 -74.26 15.46
C ASP A 826 -17.38 -74.91 14.56
N LEU A 827 -18.24 -74.06 14.00
CA LEU A 827 -19.46 -74.44 13.27
C LEU A 827 -19.74 -73.43 12.15
N ASP A 828 -20.19 -73.92 10.99
CA ASP A 828 -20.73 -73.09 9.91
C ASP A 828 -22.08 -72.46 10.28
N VAL A 829 -22.57 -71.54 9.43
CA VAL A 829 -23.86 -70.84 9.60
C VAL A 829 -25.03 -71.83 9.68
N GLY A 830 -25.77 -71.82 10.80
CA GLY A 830 -26.78 -72.81 11.12
C GLY A 830 -27.36 -72.68 12.55
N VAL A 831 -28.28 -73.59 12.91
CA VAL A 831 -28.89 -73.65 14.26
C VAL A 831 -28.77 -75.07 14.80
N TYR A 832 -28.33 -75.19 16.05
CA TYR A 832 -27.99 -76.44 16.73
C TYR A 832 -28.52 -76.44 18.17
N ASP A 833 -29.00 -77.58 18.67
CA ASP A 833 -29.42 -77.73 20.07
C ASP A 833 -28.25 -78.23 20.95
N ALA A 834 -28.22 -77.81 22.22
CA ALA A 834 -27.20 -78.15 23.20
C ALA A 834 -27.77 -78.37 24.62
N VAL A 835 -27.12 -79.20 25.45
CA VAL A 835 -27.54 -79.43 26.85
C VAL A 835 -26.32 -79.63 27.77
N ALA A 836 -26.34 -78.98 28.94
CA ALA A 836 -25.29 -79.03 29.95
C ALA A 836 -25.74 -79.72 31.25
N TYR A 837 -24.83 -80.49 31.85
CA TYR A 837 -25.10 -81.34 33.02
C TYR A 837 -24.08 -81.14 34.15
N TYR A 838 -24.55 -80.93 35.38
CA TYR A 838 -23.73 -80.97 36.59
C TYR A 838 -24.47 -81.61 37.77
N LYS A 839 -24.10 -82.86 38.11
CA LYS A 839 -24.81 -83.69 39.10
C LYS A 839 -26.29 -83.81 38.75
N ASP A 840 -27.18 -83.51 39.69
CA ASP A 840 -28.64 -83.68 39.59
C ASP A 840 -29.35 -82.44 39.00
N ILE A 841 -28.60 -81.44 38.54
CA ILE A 841 -29.11 -80.19 37.95
C ILE A 841 -28.56 -79.99 36.53
N THR A 842 -29.43 -79.48 35.66
CA THR A 842 -29.23 -79.43 34.20
C THR A 842 -29.67 -78.09 33.63
N ALA A 843 -29.10 -77.68 32.51
CA ALA A 843 -29.53 -76.51 31.76
C ALA A 843 -29.46 -76.78 30.25
N ASP A 844 -30.57 -76.52 29.56
CA ASP A 844 -30.68 -76.62 28.10
C ASP A 844 -30.27 -75.29 27.43
N ALA A 845 -29.75 -75.35 26.21
CA ALA A 845 -29.33 -74.18 25.44
C ALA A 845 -29.44 -74.40 23.91
N LYS A 846 -29.45 -73.33 23.14
CA LYS A 846 -29.35 -73.34 21.67
C LYS A 846 -28.10 -72.59 21.20
N VAL A 847 -27.46 -73.12 20.16
CA VAL A 847 -26.36 -72.48 19.45
C VAL A 847 -26.83 -72.07 18.06
N THR A 848 -26.84 -70.76 17.79
CA THR A 848 -27.14 -70.21 16.45
C THR A 848 -25.90 -69.52 15.90
N VAL A 849 -25.42 -69.95 14.74
CA VAL A 849 -24.34 -69.28 14.00
C VAL A 849 -24.97 -68.50 12.86
N ASN A 850 -24.88 -67.17 12.91
CA ASN A 850 -25.35 -66.27 11.86
C ASN A 850 -24.22 -65.93 10.88
N GLN A 851 -24.59 -65.57 9.64
CA GLN A 851 -23.65 -64.93 8.71
C GLN A 851 -23.06 -63.67 9.35
N ALA A 852 -21.73 -63.58 9.35
CA ALA A 852 -21.01 -62.44 9.89
C ALA A 852 -21.37 -61.16 9.13
N SER A 853 -21.66 -60.09 9.87
CA SER A 853 -21.74 -58.75 9.31
C SER A 853 -20.35 -58.34 8.83
N THR A 854 -20.26 -57.78 7.63
CA THR A 854 -19.01 -57.19 7.11
C THR A 854 -19.12 -55.68 7.12
N ASN A 855 -17.98 -55.00 7.28
CA ASN A 855 -17.89 -53.56 7.07
C ASN A 855 -16.89 -53.29 5.92
N THR A 856 -17.40 -52.85 4.78
CA THR A 856 -16.57 -52.45 3.63
C THR A 856 -16.19 -50.99 3.79
N THR A 857 -14.93 -50.74 4.13
CA THR A 857 -14.35 -49.39 4.11
C THR A 857 -13.72 -49.11 2.74
N LEU A 858 -13.93 -47.91 2.20
CA LEU A 858 -13.25 -47.46 0.99
C LEU A 858 -12.23 -46.39 1.35
N SER A 859 -11.04 -46.51 0.77
CA SER A 859 -9.97 -45.53 0.82
C SER A 859 -9.45 -45.28 -0.60
N PHE A 860 -8.86 -44.12 -0.82
CA PHE A 860 -8.25 -43.76 -2.10
C PHE A 860 -6.86 -43.15 -1.89
N SER A 861 -6.01 -43.23 -2.90
CA SER A 861 -4.77 -42.46 -3.00
C SER A 861 -4.70 -41.80 -4.36
N VAL A 862 -4.68 -40.46 -4.39
CA VAL A 862 -4.43 -39.66 -5.60
C VAL A 862 -2.93 -39.58 -5.84
N ASN A 863 -2.51 -39.59 -7.11
CA ASN A 863 -1.14 -39.34 -7.54
C ASN A 863 -1.21 -38.66 -8.92
N GLY A 864 -1.26 -37.32 -8.90
CA GLY A 864 -1.67 -36.52 -10.07
C GLY A 864 -3.01 -37.01 -10.65
N LYS A 865 -3.05 -37.22 -11.96
CA LYS A 865 -4.27 -37.64 -12.69
C LYS A 865 -4.61 -39.15 -12.57
N ASN A 866 -4.04 -39.84 -11.57
CA ASN A 866 -4.26 -41.27 -11.33
C ASN A 866 -4.76 -41.49 -9.89
N VAL A 867 -5.67 -42.44 -9.71
CA VAL A 867 -6.26 -42.77 -8.40
C VAL A 867 -6.30 -44.27 -8.20
N THR A 868 -5.77 -44.74 -7.07
CA THR A 868 -5.96 -46.14 -6.64
C THR A 868 -7.02 -46.19 -5.57
N LEU A 869 -8.11 -46.89 -5.84
CA LEU A 869 -9.17 -47.21 -4.89
C LEU A 869 -8.81 -48.52 -4.17
N THR A 870 -8.89 -48.51 -2.84
CA THR A 870 -8.66 -49.69 -1.99
C THR A 870 -9.87 -49.88 -1.07
N ALA A 871 -10.63 -50.93 -1.33
CA ALA A 871 -11.69 -51.39 -0.44
C ALA A 871 -11.11 -52.42 0.54
N THR A 872 -11.37 -52.26 1.84
CA THR A 872 -11.01 -53.22 2.88
C THR A 872 -12.30 -53.74 3.52
N VAL A 873 -12.53 -55.05 3.41
CA VAL A 873 -13.71 -55.75 3.93
C VAL A 873 -13.35 -56.32 5.30
N ASN A 874 -13.75 -55.64 6.36
CA ASN A 874 -13.41 -56.02 7.72
C ASN A 874 -14.27 -57.20 8.18
N SER A 875 -13.70 -58.41 8.13
CA SER A 875 -14.27 -59.65 8.69
C SER A 875 -13.20 -60.77 8.77
N THR A 876 -13.57 -61.93 9.32
CA THR A 876 -12.70 -63.11 9.46
C THR A 876 -12.72 -63.99 8.20
N ASN A 877 -11.67 -63.88 7.38
CA ASN A 877 -11.51 -64.60 6.10
C ASN A 877 -12.67 -64.41 5.09
N PRO A 878 -13.11 -63.17 4.77
CA PRO A 878 -14.13 -62.92 3.75
C PRO A 878 -13.62 -63.29 2.35
N THR A 879 -14.51 -63.81 1.51
CA THR A 879 -14.21 -64.23 0.13
C THR A 879 -15.20 -63.61 -0.86
N GLY A 880 -14.85 -63.54 -2.16
CA GLY A 880 -15.75 -63.04 -3.21
C GLY A 880 -15.21 -61.84 -3.97
N GLU A 881 -16.07 -60.88 -4.29
CA GLU A 881 -15.76 -59.73 -5.15
C GLU A 881 -16.26 -58.40 -4.56
N VAL A 882 -15.60 -57.31 -4.96
CA VAL A 882 -15.99 -55.94 -4.64
C VAL A 882 -16.22 -55.17 -5.94
N VAL A 883 -17.34 -54.46 -6.01
CA VAL A 883 -17.68 -53.54 -7.11
C VAL A 883 -17.45 -52.10 -6.64
N PHE A 884 -16.54 -51.40 -7.31
CA PHE A 884 -16.33 -49.96 -7.15
C PHE A 884 -17.23 -49.22 -8.15
N THR A 885 -18.05 -48.30 -7.68
CA THR A 885 -18.78 -47.35 -8.54
C THR A 885 -18.09 -45.99 -8.47
N VAL A 886 -17.81 -45.34 -9.60
CA VAL A 886 -17.25 -43.97 -9.67
C VAL A 886 -18.04 -43.14 -10.67
N ASN A 887 -18.64 -42.02 -10.21
CA ASN A 887 -19.53 -41.15 -10.99
C ASN A 887 -20.62 -41.91 -11.80
N GLY A 888 -21.02 -43.11 -11.33
CA GLY A 888 -22.04 -43.98 -11.94
C GLY A 888 -21.50 -45.20 -12.68
N GLU A 889 -20.23 -45.22 -13.10
CA GLU A 889 -19.62 -46.36 -13.80
C GLU A 889 -19.05 -47.41 -12.82
N ASN A 890 -19.14 -48.70 -13.19
CA ASN A 890 -18.83 -49.83 -12.29
C ASN A 890 -17.59 -50.62 -12.70
N TYR A 891 -16.74 -50.94 -11.71
CA TYR A 891 -15.47 -51.65 -11.87
C TYR A 891 -15.34 -52.75 -10.81
N THR A 892 -15.11 -54.01 -11.21
CA THR A 892 -15.03 -55.15 -10.26
C THR A 892 -13.58 -55.58 -10.01
N ALA A 893 -13.26 -55.93 -8.76
CA ALA A 893 -12.04 -56.64 -8.38
C ALA A 893 -12.34 -57.77 -7.39
N SER A 894 -11.59 -58.87 -7.47
CA SER A 894 -11.69 -59.99 -6.52
C SER A 894 -11.07 -59.62 -5.17
N LEU A 895 -11.63 -60.15 -4.09
CA LEU A 895 -11.16 -59.94 -2.72
C LEU A 895 -10.02 -60.91 -2.38
N ALA A 896 -8.88 -60.39 -1.91
CA ALA A 896 -7.72 -61.15 -1.46
C ALA A 896 -7.14 -60.52 -0.18
N ASP A 897 -6.80 -61.32 0.83
CA ASP A 897 -6.30 -60.87 2.14
C ASP A 897 -7.15 -59.72 2.74
N SER A 898 -8.48 -59.89 2.67
CA SER A 898 -9.52 -58.92 3.07
C SER A 898 -9.51 -57.57 2.33
N LYS A 899 -8.79 -57.45 1.21
CA LYS A 899 -8.71 -56.22 0.39
C LYS A 899 -9.01 -56.46 -1.09
N ALA A 900 -9.56 -55.44 -1.73
CA ALA A 900 -9.70 -55.35 -3.17
C ALA A 900 -9.17 -53.98 -3.62
N THR A 901 -8.49 -53.93 -4.76
CA THR A 901 -7.86 -52.71 -5.28
C THR A 901 -8.19 -52.50 -6.75
N TYR A 902 -8.55 -51.28 -7.12
CA TYR A 902 -8.77 -50.90 -8.52
C TYR A 902 -8.06 -49.58 -8.84
N ALA A 903 -7.37 -49.51 -9.98
CA ALA A 903 -6.60 -48.34 -10.39
C ALA A 903 -7.27 -47.64 -11.58
N LEU A 904 -7.47 -46.33 -11.44
CA LEU A 904 -7.98 -45.42 -12.46
C LEU A 904 -6.85 -44.49 -12.90
N SER A 905 -6.83 -44.09 -14.17
CA SER A 905 -5.71 -43.34 -14.76
C SER A 905 -6.16 -42.34 -15.81
N ASN A 906 -5.42 -41.24 -15.91
CA ASN A 906 -5.71 -40.10 -16.80
C ASN A 906 -7.09 -39.47 -16.57
N LEU A 907 -7.48 -39.29 -15.31
CA LEU A 907 -8.68 -38.52 -14.95
C LEU A 907 -8.52 -37.04 -15.34
N THR A 908 -9.63 -36.39 -15.68
CA THR A 908 -9.68 -34.94 -15.89
C THR A 908 -9.73 -34.21 -14.55
N ALA A 909 -9.46 -32.90 -14.54
CA ALA A 909 -9.66 -32.10 -13.34
C ALA A 909 -11.15 -32.07 -12.94
N GLY A 910 -11.42 -31.90 -11.64
CA GLY A 910 -12.75 -31.84 -11.06
C GLY A 910 -13.02 -32.86 -9.94
N ASN A 911 -14.24 -32.85 -9.43
CA ASN A 911 -14.67 -33.70 -8.32
C ASN A 911 -15.22 -35.04 -8.79
N TYR A 912 -14.79 -36.11 -8.14
CA TYR A 912 -15.27 -37.47 -8.34
C TYR A 912 -15.80 -38.03 -7.02
N THR A 913 -16.89 -38.80 -7.10
CA THR A 913 -17.44 -39.53 -5.96
C THR A 913 -17.42 -41.03 -6.28
N ALA A 914 -16.85 -41.80 -5.35
CA ALA A 914 -16.64 -43.23 -5.47
C ALA A 914 -17.19 -43.99 -4.26
N LYS A 915 -17.61 -45.24 -4.46
CA LYS A 915 -18.04 -46.16 -3.40
C LYS A 915 -17.73 -47.60 -3.74
N ALA A 916 -17.65 -48.47 -2.73
CA ALA A 916 -17.34 -49.89 -2.90
C ALA A 916 -18.41 -50.76 -2.26
N ALA A 917 -18.93 -51.74 -3.01
CA ALA A 917 -19.90 -52.73 -2.55
C ALA A 917 -19.30 -54.13 -2.59
N TYR A 918 -19.15 -54.77 -1.43
CA TYR A 918 -18.79 -56.18 -1.30
C TYR A 918 -20.04 -57.05 -1.47
N THR A 919 -19.96 -58.06 -2.34
CA THR A 919 -21.14 -58.84 -2.77
C THR A 919 -21.61 -59.90 -1.77
N GLY A 920 -20.82 -60.21 -0.72
CA GLY A 920 -21.12 -61.26 0.26
C GLY A 920 -20.68 -62.66 -0.18
N ASP A 921 -20.67 -63.60 0.76
CA ASP A 921 -20.45 -65.02 0.49
C ASP A 921 -21.41 -65.91 1.32
N VAL A 922 -21.13 -67.21 1.43
CA VAL A 922 -21.99 -68.14 2.19
C VAL A 922 -22.01 -67.83 3.70
N ASN A 923 -20.90 -67.34 4.24
CA ASN A 923 -20.70 -67.08 5.67
C ASN A 923 -20.70 -65.57 6.01
N HIS A 924 -20.56 -64.70 5.01
CA HIS A 924 -20.49 -63.25 5.16
C HIS A 924 -21.63 -62.52 4.44
N LYS A 925 -22.25 -61.55 5.14
CA LYS A 925 -23.21 -60.64 4.51
C LYS A 925 -22.50 -59.66 3.57
N SER A 926 -23.20 -59.23 2.53
CA SER A 926 -22.79 -58.08 1.71
C SER A 926 -22.75 -56.79 2.53
N SER A 927 -21.94 -55.85 2.11
CA SER A 927 -21.86 -54.50 2.70
C SER A 927 -21.41 -53.47 1.66
N ILE A 928 -21.62 -52.19 1.96
CA ILE A 928 -21.23 -51.06 1.12
C ILE A 928 -20.45 -50.06 1.96
N SER A 929 -19.50 -49.38 1.36
CA SER A 929 -18.84 -48.22 1.96
C SER A 929 -19.75 -47.00 1.95
N ASN A 930 -19.41 -46.01 2.77
CA ASN A 930 -19.80 -44.63 2.48
C ASN A 930 -19.25 -44.20 1.11
N ASP A 931 -19.90 -43.22 0.50
CA ASP A 931 -19.34 -42.51 -0.64
C ASP A 931 -18.10 -41.71 -0.18
N VAL A 932 -17.00 -41.82 -0.92
CA VAL A 932 -15.80 -41.00 -0.75
C VAL A 932 -15.69 -40.05 -1.94
N SER A 933 -15.48 -38.76 -1.66
CA SER A 933 -15.21 -37.77 -2.69
C SER A 933 -13.72 -37.47 -2.76
N PHE A 934 -13.17 -37.37 -3.96
CA PHE A 934 -11.81 -36.91 -4.21
C PHE A 934 -11.80 -35.90 -5.36
N ASN A 935 -11.03 -34.83 -5.17
CA ASN A 935 -10.75 -33.86 -6.21
C ASN A 935 -9.52 -34.30 -7.02
N ILE A 936 -9.57 -34.11 -8.33
CA ILE A 936 -8.37 -34.04 -9.16
C ILE A 936 -8.15 -32.55 -9.42
N SER A 937 -7.15 -31.99 -8.75
CA SER A 937 -6.81 -30.58 -8.85
C SER A 937 -6.10 -30.28 -10.18
N ASP A 938 -6.21 -29.03 -10.63
CA ASP A 938 -5.30 -28.54 -11.65
C ASP A 938 -3.93 -28.23 -11.04
N TYR A 939 -2.89 -28.54 -11.82
CA TYR A 939 -1.50 -28.36 -11.45
C TYR A 939 -1.09 -26.92 -11.78
N TYR A 940 -0.74 -26.14 -10.76
CA TYR A 940 -0.30 -24.76 -10.91
C TYR A 940 1.01 -24.49 -10.16
N ILE A 941 1.66 -23.36 -10.50
CA ILE A 941 3.01 -23.01 -10.04
C ILE A 941 2.92 -21.86 -9.05
N VAL A 942 3.71 -21.94 -7.98
CA VAL A 942 3.94 -20.85 -7.04
C VAL A 942 5.34 -20.30 -7.29
N ILE A 943 5.43 -18.99 -7.53
CA ILE A 943 6.70 -18.24 -7.59
C ILE A 943 6.87 -17.49 -6.27
N ASN A 944 8.02 -17.66 -5.62
CA ASN A 944 8.43 -16.83 -4.48
C ASN A 944 9.80 -16.20 -4.82
N ALA A 945 9.80 -14.89 -5.05
CA ALA A 945 10.99 -14.12 -5.41
C ALA A 945 11.14 -12.91 -4.47
N PRO A 946 11.80 -13.07 -3.30
CA PRO A 946 11.92 -11.99 -2.34
C PRO A 946 12.91 -10.90 -2.79
N ASP A 947 12.71 -9.70 -2.27
CA ASP A 947 13.53 -8.52 -2.54
C ASP A 947 15.02 -8.69 -2.22
N LEU A 948 15.84 -7.97 -2.98
CA LEU A 948 17.30 -8.01 -2.83
C LEU A 948 17.87 -6.65 -2.45
N ILE A 949 18.29 -6.52 -1.19
CA ILE A 949 19.12 -5.39 -0.73
C ILE A 949 20.58 -5.83 -0.69
N LYS A 950 21.47 -5.08 -1.36
CA LYS A 950 22.92 -5.32 -1.36
C LYS A 950 23.71 -4.04 -1.58
N TYR A 951 25.01 -4.04 -1.26
CA TYR A 951 25.90 -2.93 -1.64
C TYR A 951 26.40 -3.09 -3.09
N TYR A 952 26.85 -1.99 -3.72
CA TYR A 952 27.43 -2.02 -5.06
C TYR A 952 28.62 -3.00 -5.14
N HIS A 953 28.62 -3.84 -6.18
CA HIS A 953 29.51 -5.00 -6.33
C HIS A 953 29.51 -6.03 -5.17
N GLY A 954 28.49 -6.04 -4.30
CA GLY A 954 28.29 -7.10 -3.29
C GLY A 954 28.11 -8.51 -3.89
N PRO A 955 28.41 -9.58 -3.14
CA PRO A 955 28.33 -10.97 -3.63
C PRO A 955 26.90 -11.51 -3.83
N GLU A 956 25.88 -10.80 -3.36
CA GLU A 956 24.49 -11.25 -3.27
C GLU A 956 23.84 -11.39 -4.66
N ARG A 957 22.85 -12.27 -4.74
CA ARG A 957 22.15 -12.69 -5.96
C ARG A 957 20.65 -12.57 -5.76
N PHE A 958 19.93 -12.16 -6.79
CA PHE A 958 18.48 -12.30 -6.83
C PHE A 958 18.13 -13.79 -7.02
N THR A 959 17.06 -14.23 -6.36
CA THR A 959 16.64 -15.64 -6.35
C THR A 959 15.13 -15.73 -6.42
N ALA A 960 14.61 -16.57 -7.30
CA ALA A 960 13.22 -17.00 -7.26
C ALA A 960 13.16 -18.51 -7.02
N ASN A 961 12.36 -18.92 -6.06
CA ASN A 961 12.02 -20.32 -5.81
C ASN A 961 10.69 -20.64 -6.50
N LEU A 962 10.67 -21.71 -7.29
CA LEU A 962 9.47 -22.22 -7.93
C LEU A 962 9.08 -23.56 -7.31
N THR A 963 7.86 -23.64 -6.78
CA THR A 963 7.23 -24.90 -6.39
C THR A 963 5.95 -25.13 -7.17
N ASP A 964 5.45 -26.35 -7.19
CA ASP A 964 4.03 -26.59 -7.48
C ASP A 964 3.16 -26.20 -6.28
N ASN A 965 1.85 -26.38 -6.45
CA ASN A 965 0.83 -26.15 -5.43
C ASN A 965 0.83 -27.17 -4.26
N GLU A 966 1.65 -28.21 -4.31
CA GLU A 966 1.92 -29.12 -3.19
C GLU A 966 3.22 -28.76 -2.45
N GLY A 967 3.98 -27.77 -2.95
CA GLY A 967 5.26 -27.34 -2.39
C GLY A 967 6.49 -28.12 -2.91
N ASN A 968 6.33 -28.98 -3.92
CA ASN A 968 7.45 -29.70 -4.53
C ASN A 968 8.26 -28.76 -5.45
N PRO A 969 9.61 -28.85 -5.47
CA PRO A 969 10.44 -27.96 -6.28
C PRO A 969 10.33 -28.23 -7.80
N VAL A 970 10.10 -27.17 -8.57
CA VAL A 970 9.97 -27.25 -10.05
C VAL A 970 11.36 -27.13 -10.68
N THR A 971 12.07 -28.26 -10.80
CA THR A 971 13.49 -28.28 -11.19
C THR A 971 13.74 -28.26 -12.71
N ASN A 972 14.90 -27.74 -13.14
CA ASN A 972 15.36 -27.66 -14.54
C ASN A 972 14.45 -26.87 -15.51
N VAL A 973 13.59 -25.97 -15.03
CA VAL A 973 12.74 -25.11 -15.87
C VAL A 973 13.34 -23.72 -16.06
N SER A 974 12.98 -23.04 -17.15
CA SER A 974 13.54 -21.72 -17.51
C SER A 974 12.64 -20.57 -17.05
N VAL A 975 13.10 -19.81 -16.07
CA VAL A 975 12.46 -18.64 -15.48
C VAL A 975 13.06 -17.37 -16.08
N ASN A 976 12.23 -16.37 -16.38
CA ASN A 976 12.66 -15.09 -16.93
C ASN A 976 12.66 -14.00 -15.85
N PHE A 977 13.81 -13.36 -15.63
CA PHE A 977 13.91 -12.16 -14.79
C PHE A 977 14.00 -10.91 -15.67
N THR A 978 13.00 -10.04 -15.65
CA THR A 978 13.03 -8.74 -16.33
C THR A 978 13.38 -7.65 -15.33
N ILE A 979 14.46 -6.91 -15.56
CA ILE A 979 14.90 -5.79 -14.72
C ILE A 979 15.49 -4.70 -15.61
N ASN A 980 15.14 -3.44 -15.35
CA ASN A 980 15.58 -2.29 -16.15
C ASN A 980 15.41 -2.54 -17.68
N GLY A 981 14.20 -2.91 -18.09
CA GLY A 981 13.84 -3.22 -19.49
C GLY A 981 14.50 -4.45 -20.12
N ASN A 982 15.33 -5.21 -19.39
CA ASN A 982 16.11 -6.33 -19.92
C ASN A 982 15.70 -7.67 -19.29
N THR A 983 15.33 -8.64 -20.12
CA THR A 983 14.91 -9.98 -19.69
C THR A 983 16.04 -11.01 -19.72
N TYR A 984 16.21 -11.76 -18.63
CA TYR A 984 17.28 -12.71 -18.40
C TYR A 984 16.75 -14.09 -18.00
N ALA A 985 16.82 -15.06 -18.91
CA ALA A 985 16.49 -16.45 -18.62
C ALA A 985 17.49 -17.11 -17.64
N ARG A 986 17.00 -17.84 -16.64
CA ARG A 986 17.75 -18.64 -15.67
C ARG A 986 17.06 -19.98 -15.48
N VAL A 987 17.83 -21.04 -15.20
CA VAL A 987 17.29 -22.39 -14.99
C VAL A 987 17.21 -22.68 -13.48
N THR A 988 16.11 -23.29 -13.04
CA THR A 988 15.94 -23.73 -11.64
C THR A 988 16.82 -24.91 -11.29
N ASP A 989 17.40 -24.89 -10.09
CA ASP A 989 18.21 -25.99 -9.55
C ASP A 989 17.36 -27.17 -9.02
N SER A 990 18.00 -28.11 -8.31
CA SER A 990 17.31 -29.27 -7.70
C SER A 990 16.35 -28.91 -6.56
N ASN A 991 16.37 -27.66 -6.09
CA ASN A 991 15.53 -27.14 -5.03
C ASN A 991 14.45 -26.18 -5.57
N GLY A 992 14.34 -26.04 -6.90
CA GLY A 992 13.39 -25.11 -7.53
C GLY A 992 13.92 -23.69 -7.70
N ILE A 993 15.18 -23.43 -7.34
CA ILE A 993 15.70 -22.05 -7.24
C ILE A 993 16.39 -21.64 -8.54
N ALA A 994 15.85 -20.63 -9.22
CA ALA A 994 16.54 -19.87 -10.26
C ALA A 994 17.28 -18.66 -9.62
N SER A 995 18.51 -18.35 -10.06
CA SER A 995 19.26 -17.21 -9.48
C SER A 995 20.05 -16.38 -10.47
N MET A 996 20.21 -15.09 -10.17
CA MET A 996 20.90 -14.10 -11.00
C MET A 996 21.84 -13.23 -10.16
N ALA A 997 23.07 -13.03 -10.63
CA ALA A 997 23.92 -11.97 -10.08
C ALA A 997 23.43 -10.62 -10.61
N ILE A 998 23.24 -9.65 -9.72
CA ILE A 998 22.92 -8.27 -10.09
C ILE A 998 24.19 -7.43 -10.05
N ASN A 999 24.43 -6.69 -11.14
CA ASN A 999 25.56 -5.80 -11.37
C ASN A 999 25.07 -4.48 -12.00
N LEU A 1000 24.19 -3.78 -11.28
CA LEU A 1000 23.71 -2.44 -11.60
C LEU A 1000 24.45 -1.41 -10.73
N ASN A 1001 24.26 -0.12 -11.03
CA ASN A 1001 24.74 0.98 -10.18
C ASN A 1001 23.94 1.06 -8.88
N SER A 1002 24.34 1.94 -7.96
CA SER A 1002 23.50 2.33 -6.82
C SER A 1002 22.13 2.84 -7.28
N GLY A 1003 21.06 2.45 -6.59
CA GLY A 1003 19.67 2.77 -6.94
C GLY A 1003 18.70 1.65 -6.58
N VAL A 1004 17.40 1.93 -6.70
CA VAL A 1004 16.31 0.94 -6.57
C VAL A 1004 15.82 0.57 -7.98
N TYR A 1005 15.54 -0.71 -8.20
CA TYR A 1005 15.10 -1.23 -9.49
C TYR A 1005 13.96 -2.24 -9.31
N PRO A 1006 12.80 -2.09 -9.97
CA PRO A 1006 11.79 -3.14 -10.03
C PRO A 1006 12.31 -4.34 -10.83
N ILE A 1007 11.97 -5.55 -10.37
CA ILE A 1007 12.29 -6.81 -11.05
C ILE A 1007 11.04 -7.69 -11.15
N THR A 1008 10.77 -8.17 -12.36
CA THR A 1008 9.64 -9.06 -12.65
C THR A 1008 10.15 -10.46 -12.93
N THR A 1009 9.60 -11.44 -12.23
CA THR A 1009 9.88 -12.87 -12.41
C THR A 1009 8.71 -13.52 -13.13
N ARG A 1010 8.90 -14.00 -14.37
CA ARG A 1010 7.86 -14.71 -15.13
C ARG A 1010 8.27 -16.16 -15.44
N TYR A 1011 7.35 -17.10 -15.24
CA TYR A 1011 7.46 -18.49 -15.68
C TYR A 1011 6.16 -18.95 -16.34
N ASP A 1012 6.22 -19.30 -17.62
CA ASP A 1012 5.04 -19.57 -18.46
C ASP A 1012 4.01 -18.42 -18.38
N VAL A 1013 2.84 -18.64 -17.78
CA VAL A 1013 1.79 -17.63 -17.53
C VAL A 1013 1.85 -17.00 -16.13
N TYR A 1014 2.73 -17.48 -15.24
CA TYR A 1014 2.82 -17.04 -13.84
C TYR A 1014 3.85 -15.91 -13.69
N GLU A 1015 3.55 -14.95 -12.84
CA GLU A 1015 4.33 -13.71 -12.68
C GLU A 1015 4.42 -13.29 -11.21
N PHE A 1016 5.52 -12.63 -10.84
CA PHE A 1016 5.77 -12.13 -9.49
C PHE A 1016 6.71 -10.92 -9.58
N SER A 1017 6.35 -9.81 -8.93
CA SER A 1017 7.17 -8.58 -8.89
C SER A 1017 7.87 -8.41 -7.54
N SER A 1018 9.09 -7.88 -7.58
CA SER A 1018 9.97 -7.66 -6.42
C SER A 1018 10.81 -6.39 -6.63
N THR A 1019 11.54 -5.94 -5.61
CA THR A 1019 12.55 -4.87 -5.74
C THR A 1019 13.99 -5.37 -5.65
N VAL A 1020 14.90 -4.61 -6.26
CA VAL A 1020 16.36 -4.77 -6.10
C VAL A 1020 16.97 -3.42 -5.75
N THR A 1021 17.45 -3.30 -4.52
CA THR A 1021 18.08 -2.09 -3.98
C THR A 1021 19.60 -2.27 -3.88
N ILE A 1022 20.31 -1.50 -4.68
CA ILE A 1022 21.78 -1.42 -4.66
C ILE A 1022 22.19 -0.19 -3.86
N LYS A 1023 22.78 -0.42 -2.68
CA LYS A 1023 23.32 0.62 -1.80
C LYS A 1023 24.70 1.09 -2.27
N GLU A 1024 24.88 2.39 -2.29
CA GLU A 1024 26.15 3.07 -2.53
C GLU A 1024 27.26 2.64 -1.54
N THR A 1025 28.50 2.63 -2.04
CA THR A 1025 29.72 2.37 -1.26
C THR A 1025 30.61 3.62 -1.15
N VAL A 1026 30.21 4.74 -1.74
CA VAL A 1026 30.86 6.06 -1.57
C VAL A 1026 29.80 7.14 -1.68
N SER A 1027 29.78 8.07 -0.73
CA SER A 1027 28.85 9.20 -0.73
C SER A 1027 29.41 10.45 -0.07
N GLY A 1028 28.82 11.60 -0.40
CA GLY A 1028 29.22 12.92 0.08
C GLY A 1028 28.19 13.99 -0.29
N GLU A 1029 28.41 15.20 0.21
CA GLU A 1029 27.47 16.31 0.13
C GLU A 1029 27.97 17.43 -0.80
N ASN A 1030 27.03 18.15 -1.42
CA ASN A 1030 27.33 19.38 -2.15
C ASN A 1030 27.79 20.48 -1.18
N ILE A 1031 28.72 21.34 -1.58
CA ILE A 1031 29.24 22.39 -0.69
C ILE A 1031 29.37 23.77 -1.35
N THR A 1032 28.68 24.76 -0.78
CA THR A 1032 28.80 26.18 -1.14
C THR A 1032 29.74 26.90 -0.17
N LYS A 1033 30.65 27.75 -0.67
CA LYS A 1033 31.56 28.56 0.17
C LYS A 1033 32.11 29.79 -0.54
N MET A 1034 32.39 30.86 0.21
CA MET A 1034 33.18 31.99 -0.31
C MET A 1034 34.59 31.57 -0.72
N PHE A 1035 35.18 32.31 -1.67
CA PHE A 1035 36.60 32.24 -1.98
C PHE A 1035 37.45 32.48 -0.70
N ARG A 1036 38.49 31.66 -0.50
CA ARG A 1036 39.35 31.58 0.70
C ARG A 1036 38.71 31.16 2.04
N ASN A 1037 37.38 31.03 2.14
CA ASN A 1037 36.71 30.45 3.32
C ASN A 1037 37.29 29.07 3.70
N GLY A 1038 37.21 28.69 4.98
CA GLY A 1038 37.81 27.47 5.54
C GLY A 1038 37.13 26.13 5.22
N THR A 1039 35.91 26.11 4.68
CA THR A 1039 35.10 24.89 4.37
C THR A 1039 35.82 23.94 3.43
N GLN A 1040 35.61 22.63 3.63
CA GLN A 1040 36.28 21.53 2.93
C GLN A 1040 35.25 20.46 2.60
N TYR A 1041 35.47 19.72 1.51
CA TYR A 1041 34.59 18.61 1.13
C TYR A 1041 34.96 17.35 1.91
N TYR A 1042 33.96 16.50 2.17
CA TYR A 1042 34.07 15.21 2.83
C TYR A 1042 33.30 14.16 2.05
N ALA A 1043 33.80 12.93 2.04
CA ALA A 1043 33.07 11.77 1.54
C ALA A 1043 33.34 10.55 2.45
N THR A 1044 32.32 9.73 2.62
CA THR A 1044 32.36 8.48 3.38
C THR A 1044 32.48 7.31 2.42
N PHE A 1045 33.25 6.28 2.80
CA PHE A 1045 33.52 5.13 1.95
C PHE A 1045 33.27 3.82 2.71
N TYR A 1046 32.64 2.86 2.04
CA TYR A 1046 32.32 1.52 2.55
C TYR A 1046 32.97 0.43 1.69
N ASP A 1047 33.03 -0.80 2.17
CA ASP A 1047 33.32 -1.98 1.36
C ASP A 1047 32.04 -2.56 0.72
N THR A 1048 32.20 -3.58 -0.13
CA THR A 1048 31.09 -4.25 -0.82
C THR A 1048 30.21 -5.10 0.10
N ALA A 1049 30.41 -5.01 1.42
CA ALA A 1049 29.58 -5.62 2.47
C ALA A 1049 29.05 -4.56 3.48
N GLY A 1050 29.19 -3.27 3.18
CA GLY A 1050 28.65 -2.15 3.96
C GLY A 1050 29.50 -1.67 5.14
N ASN A 1051 30.71 -2.19 5.32
CA ASN A 1051 31.59 -1.77 6.43
C ASN A 1051 32.39 -0.52 6.03
N THR A 1052 32.50 0.49 6.89
CA THR A 1052 33.32 1.68 6.61
C THR A 1052 34.77 1.31 6.32
N LEU A 1053 35.38 1.86 5.27
CA LEU A 1053 36.77 1.57 4.91
C LEU A 1053 37.74 1.92 6.04
N ALA A 1054 38.64 0.98 6.35
CA ALA A 1054 39.57 1.09 7.48
C ALA A 1054 40.38 2.39 7.47
N ASN A 1055 40.76 2.87 8.67
CA ASN A 1055 41.57 4.08 8.86
C ASN A 1055 42.83 4.10 7.97
N ASN A 1056 43.11 5.24 7.35
CA ASN A 1056 44.22 5.46 6.42
C ASN A 1056 44.13 4.61 5.13
N THR A 1057 42.93 4.24 4.67
CA THR A 1057 42.72 3.68 3.32
C THR A 1057 42.84 4.80 2.28
N ALA A 1058 43.58 4.55 1.19
CA ALA A 1058 43.80 5.53 0.14
C ALA A 1058 42.60 5.59 -0.83
N VAL A 1059 41.97 6.75 -0.95
CA VAL A 1059 40.84 7.03 -1.85
C VAL A 1059 41.19 8.13 -2.85
N GLU A 1060 40.43 8.25 -3.93
CA GLU A 1060 40.70 9.20 -5.01
C GLU A 1060 39.56 10.22 -5.15
N PHE A 1061 39.91 11.50 -5.24
CA PHE A 1061 38.99 12.58 -5.64
C PHE A 1061 39.46 13.20 -6.94
N ASN A 1062 38.55 13.44 -7.89
CA ASN A 1062 38.81 14.15 -9.14
C ASN A 1062 38.09 15.51 -9.13
N ILE A 1063 38.77 16.59 -9.49
CA ILE A 1063 38.14 17.91 -9.76
C ILE A 1063 38.71 18.44 -11.07
N ASN A 1064 37.85 18.75 -12.05
CA ASN A 1064 38.22 19.25 -13.39
C ASN A 1064 39.33 18.43 -14.10
N GLY A 1065 39.34 17.10 -13.91
CA GLY A 1065 40.34 16.20 -14.50
C GLY A 1065 41.66 16.12 -13.73
N VAL A 1066 41.77 16.75 -12.56
CA VAL A 1066 42.91 16.65 -11.65
C VAL A 1066 42.58 15.67 -10.52
N PHE A 1067 43.33 14.57 -10.45
CA PHE A 1067 43.16 13.51 -9.47
C PHE A 1067 43.99 13.77 -8.20
N TYR A 1068 43.38 13.52 -7.04
CA TYR A 1068 43.93 13.78 -5.71
C TYR A 1068 43.73 12.57 -4.81
N THR A 1069 44.82 11.89 -4.43
CA THR A 1069 44.76 10.87 -3.39
C THR A 1069 44.50 11.52 -2.02
N ARG A 1070 43.56 10.96 -1.26
CA ARG A 1070 43.29 11.27 0.15
C ARG A 1070 43.21 9.98 0.95
N TYR A 1071 43.03 10.11 2.27
CA TYR A 1071 43.02 8.99 3.19
C TYR A 1071 41.81 9.08 4.11
N THR A 1072 41.17 7.94 4.36
CA THR A 1072 40.04 7.82 5.31
C THR A 1072 40.51 7.96 6.75
N ASN A 1073 39.60 8.34 7.64
CA ASN A 1073 39.77 8.25 9.09
C ASN A 1073 39.15 6.95 9.65
N GLU A 1074 39.05 6.83 10.98
CA GLU A 1074 38.47 5.68 11.69
C GLU A 1074 36.97 5.44 11.44
N LYS A 1075 36.28 6.37 10.76
CA LYS A 1075 34.88 6.25 10.32
C LYS A 1075 34.74 6.05 8.80
N GLY A 1076 35.82 5.76 8.07
CA GLY A 1076 35.80 5.67 6.61
C GLY A 1076 35.67 7.01 5.88
N VAL A 1077 35.73 8.16 6.58
CA VAL A 1077 35.56 9.49 5.97
C VAL A 1077 36.90 10.06 5.52
N ALA A 1078 37.01 10.46 4.26
CA ALA A 1078 38.17 11.19 3.72
C ALA A 1078 37.82 12.66 3.41
N ARG A 1079 38.82 13.54 3.48
CA ARG A 1079 38.64 15.00 3.41
C ARG A 1079 39.43 15.65 2.28
N MET A 1080 38.82 16.61 1.59
CA MET A 1080 39.40 17.36 0.47
C MET A 1080 39.35 18.88 0.70
N ASN A 1081 40.51 19.48 0.96
CA ASN A 1081 40.66 20.94 1.09
C ASN A 1081 40.37 21.64 -0.25
N ILE A 1082 39.47 22.63 -0.26
CA ILE A 1082 39.08 23.37 -1.47
C ILE A 1082 39.76 24.74 -1.54
N ASN A 1083 40.62 24.91 -2.55
CA ASN A 1083 41.26 26.18 -2.90
C ASN A 1083 41.18 26.40 -4.41
N LEU A 1084 39.96 26.58 -4.89
CA LEU A 1084 39.61 26.89 -6.28
C LEU A 1084 39.28 28.38 -6.39
N ASN A 1085 39.21 28.90 -7.62
CA ASN A 1085 38.65 30.23 -7.88
C ASN A 1085 37.12 30.20 -7.77
N PRO A 1086 36.41 31.34 -7.87
CA PRO A 1086 34.97 31.34 -7.96
C PRO A 1086 34.45 30.61 -9.20
N GLY A 1087 33.26 30.03 -9.06
CA GLY A 1087 32.60 29.16 -10.04
C GLY A 1087 32.19 27.82 -9.42
N GLU A 1088 31.52 27.00 -10.23
CA GLU A 1088 31.03 25.68 -9.86
C GLU A 1088 31.98 24.58 -10.36
N TYR A 1089 32.14 23.54 -9.56
CA TYR A 1089 33.08 22.45 -9.82
C TYR A 1089 32.48 21.11 -9.45
N VAL A 1090 32.38 20.19 -10.42
CA VAL A 1090 32.07 18.79 -10.13
C VAL A 1090 33.29 18.14 -9.45
N ILE A 1091 33.08 17.60 -8.25
CA ILE A 1091 34.00 16.68 -7.60
C ILE A 1091 33.49 15.25 -7.75
N THR A 1092 34.34 14.34 -8.21
CA THR A 1092 34.06 12.90 -8.21
C THR A 1092 34.84 12.24 -7.08
N ALA A 1093 34.16 11.63 -6.12
CA ALA A 1093 34.73 10.73 -5.13
C ALA A 1093 34.76 9.30 -5.70
N LYS A 1094 35.85 8.57 -5.51
CA LYS A 1094 36.01 7.21 -6.05
C LYS A 1094 36.43 6.20 -5.00
N ASN A 1095 35.65 5.13 -4.86
CA ASN A 1095 35.94 4.03 -3.95
C ASN A 1095 37.05 3.12 -4.53
N PRO A 1096 38.11 2.81 -3.76
CA PRO A 1096 39.21 1.96 -4.23
C PRO A 1096 38.89 0.46 -4.27
N ASN A 1097 37.90 0.00 -3.51
CA ASN A 1097 37.54 -1.41 -3.35
C ASN A 1097 36.44 -1.82 -4.35
N SER A 1098 35.35 -1.05 -4.41
CA SER A 1098 34.22 -1.32 -5.31
C SER A 1098 34.39 -0.74 -6.71
N THR A 1099 35.29 0.25 -6.86
CA THR A 1099 35.52 1.10 -8.05
C THR A 1099 34.41 2.11 -8.41
N GLU A 1100 33.35 2.15 -7.60
CA GLU A 1100 32.23 3.09 -7.71
C GLU A 1100 32.68 4.56 -7.65
N GLN A 1101 31.90 5.44 -8.28
CA GLN A 1101 32.16 6.88 -8.36
C GLN A 1101 30.88 7.64 -8.02
N TYR A 1102 31.00 8.57 -7.06
CA TYR A 1102 29.93 9.47 -6.64
C TYR A 1102 30.31 10.91 -7.00
N THR A 1103 29.35 11.75 -7.38
CA THR A 1103 29.60 13.13 -7.80
C THR A 1103 28.84 14.15 -6.99
N ASN A 1104 29.53 15.20 -6.55
CA ASN A 1104 28.95 16.36 -5.88
C ASN A 1104 29.34 17.66 -6.60
N ILE A 1105 28.59 18.72 -6.32
CA ILE A 1105 28.87 20.08 -6.76
C ILE A 1105 29.58 20.86 -5.65
N ILE A 1106 30.65 21.57 -6.00
CA ILE A 1106 31.35 22.53 -5.15
C ILE A 1106 31.16 23.91 -5.75
N THR A 1107 30.39 24.76 -5.08
CA THR A 1107 30.11 26.14 -5.51
C THR A 1107 31.00 27.10 -4.74
N VAL A 1108 31.91 27.78 -5.44
CA VAL A 1108 32.80 28.78 -4.84
C VAL A 1108 32.31 30.18 -5.21
N LEU A 1109 31.84 30.93 -4.22
CA LEU A 1109 31.30 32.28 -4.39
C LEU A 1109 32.42 33.34 -4.40
N PRO A 1110 32.33 34.39 -5.25
CA PRO A 1110 33.35 35.43 -5.36
C PRO A 1110 33.36 36.41 -4.18
N THR A 1111 34.55 36.83 -3.74
CA THR A 1111 34.72 37.92 -2.74
C THR A 1111 34.87 39.31 -3.38
N ILE A 1112 34.92 39.39 -4.71
CA ILE A 1112 34.75 40.63 -5.48
C ILE A 1112 33.40 40.51 -6.18
N VAL A 1113 32.41 41.25 -5.69
CA VAL A 1113 31.03 41.28 -6.21
C VAL A 1113 30.68 42.71 -6.65
N GLU A 1114 29.49 42.91 -7.19
CA GLU A 1114 28.99 44.24 -7.57
C GLU A 1114 29.87 45.01 -8.56
N ASN A 1115 30.61 44.24 -9.36
CA ASN A 1115 31.70 44.68 -10.21
C ASN A 1115 31.22 44.62 -11.67
N TYR A 1116 30.85 45.77 -12.26
CA TYR A 1116 30.25 45.84 -13.61
C TYR A 1116 31.08 46.58 -14.66
N ASP A 1117 30.73 46.34 -15.93
CA ASP A 1117 31.17 47.15 -17.06
C ASP A 1117 30.65 48.58 -16.93
N LEU A 1118 31.43 49.56 -17.39
CA LEU A 1118 31.07 50.98 -17.33
C LEU A 1118 31.13 51.62 -18.71
N THR A 1119 29.97 51.87 -19.31
CA THR A 1119 29.85 52.80 -20.45
C THR A 1119 29.57 54.21 -19.93
N LYS A 1120 30.36 55.21 -20.35
CA LYS A 1120 30.21 56.61 -19.92
C LYS A 1120 30.63 57.60 -21.01
N TYR A 1121 30.13 58.83 -20.94
CA TYR A 1121 30.58 59.91 -21.84
C TYR A 1121 31.82 60.67 -21.32
N TYR A 1122 32.49 61.33 -22.26
CA TYR A 1122 33.52 62.36 -22.08
C TYR A 1122 33.37 63.20 -20.81
N LYS A 1123 34.13 62.89 -19.74
CA LYS A 1123 34.14 63.62 -18.45
C LYS A 1123 32.77 63.75 -17.75
N ASN A 1124 31.77 62.93 -18.08
CA ASN A 1124 30.53 62.87 -17.29
C ASN A 1124 30.80 62.29 -15.87
N ALA A 1125 29.84 62.39 -14.96
CA ALA A 1125 30.05 62.12 -13.53
C ALA A 1125 30.20 60.64 -13.13
N SER A 1126 29.95 59.68 -14.02
CA SER A 1126 29.91 58.25 -13.68
C SER A 1126 31.25 57.71 -13.18
N GLN A 1127 31.21 56.84 -12.17
CA GLN A 1127 32.36 56.17 -11.58
C GLN A 1127 32.32 54.68 -11.88
N TYR A 1128 33.49 54.02 -11.87
CA TYR A 1128 33.57 52.58 -11.75
C TYR A 1128 33.46 52.19 -10.27
N SER A 1129 32.73 51.13 -9.97
CA SER A 1129 32.53 50.61 -8.62
C SER A 1129 32.54 49.09 -8.59
N LEU A 1130 32.91 48.57 -7.42
CA LEU A 1130 32.76 47.17 -7.02
C LEU A 1130 32.52 47.11 -5.50
N ARG A 1131 32.09 45.97 -4.98
CA ARG A 1131 31.93 45.69 -3.55
C ARG A 1131 32.78 44.48 -3.16
N ILE A 1132 33.32 44.51 -1.95
CA ILE A 1132 34.20 43.47 -1.42
C ILE A 1132 33.53 42.79 -0.23
N LEU A 1133 33.51 41.46 -0.27
CA LEU A 1133 33.04 40.60 0.82
C LEU A 1133 34.20 39.89 1.52
N ASP A 1134 34.01 39.55 2.79
CA ASP A 1134 34.93 38.72 3.57
C ASP A 1134 34.76 37.23 3.30
N GLU A 1135 35.52 36.40 4.01
CA GLU A 1135 35.46 34.94 3.91
C GLU A 1135 34.14 34.31 4.43
N LYS A 1136 33.17 35.11 4.86
CA LYS A 1136 31.84 34.72 5.34
C LYS A 1136 30.71 35.39 4.56
N GLY A 1137 31.00 36.06 3.45
CA GLY A 1137 30.00 36.77 2.63
C GLY A 1137 29.60 38.15 3.16
N ASN A 1138 30.21 38.62 4.26
CA ASN A 1138 29.85 39.90 4.86
C ASN A 1138 30.63 41.04 4.18
N PRO A 1139 30.02 42.23 3.96
CA PRO A 1139 30.75 43.38 3.42
C PRO A 1139 31.95 43.77 4.29
N VAL A 1140 33.09 44.05 3.67
CA VAL A 1140 34.28 44.49 4.40
C VAL A 1140 34.15 45.94 4.86
N LYS A 1141 34.56 46.20 6.11
CA LYS A 1141 34.52 47.53 6.74
C LYS A 1141 35.39 48.56 6.00
N ALA A 1142 35.20 49.84 6.27
CA ALA A 1142 35.94 50.91 5.60
C ALA A 1142 37.47 50.77 5.73
N GLY A 1143 38.18 51.13 4.67
CA GLY A 1143 39.64 51.17 4.63
C GLY A 1143 40.32 49.91 4.09
N VAL A 1144 39.59 48.84 3.76
CA VAL A 1144 40.18 47.64 3.13
C VAL A 1144 40.64 47.96 1.71
N ALA A 1145 41.91 47.71 1.43
CA ALA A 1145 42.55 48.12 0.18
C ALA A 1145 42.36 47.10 -0.95
N VAL A 1146 41.97 47.60 -2.13
CA VAL A 1146 41.87 46.86 -3.39
C VAL A 1146 42.80 47.49 -4.42
N ARG A 1147 43.47 46.64 -5.21
CA ARG A 1147 44.30 47.08 -6.34
C ARG A 1147 43.46 47.03 -7.62
N LEU A 1148 43.42 48.15 -8.34
CA LEU A 1148 42.79 48.29 -9.65
C LEU A 1148 43.89 48.51 -10.70
N ASN A 1149 43.78 47.88 -11.86
CA ASN A 1149 44.71 48.03 -12.98
C ASN A 1149 43.94 48.47 -14.23
N ILE A 1150 44.38 49.53 -14.92
CA ILE A 1150 43.86 49.92 -16.23
C ILE A 1150 45.05 50.19 -17.16
N ASN A 1151 45.10 49.53 -18.31
CA ASN A 1151 46.19 49.64 -19.30
C ASN A 1151 47.62 49.51 -18.71
N GLY A 1152 47.79 48.73 -17.65
CA GLY A 1152 49.09 48.54 -16.96
C GLY A 1152 49.42 49.61 -15.91
N VAL A 1153 48.53 50.58 -15.67
CA VAL A 1153 48.63 51.56 -14.59
C VAL A 1153 47.84 51.05 -13.38
N PHE A 1154 48.53 50.86 -12.27
CA PHE A 1154 47.94 50.41 -11.02
C PHE A 1154 47.49 51.57 -10.13
N TYR A 1155 46.32 51.43 -9.53
CA TYR A 1155 45.71 52.33 -8.57
C TYR A 1155 45.31 51.54 -7.34
N THR A 1156 45.43 52.13 -6.16
CA THR A 1156 44.84 51.57 -4.93
C THR A 1156 43.63 52.40 -4.54
N ARG A 1157 42.56 51.73 -4.11
CA ARG A 1157 41.35 52.32 -3.54
C ARG A 1157 40.98 51.54 -2.28
N THR A 1158 40.15 52.14 -1.43
CA THR A 1158 39.69 51.52 -0.19
C THR A 1158 38.17 51.40 -0.19
N SER A 1159 37.64 50.39 0.50
CA SER A 1159 36.23 50.25 0.80
C SER A 1159 35.69 51.40 1.66
N ASN A 1160 34.39 51.67 1.55
CA ASN A 1160 33.59 52.25 2.64
C ASN A 1160 33.08 51.14 3.58
N ASP A 1161 32.23 51.45 4.55
CA ASP A 1161 31.73 50.46 5.52
C ASP A 1161 30.76 49.43 4.93
N ASP A 1162 30.14 49.72 3.79
CA ASP A 1162 29.29 48.78 3.04
C ASP A 1162 30.09 47.91 2.05
N GLY A 1163 31.44 47.96 2.09
CA GLY A 1163 32.33 47.21 1.22
C GLY A 1163 32.63 47.84 -0.15
N TYR A 1164 32.02 48.97 -0.51
CA TYR A 1164 32.18 49.57 -1.85
C TYR A 1164 33.51 50.27 -2.07
N VAL A 1165 34.14 49.96 -3.20
CA VAL A 1165 35.36 50.58 -3.70
C VAL A 1165 35.00 51.34 -4.99
N LYS A 1166 35.21 52.67 -5.02
CA LYS A 1166 34.80 53.53 -6.15
C LYS A 1166 35.97 54.30 -6.78
N MET A 1167 35.92 54.53 -8.09
CA MET A 1167 36.96 55.22 -8.86
C MET A 1167 36.39 56.09 -9.99
N ASN A 1168 36.75 57.38 -9.98
CA ASN A 1168 36.52 58.31 -11.10
C ASN A 1168 37.29 57.86 -12.36
N ILE A 1169 36.63 57.90 -13.52
CA ILE A 1169 37.20 57.54 -14.83
C ILE A 1169 37.32 58.77 -15.73
N ASN A 1170 38.58 59.19 -15.95
CA ASN A 1170 38.98 60.34 -16.76
C ASN A 1170 39.95 59.90 -17.87
N LEU A 1171 39.58 58.86 -18.62
CA LEU A 1171 40.30 58.38 -19.80
C LEU A 1171 39.69 59.01 -21.06
N GLU A 1172 40.45 59.13 -22.15
CA GLU A 1172 39.96 59.59 -23.46
C GLU A 1172 38.95 58.60 -24.08
N PRO A 1173 38.18 58.97 -25.13
CA PRO A 1173 37.27 58.05 -25.79
C PRO A 1173 37.94 56.77 -26.32
N GLY A 1174 37.32 55.63 -26.07
CA GLY A 1174 37.87 54.31 -26.40
C GLY A 1174 37.37 53.21 -25.45
N GLU A 1175 37.84 51.99 -25.68
CA GLU A 1175 37.53 50.83 -24.84
C GLU A 1175 38.77 50.38 -24.07
N TYR A 1176 38.57 50.13 -22.78
CA TYR A 1176 39.59 49.80 -21.80
C TYR A 1176 39.16 48.53 -21.06
N THR A 1177 40.12 47.78 -20.51
CA THR A 1177 39.84 46.73 -19.52
C THR A 1177 40.39 47.18 -18.17
N ILE A 1178 39.54 47.13 -17.15
CA ILE A 1178 39.92 47.31 -15.74
C ILE A 1178 39.98 45.95 -15.06
N THR A 1179 41.00 45.72 -14.23
CA THR A 1179 41.11 44.51 -13.41
C THR A 1179 41.22 44.90 -11.95
N ALA A 1180 40.29 44.41 -11.13
CA ALA A 1180 40.34 44.50 -9.68
C ALA A 1180 41.03 43.25 -9.08
N GLU A 1181 41.72 43.44 -7.95
CA GLU A 1181 42.46 42.40 -7.26
C GLU A 1181 42.34 42.56 -5.74
N TYR A 1182 41.85 41.49 -5.08
CA TYR A 1182 41.63 41.41 -3.65
C TYR A 1182 41.87 39.98 -3.15
N ASN A 1183 42.66 39.81 -2.09
CA ASN A 1183 43.01 38.51 -1.48
C ASN A 1183 43.48 37.40 -2.47
N GLY A 1184 44.08 37.82 -3.59
CA GLY A 1184 44.52 36.95 -4.69
C GLY A 1184 43.41 36.50 -5.66
N LEU A 1185 42.16 36.92 -5.47
CA LEU A 1185 41.13 36.92 -6.51
C LEU A 1185 41.38 38.09 -7.47
N MET A 1186 41.13 37.88 -8.76
CA MET A 1186 41.17 38.91 -9.78
C MET A 1186 39.88 38.86 -10.61
N ALA A 1187 39.21 40.00 -10.77
CA ALA A 1187 38.00 40.16 -11.59
C ALA A 1187 38.20 41.31 -12.60
N SER A 1188 37.71 41.18 -13.83
CA SER A 1188 38.03 42.13 -14.91
C SER A 1188 36.85 42.49 -15.80
N ASN A 1189 36.66 43.80 -16.04
CA ASN A 1189 35.52 44.38 -16.74
C ASN A 1189 35.97 45.38 -17.82
N LYS A 1190 35.04 45.81 -18.66
CA LYS A 1190 35.26 46.86 -19.66
C LYS A 1190 34.87 48.23 -19.14
N ILE A 1191 35.61 49.23 -19.59
CA ILE A 1191 35.26 50.63 -19.46
C ILE A 1191 35.22 51.21 -20.88
N LYS A 1192 34.05 51.68 -21.30
CA LYS A 1192 33.80 52.24 -22.63
C LYS A 1192 33.53 53.72 -22.51
N VAL A 1193 34.48 54.53 -22.94
CA VAL A 1193 34.36 56.00 -22.93
C VAL A 1193 33.89 56.47 -24.30
N LEU A 1194 32.71 57.09 -24.33
CA LEU A 1194 32.07 57.63 -25.52
C LEU A 1194 32.52 59.09 -25.78
N SER A 1195 32.64 59.44 -27.07
CA SER A 1195 32.88 60.81 -27.50
C SER A 1195 31.69 61.72 -27.15
N VAL A 1196 31.96 62.99 -26.83
CA VAL A 1196 30.93 64.05 -26.77
C VAL A 1196 30.97 64.96 -28.01
N ILE A 1197 31.75 64.59 -29.01
CA ILE A 1197 31.86 65.24 -30.32
C ILE A 1197 31.59 64.21 -31.42
N GLU A 1198 30.56 64.44 -32.22
CA GLU A 1198 30.27 63.67 -33.43
C GLU A 1198 30.59 64.53 -34.67
N THR A 1199 31.51 64.06 -35.50
CA THR A 1199 31.99 64.75 -36.70
C THR A 1199 32.31 63.76 -37.82
N HIS A 1200 32.06 64.16 -39.06
CA HIS A 1200 32.25 63.33 -40.25
C HIS A 1200 33.14 64.05 -41.28
N ASP A 1201 33.79 63.28 -42.15
CA ASP A 1201 34.59 63.84 -43.24
C ASP A 1201 33.71 64.56 -44.27
N LEU A 1202 34.19 65.70 -44.79
CA LEU A 1202 33.47 66.54 -45.74
C LEU A 1202 34.11 66.46 -47.12
N VAL A 1203 33.30 66.17 -48.14
CA VAL A 1203 33.68 66.25 -49.56
C VAL A 1203 32.81 67.31 -50.23
N MET A 1204 33.43 68.27 -50.90
CA MET A 1204 32.74 69.42 -51.51
C MET A 1204 33.44 69.90 -52.80
N LYS A 1205 32.82 70.84 -53.50
CA LYS A 1205 33.41 71.61 -54.61
C LYS A 1205 33.78 73.02 -54.16
N TYR A 1206 34.74 73.63 -54.84
CA TYR A 1206 35.15 75.00 -54.55
C TYR A 1206 33.97 75.98 -54.70
N LYS A 1207 33.58 76.58 -53.56
CA LYS A 1207 32.47 77.54 -53.41
C LYS A 1207 31.05 76.98 -53.64
N ASP A 1208 30.80 75.68 -53.44
CA ASP A 1208 29.43 75.15 -53.50
C ASP A 1208 28.52 75.57 -52.31
N GLY A 1209 29.13 76.05 -51.21
CA GLY A 1209 28.42 76.51 -50.01
C GLY A 1209 28.35 75.49 -48.87
N SER A 1210 28.97 74.32 -49.03
CA SER A 1210 29.01 73.27 -48.01
C SER A 1210 29.67 73.73 -46.71
N LYS A 1211 29.25 73.11 -45.60
CA LYS A 1211 29.70 73.42 -44.24
C LYS A 1211 30.27 72.17 -43.60
N PHE A 1212 31.31 72.34 -42.79
CA PHE A 1212 31.72 71.31 -41.85
C PHE A 1212 30.85 71.41 -40.59
N GLU A 1213 30.41 70.27 -40.06
CA GLU A 1213 29.45 70.19 -38.96
C GLU A 1213 30.03 69.35 -37.82
N ALA A 1214 29.90 69.85 -36.58
CA ALA A 1214 30.22 69.12 -35.35
C ALA A 1214 29.01 69.13 -34.42
N LYS A 1215 28.44 67.95 -34.15
CA LYS A 1215 27.37 67.76 -33.17
C LYS A 1215 28.01 67.52 -31.79
N ILE A 1216 27.56 68.26 -30.79
CA ILE A 1216 28.03 68.16 -29.41
C ILE A 1216 26.97 67.50 -28.55
N LEU A 1217 27.40 66.64 -27.63
CA LEU A 1217 26.53 65.91 -26.71
C LEU A 1217 26.71 66.40 -25.27
N ASP A 1218 25.64 66.30 -24.48
CA ASP A 1218 25.53 66.82 -23.11
C ASP A 1218 26.28 66.01 -22.03
N GLY A 1219 26.67 64.78 -22.35
CA GLY A 1219 27.24 63.81 -21.41
C GLY A 1219 26.27 62.70 -21.00
N GLN A 1220 25.02 62.77 -21.49
CA GLN A 1220 24.00 61.73 -21.49
C GLN A 1220 23.74 61.18 -22.90
N GLY A 1221 24.14 61.92 -23.94
CA GLY A 1221 24.08 61.52 -25.35
C GLY A 1221 23.11 62.34 -26.19
N LYS A 1222 22.49 63.37 -25.60
CA LYS A 1222 21.54 64.26 -26.30
C LYS A 1222 22.27 65.47 -26.84
N ALA A 1223 21.76 66.01 -27.96
CA ALA A 1223 22.23 67.23 -28.58
C ALA A 1223 22.33 68.39 -27.58
N TYR A 1224 23.50 69.03 -27.49
CA TYR A 1224 23.79 70.07 -26.51
C TYR A 1224 23.85 71.46 -27.17
N PRO A 1225 22.80 72.29 -27.06
CA PRO A 1225 22.77 73.64 -27.64
C PRO A 1225 23.63 74.65 -26.86
N GLY A 1226 23.95 75.78 -27.51
CA GLY A 1226 24.67 76.90 -26.90
C GLY A 1226 26.16 76.65 -26.60
N GLN A 1227 26.70 75.50 -26.99
CA GLN A 1227 28.08 75.09 -26.69
C GLN A 1227 29.09 75.74 -27.66
N LYS A 1228 30.18 76.28 -27.11
CA LYS A 1228 31.31 76.78 -27.90
C LYS A 1228 32.16 75.62 -28.42
N VAL A 1229 32.23 75.48 -29.73
CA VAL A 1229 33.13 74.56 -30.44
C VAL A 1229 34.21 75.36 -31.14
N THR A 1230 35.47 74.93 -31.02
CA THR A 1230 36.60 75.55 -31.73
C THR A 1230 37.03 74.63 -32.87
N PHE A 1231 36.93 75.11 -34.10
CA PHE A 1231 37.45 74.43 -35.29
C PHE A 1231 38.84 74.95 -35.63
N ASN A 1232 39.83 74.08 -35.80
CA ASN A 1232 41.14 74.40 -36.38
C ASN A 1232 41.24 73.76 -37.77
N ILE A 1233 41.40 74.56 -38.82
CA ILE A 1233 41.66 74.07 -40.18
C ILE A 1233 42.81 74.86 -40.80
N ASN A 1234 43.80 74.16 -41.36
CA ASN A 1234 45.01 74.77 -41.93
C ASN A 1234 45.75 75.75 -40.97
N GLY A 1235 45.71 75.49 -39.67
CA GLY A 1235 46.33 76.33 -38.63
C GLY A 1235 45.53 77.59 -38.25
N VAL A 1236 44.32 77.77 -38.79
CA VAL A 1236 43.42 78.89 -38.47
C VAL A 1236 42.27 78.40 -37.59
N PHE A 1237 42.06 79.09 -36.47
CA PHE A 1237 41.05 78.76 -35.48
C PHE A 1237 39.76 79.56 -35.69
N TYR A 1238 38.61 78.88 -35.62
CA TYR A 1238 37.28 79.45 -35.78
C TYR A 1238 36.36 78.96 -34.65
N GLU A 1239 35.93 79.87 -33.78
CA GLU A 1239 34.89 79.55 -32.79
C GLU A 1239 33.50 79.54 -33.43
N ARG A 1240 32.67 78.59 -33.03
CA ARG A 1240 31.24 78.48 -33.38
C ARG A 1240 30.44 78.10 -32.13
N ILE A 1241 29.13 78.34 -32.19
CA ILE A 1241 28.19 77.95 -31.15
C ILE A 1241 27.24 76.91 -31.76
N THR A 1242 26.88 75.88 -31.00
CA THR A 1242 25.88 74.88 -31.43
C THR A 1242 24.47 75.47 -31.47
N GLY A 1243 23.72 75.12 -32.52
CA GLY A 1243 22.28 75.44 -32.61
C GLY A 1243 21.43 74.57 -31.68
N ASP A 1244 20.11 74.73 -31.77
CA ASP A 1244 19.13 73.94 -30.99
C ASP A 1244 19.21 72.43 -31.29
N ASP A 1245 19.76 72.06 -32.44
CA ASP A 1245 20.09 70.70 -32.87
C ASP A 1245 21.42 70.16 -32.29
N GLY A 1246 22.11 70.96 -31.47
CA GLY A 1246 23.43 70.63 -30.91
C GLY A 1246 24.56 70.72 -31.92
N ILE A 1247 24.36 71.30 -33.12
CA ILE A 1247 25.35 71.29 -34.20
C ILE A 1247 25.99 72.67 -34.41
N ALA A 1248 27.32 72.72 -34.27
CA ALA A 1248 28.15 73.85 -34.63
C ALA A 1248 28.62 73.73 -36.08
N ARG A 1249 28.52 74.82 -36.86
CA ARG A 1249 28.71 74.80 -38.32
C ARG A 1249 29.76 75.80 -38.82
N LEU A 1250 30.74 75.32 -39.58
CA LEU A 1250 31.78 76.12 -40.21
C LEU A 1250 31.65 76.11 -41.74
N ASN A 1251 31.32 77.25 -42.33
CA ASN A 1251 31.40 77.44 -43.79
C ASN A 1251 32.86 77.26 -44.26
N ILE A 1252 33.10 76.40 -45.23
CA ILE A 1252 34.43 76.17 -45.81
C ILE A 1252 34.58 76.95 -47.12
N ASN A 1253 35.70 77.66 -47.28
CA ASN A 1253 36.03 78.45 -48.47
C ASN A 1253 37.55 78.48 -48.70
N LEU A 1254 38.16 77.29 -48.72
CA LEU A 1254 39.56 77.07 -49.10
C LEU A 1254 39.63 76.66 -50.58
N MET A 1255 40.82 76.68 -51.18
CA MET A 1255 41.03 76.24 -52.56
C MET A 1255 40.87 74.72 -52.71
N ALA A 1256 40.79 74.22 -53.94
CA ALA A 1256 40.78 72.77 -54.19
C ALA A 1256 42.05 72.11 -53.61
N GLY A 1257 41.87 70.99 -52.89
CA GLY A 1257 42.91 70.34 -52.10
C GLY A 1257 42.33 69.52 -50.94
N GLU A 1258 43.21 68.87 -50.18
CA GLU A 1258 42.86 68.13 -48.97
C GLU A 1258 43.35 68.87 -47.73
N TYR A 1259 42.48 68.94 -46.71
CA TYR A 1259 42.77 69.60 -45.43
C TYR A 1259 42.35 68.68 -44.27
N ILE A 1260 43.03 68.81 -43.14
CA ILE A 1260 42.54 68.27 -41.86
C ILE A 1260 41.87 69.42 -41.10
N ILE A 1261 40.68 69.14 -40.57
CA ILE A 1261 39.99 69.98 -39.60
C ILE A 1261 39.94 69.24 -38.26
N THR A 1262 40.20 69.95 -37.18
CA THR A 1262 40.03 69.46 -35.81
C THR A 1262 38.94 70.26 -35.12
N SER A 1263 37.96 69.56 -34.56
CA SER A 1263 36.86 70.12 -33.77
C SER A 1263 37.15 69.88 -32.29
N SER A 1264 37.24 70.94 -31.51
CA SER A 1264 37.62 70.91 -30.09
C SER A 1264 36.48 71.37 -29.19
N TYR A 1265 36.14 70.56 -28.19
CA TYR A 1265 35.14 70.86 -27.16
C TYR A 1265 35.52 70.19 -25.82
N ASN A 1266 35.40 70.93 -24.71
CA ASN A 1266 35.72 70.47 -23.33
C ASN A 1266 37.07 69.71 -23.19
N GLY A 1267 38.08 70.11 -23.98
CA GLY A 1267 39.41 69.49 -24.04
C GLY A 1267 39.53 68.24 -24.92
N MET A 1268 38.42 67.66 -25.36
CA MET A 1268 38.38 66.60 -26.38
C MET A 1268 38.62 67.21 -27.77
N ASN A 1269 39.20 66.41 -28.67
CA ASN A 1269 39.46 66.79 -30.06
C ASN A 1269 39.02 65.66 -31.00
N ALA A 1270 38.16 65.97 -31.98
CA ALA A 1270 37.85 65.07 -33.09
C ALA A 1270 38.48 65.61 -34.38
N ALA A 1271 39.13 64.76 -35.18
CA ALA A 1271 39.84 65.18 -36.39
C ALA A 1271 39.26 64.49 -37.63
N ASN A 1272 39.02 65.27 -38.68
CA ASN A 1272 38.37 64.83 -39.91
C ASN A 1272 39.05 65.42 -41.15
N LYS A 1273 38.81 64.78 -42.29
CA LYS A 1273 39.28 65.24 -43.60
C LYS A 1273 38.25 66.15 -44.27
N VAL A 1274 38.72 67.23 -44.87
CA VAL A 1274 37.95 68.10 -45.76
C VAL A 1274 38.59 68.07 -47.15
N THR A 1275 37.87 67.52 -48.11
CA THR A 1275 38.33 67.32 -49.50
C THR A 1275 37.58 68.26 -50.42
N ILE A 1276 38.28 69.22 -51.01
CA ILE A 1276 37.71 70.23 -51.90
C ILE A 1276 38.13 69.92 -53.33
N SER A 1277 37.15 69.63 -54.18
CA SER A 1277 37.32 69.44 -55.62
C SER A 1277 37.15 70.76 -56.39
N SER A 1278 37.69 70.81 -57.61
CA SER A 1278 37.66 71.98 -58.52
C SER A 1278 36.29 72.25 -59.13
#